data_AF-A0A7T6XI29-F1
#
_entry.id   AF-A0A7T6XI29-F1
#
_cell.length_a   1.000
_cell.length_b   1.000
_cell.length_c   1.000
_cell.angle_alpha   90.00
_cell.angle_beta   90.00
_cell.angle_gamma   90.00
#
_symmetry.space_group_name_H-M   'P 1'
#
loop_
_entity.id
_entity.type
_entity.pdbx_description
1 polymer ?
#
loop_
_entity_poly.entity_id
_entity_poly.type
_entity_poly.pdbx_seq_one_letter_code
_entity_poly.pdbx_strand_id
1 'polypeptide(L)'
;MRLTGAVSLSILTLNPLLGSAAAWSEFSEANLAMQSYSLFDDRPSGCPECPACFNCQLDNYNCTHFADCNSFNGKCSCPPGFGGDDCSVPLCGSLADDLNRPQRDSNTCQCKDGWKGINCNVCDSDNACNVMMPENQGGVCHKQGVTVKENFQMCDVTNRAILKQLDGRKPQVTFSCKAEDETCSFQFWVDQKESFYCGLDTCEWNMETDYSSNSTHYRCEHLQCECIPGRFLCGENGSIDLSDFLDQLIKGPATFDTKSTLEGTKSVFSEPQMNGLIAGVFGDPSIFLSCDSGECMYKTDEPGYERPVKKINTPLIAGVIAGSSLFVVAVTLVVWYLSRRAARRSYRRLSLSDDSDDETAKLLADYRPAALYWDNVSYTLNGKEILSGIQGASIPGQITAIMGASGAGKTSFLDILARKNKRGSVNGDFYVNGEKIDDNDFRTMVGFVDQEDTMLATLTVHETILTSALLRLPRDMSRAAKEQRVLEVEKQLGIYHIKDQLIGSEEGNGRGISGGEKRRVGIACELVTSPSILFLDEPTSGLDAYNAFNVVECLVTLAKTYNRTVIFTIHQPRSNIVALFDRLVLLAEGRTVYSGPFSSCQQYFDRVGYSCPPGFNIADYLVDLTMHAGGAHSSYTDEVESSVYGRTGPPKTASSSLRAVKSVTSASIQSFEDNSSGAEATRRPKSKRRVSLKQQQDRQLYSRKQQTERPITPKTDDESATLDVGENHQQWLRLSRQQGNVPPQILDDPDQLPPPAPGQSDLDILVASYADSDVCHFVHDEILAAVQNAQDANGSPNSPILSDTVIQSKGYARVGLARQFIILSQRTWRNLYRNPILMLTHYAIAILLAVLSGFLFYGLTDDIRGFQNRLGLFFFVLALFGFSTLTSLSVFSAERLLFVRERANGYYHPVTYFASKVMFDIVPLRLIPPFIMGIIVYPMTGLIPAWPEFFRFLLVLVLFNLAAANICLFIGIIFRDGGVANLIGSLVMLFSLLFAGLLLNHDAIPKSALWLQTLSIFHYGFEALIVNEVTFLTLIDHKYGLDIEVPGASILSAFGFDTQAYWSDVIGLAVISGSFLIIAYSAMHFLLSSTTIGIDFESGIVKLVSTRSTASLSTPPTRSGSAAFALFISASLSAFSFIFLLKYCQLYLTKRQTRHDVFFTIMYSDLECDYINPIDLCNRLNAYIIPEAAVHAFLTFLFLINGYWLALALNLPLVLFNAKKIYENQHLLDATEIFRKLNVHKKESFIKLGFHLLMFFFYLYSMIVALIRDEGH
;
A
#
# COMPACT_ATOMS: atom_id res chain seq x y z
N MET A 1 -3.84 -43.45 -25.29
CA MET A 1 -4.36 -43.63 -26.68
C MET A 1 -4.74 -42.25 -27.24
N ARG A 2 -4.64 -41.99 -28.55
CA ARG A 2 -4.88 -40.66 -29.17
C ARG A 2 -6.29 -40.52 -29.72
N LEU A 3 -6.79 -39.27 -29.81
CA LEU A 3 -7.77 -38.63 -30.74
C LEU A 3 -8.68 -37.68 -29.91
N THR A 4 -8.47 -36.36 -29.83
CA THR A 4 -8.68 -35.26 -30.80
C THR A 4 -10.14 -34.99 -31.20
N GLY A 5 -10.64 -33.79 -30.89
CA GLY A 5 -11.89 -33.23 -31.44
C GLY A 5 -12.38 -32.02 -30.63
N ALA A 6 -12.59 -30.87 -31.28
CA ALA A 6 -13.06 -29.62 -30.65
C ALA A 6 -13.97 -28.84 -31.63
N VAL A 7 -14.58 -27.73 -31.17
CA VAL A 7 -15.30 -26.68 -31.94
C VAL A 7 -16.75 -27.06 -32.37
N SER A 8 -17.80 -26.20 -32.31
CA SER A 8 -18.13 -24.96 -31.56
C SER A 8 -19.60 -24.52 -31.81
N LEU A 9 -20.13 -23.63 -30.94
CA LEU A 9 -21.05 -22.50 -31.21
C LEU A 9 -22.52 -22.69 -31.69
N SER A 10 -23.44 -22.10 -30.91
CA SER A 10 -24.56 -21.17 -31.30
C SER A 10 -25.91 -21.53 -30.62
N ILE A 11 -26.85 -20.66 -30.25
CA ILE A 11 -26.95 -19.29 -29.69
C ILE A 11 -28.44 -18.83 -29.86
N LEU A 12 -29.05 -18.32 -28.77
CA LEU A 12 -30.26 -17.45 -28.68
C LEU A 12 -31.68 -17.92 -29.15
N THR A 13 -32.49 -18.27 -28.15
CA THR A 13 -33.77 -17.61 -27.74
C THR A 13 -34.73 -16.96 -28.77
N LEU A 14 -36.04 -17.22 -28.61
CA LEU A 14 -37.05 -16.18 -28.36
C LEU A 14 -38.41 -16.77 -27.89
N ASN A 15 -38.90 -16.24 -26.76
CA ASN A 15 -40.28 -16.34 -26.22
C ASN A 15 -41.10 -15.12 -26.75
N PRO A 16 -42.38 -14.81 -26.37
CA PRO A 16 -43.33 -15.50 -25.47
C PRO A 16 -44.79 -15.61 -26.02
N LEU A 17 -45.75 -16.05 -25.19
CA LEU A 17 -47.10 -15.45 -25.08
C LEU A 17 -47.70 -15.69 -23.67
N LEU A 18 -48.64 -14.83 -23.24
CA LEU A 18 -49.09 -14.67 -21.84
C LEU A 18 -50.48 -15.26 -21.51
N GLY A 19 -50.73 -15.47 -20.20
CA GLY A 19 -52.05 -15.57 -19.56
C GLY A 19 -52.25 -16.89 -18.80
N SER A 20 -52.70 -16.94 -17.54
CA SER A 20 -53.20 -15.91 -16.61
C SER A 20 -52.98 -16.36 -15.15
N ALA A 21 -53.13 -15.47 -14.16
CA ALA A 21 -52.82 -15.75 -12.75
C ALA A 21 -54.03 -16.13 -11.87
N ALA A 22 -53.70 -16.84 -10.78
CA ALA A 22 -54.31 -16.83 -9.44
C ALA A 22 -55.78 -17.24 -9.19
N ALA A 23 -55.95 -18.25 -8.33
CA ALA A 23 -57.01 -18.33 -7.32
C ALA A 23 -56.50 -19.16 -6.11
N TRP A 24 -56.93 -18.83 -4.89
CA TRP A 24 -56.63 -19.56 -3.64
C TRP A 24 -57.85 -20.38 -3.20
N SER A 25 -57.66 -21.57 -2.63
CA SER A 25 -58.39 -22.08 -1.43
C SER A 25 -58.03 -23.53 -1.10
N GLU A 26 -57.98 -23.85 0.18
CA GLU A 26 -57.97 -25.22 0.73
C GLU A 26 -59.29 -25.96 0.43
N PHE A 27 -59.26 -27.27 0.15
CA PHE A 27 -59.76 -28.32 1.08
C PHE A 27 -59.53 -29.74 0.53
N SER A 28 -59.73 -30.73 1.39
CA SER A 28 -59.41 -32.15 1.16
C SER A 28 -60.52 -32.99 0.53
N GLU A 29 -60.08 -34.14 0.00
CA GLU A 29 -60.77 -35.44 -0.12
C GLU A 29 -61.97 -35.69 -1.04
N ALA A 30 -61.94 -36.93 -1.52
CA ALA A 30 -63.03 -37.81 -1.98
C ALA A 30 -63.52 -37.76 -3.44
N ASN A 31 -63.53 -38.97 -4.02
CA ASN A 31 -64.33 -39.47 -5.14
C ASN A 31 -63.97 -39.03 -6.57
N LEU A 32 -63.01 -39.77 -7.16
CA LEU A 32 -63.07 -40.10 -8.60
C LEU A 32 -62.61 -41.54 -8.90
N ALA A 33 -63.10 -42.50 -8.10
CA ALA A 33 -63.05 -43.92 -8.41
C ALA A 33 -64.21 -44.31 -9.35
N MET A 34 -64.13 -43.95 -10.64
CA MET A 34 -64.96 -44.56 -11.70
C MET A 34 -64.49 -44.20 -13.12
N GLN A 35 -63.39 -44.80 -13.62
CA GLN A 35 -63.13 -44.96 -15.06
C GLN A 35 -61.99 -45.95 -15.40
N SER A 36 -62.21 -47.22 -15.10
CA SER A 36 -61.59 -48.32 -15.85
C SER A 36 -62.57 -49.50 -15.90
N TYR A 37 -62.38 -50.39 -16.90
CA TYR A 37 -63.23 -51.52 -17.32
C TYR A 37 -64.20 -51.27 -18.49
N SER A 38 -63.63 -50.90 -19.65
CA SER A 38 -64.27 -51.08 -20.96
C SER A 38 -63.25 -51.36 -22.08
N LEU A 39 -62.15 -52.08 -21.78
CA LEU A 39 -61.02 -52.32 -22.70
C LEU A 39 -60.54 -53.79 -22.76
N PHE A 40 -61.35 -54.73 -22.28
CA PHE A 40 -61.02 -56.17 -22.32
C PHE A 40 -62.13 -57.08 -22.90
N ASP A 41 -63.18 -56.51 -23.49
CA ASP A 41 -64.06 -57.25 -24.42
C ASP A 41 -63.39 -57.34 -25.81
N ASP A 42 -62.39 -58.21 -25.92
CA ASP A 42 -62.01 -58.92 -27.16
C ASP A 42 -60.85 -59.91 -26.86
N ARG A 43 -61.18 -61.07 -26.29
CA ARG A 43 -60.26 -62.23 -26.23
C ARG A 43 -60.92 -63.46 -26.86
N PRO A 44 -60.26 -64.14 -27.84
CA PRO A 44 -60.78 -65.38 -28.42
C PRO A 44 -60.97 -66.49 -27.37
N SER A 45 -62.02 -67.28 -27.53
CA SER A 45 -62.33 -68.42 -26.67
C SER A 45 -61.27 -69.53 -26.79
N GLY A 46 -60.54 -69.80 -25.71
CA GLY A 46 -59.55 -70.88 -25.64
C GLY A 46 -58.30 -70.63 -24.79
N CYS A 47 -58.06 -69.39 -24.33
CA CYS A 47 -56.99 -69.13 -23.36
C CYS A 47 -57.38 -69.60 -21.96
N PRO A 48 -56.46 -70.22 -21.18
CA PRO A 48 -56.67 -70.41 -19.75
C PRO A 48 -56.79 -69.05 -19.04
N GLU A 49 -57.49 -69.02 -17.91
CA GLU A 49 -57.54 -67.84 -17.05
C GLU A 49 -56.11 -67.41 -16.68
N CYS A 50 -55.80 -66.12 -16.84
CA CYS A 50 -54.56 -65.59 -16.28
C CYS A 50 -54.66 -65.69 -14.76
N PRO A 51 -53.67 -66.25 -14.05
CA PRO A 51 -53.66 -66.22 -12.60
C PRO A 51 -53.76 -64.77 -12.15
N ALA A 52 -54.62 -64.49 -11.16
CA ALA A 52 -54.76 -63.15 -10.64
C ALA A 52 -53.40 -62.65 -10.11
N CYS A 53 -53.05 -61.42 -10.49
CA CYS A 53 -51.83 -60.79 -10.00
C CYS A 53 -51.91 -60.66 -8.47
N PHE A 54 -50.78 -60.89 -7.79
CA PHE A 54 -50.70 -60.66 -6.36
C PHE A 54 -51.08 -59.21 -6.04
N ASN A 55 -52.06 -59.04 -5.16
CA ASN A 55 -52.42 -57.75 -4.58
C ASN A 55 -52.85 -57.95 -3.13
N CYS A 56 -52.01 -57.51 -2.19
CA CYS A 56 -52.22 -57.66 -0.74
C CYS A 56 -53.44 -56.88 -0.19
N GLN A 57 -54.11 -56.07 -1.01
CA GLN A 57 -55.39 -55.43 -0.66
C GLN A 57 -56.62 -56.33 -0.86
N LEU A 58 -56.44 -57.55 -1.37
CA LEU A 58 -57.52 -58.51 -1.61
C LEU A 58 -57.40 -59.66 -0.62
N ASP A 59 -58.51 -60.06 0.00
CA ASP A 59 -58.61 -61.07 1.08
C ASP A 59 -57.98 -62.46 0.77
N ASN A 60 -57.63 -62.72 -0.49
CA ASN A 60 -56.96 -63.97 -0.93
C ASN A 60 -55.42 -63.89 -0.92
N TYR A 61 -54.83 -62.73 -0.61
CA TYR A 61 -53.39 -62.48 -0.65
C TYR A 61 -52.95 -61.74 0.60
N ASN A 62 -52.26 -62.43 1.50
CA ASN A 62 -51.68 -61.83 2.71
C ASN A 62 -50.17 -61.62 2.54
N CYS A 63 -49.63 -60.59 3.19
CA CYS A 63 -48.19 -60.38 3.32
C CYS A 63 -47.62 -61.28 4.41
N THR A 64 -46.49 -61.95 4.16
CA THR A 64 -45.78 -62.70 5.21
C THR A 64 -45.00 -61.74 6.12
N HIS A 65 -44.61 -62.23 7.31
CA HIS A 65 -43.85 -61.49 8.32
C HIS A 65 -44.52 -60.20 8.83
N PHE A 66 -45.85 -60.11 8.72
CA PHE A 66 -46.64 -58.92 9.07
C PHE A 66 -46.21 -57.64 8.32
N ALA A 67 -45.66 -57.80 7.11
CA ALA A 67 -45.19 -56.69 6.28
C ALA A 67 -46.34 -55.78 5.79
N ASP A 68 -46.11 -54.47 5.78
CA ASP A 68 -47.12 -53.48 5.37
C ASP A 68 -47.50 -53.62 3.89
N CYS A 69 -48.80 -53.76 3.62
CA CYS A 69 -49.33 -53.74 2.27
C CYS A 69 -49.27 -52.33 1.66
N ASN A 70 -48.44 -52.13 0.63
CA ASN A 70 -48.30 -50.84 -0.03
C ASN A 70 -49.54 -50.55 -0.89
N SER A 71 -50.32 -49.55 -0.48
CA SER A 71 -51.61 -49.22 -1.07
C SER A 71 -51.56 -48.65 -2.49
N PHE A 72 -50.38 -48.29 -3.00
CA PHE A 72 -50.20 -47.73 -4.34
C PHE A 72 -49.89 -48.77 -5.42
N ASN A 73 -49.26 -49.89 -5.05
CA ASN A 73 -48.82 -50.92 -6.00
C ASN A 73 -49.36 -52.33 -5.70
N GLY A 74 -50.03 -52.54 -4.56
CA GLY A 74 -50.59 -53.82 -4.14
C GLY A 74 -49.54 -54.84 -3.69
N LYS A 75 -48.29 -54.43 -3.45
CA LYS A 75 -47.20 -55.32 -3.03
C LYS A 75 -46.88 -55.12 -1.55
N CYS A 76 -46.31 -56.13 -0.94
CA CYS A 76 -45.88 -56.09 0.45
C CYS A 76 -44.53 -55.35 0.60
N SER A 77 -44.38 -54.60 1.69
CA SER A 77 -43.16 -53.84 2.01
C SER A 77 -42.22 -54.70 2.85
N CYS A 78 -41.41 -55.52 2.19
CA CYS A 78 -40.73 -56.64 2.84
C CYS A 78 -39.67 -56.25 3.86
N PRO A 79 -39.57 -56.99 4.99
CA PRO A 79 -38.50 -56.78 5.96
C PRO A 79 -37.13 -57.15 5.36
N PRO A 80 -36.02 -56.57 5.86
CA PRO A 80 -34.70 -56.80 5.29
C PRO A 80 -34.32 -58.28 5.20
N GLY A 81 -33.86 -58.69 4.01
CA GLY A 81 -33.52 -60.10 3.73
C GLY A 81 -34.68 -60.94 3.20
N PHE A 82 -35.86 -60.36 2.99
CA PHE A 82 -36.99 -60.97 2.29
C PHE A 82 -37.44 -60.14 1.10
N GLY A 83 -38.13 -60.77 0.15
CA GLY A 83 -38.61 -60.16 -1.09
C GLY A 83 -39.61 -61.07 -1.81
N GLY A 84 -39.88 -60.73 -3.08
CA GLY A 84 -41.07 -61.23 -3.78
C GLY A 84 -42.22 -60.23 -3.62
N ASP A 85 -43.38 -60.54 -4.19
CA ASP A 85 -44.55 -59.66 -4.10
C ASP A 85 -45.28 -59.79 -2.75
N ASP A 86 -45.14 -60.95 -2.10
CA ASP A 86 -45.76 -61.41 -0.84
C ASP A 86 -44.80 -61.45 0.37
N CYS A 87 -43.52 -61.17 0.15
CA CYS A 87 -42.40 -61.29 1.08
C CYS A 87 -41.97 -62.71 1.50
N SER A 88 -42.44 -63.76 0.82
CA SER A 88 -42.11 -65.15 1.21
C SER A 88 -40.72 -65.64 0.74
N VAL A 89 -40.01 -64.85 -0.09
CA VAL A 89 -38.75 -65.28 -0.73
C VAL A 89 -37.53 -64.69 -0.02
N PRO A 90 -36.65 -65.50 0.60
CA PRO A 90 -35.43 -65.00 1.22
C PRO A 90 -34.40 -64.50 0.19
N LEU A 91 -33.69 -63.42 0.54
CA LEU A 91 -32.71 -62.73 -0.29
C LEU A 91 -31.28 -62.88 0.26
N CYS A 92 -30.31 -63.11 -0.62
CA CYS A 92 -28.90 -63.28 -0.28
C CYS A 92 -28.08 -62.00 -0.56
N GLY A 93 -26.74 -62.10 -0.64
CA GLY A 93 -25.85 -60.99 -0.99
C GLY A 93 -25.38 -60.20 0.23
N SER A 94 -25.76 -58.93 0.33
CA SER A 94 -25.49 -58.06 1.49
C SER A 94 -26.63 -57.09 1.73
N LEU A 95 -26.79 -56.64 2.98
CA LEU A 95 -27.79 -55.62 3.33
C LEU A 95 -27.58 -54.30 2.56
N ALA A 96 -26.32 -53.93 2.30
CA ALA A 96 -25.95 -52.73 1.56
C ALA A 96 -26.38 -52.72 0.07
N ASP A 97 -26.81 -53.86 -0.49
CA ASP A 97 -27.38 -53.91 -1.86
C ASP A 97 -28.88 -53.57 -1.90
N ASP A 98 -29.54 -53.54 -0.74
CA ASP A 98 -30.95 -53.19 -0.53
C ASP A 98 -31.90 -53.85 -1.56
N LEU A 99 -32.56 -53.07 -2.42
CA LEU A 99 -33.49 -53.57 -3.45
C LEU A 99 -32.85 -54.45 -4.55
N ASN A 100 -31.51 -54.46 -4.68
CA ASN A 100 -30.81 -55.23 -5.72
C ASN A 100 -30.31 -56.61 -5.25
N ARG A 101 -30.78 -57.08 -4.08
CA ARG A 101 -30.35 -58.35 -3.51
C ARG A 101 -30.89 -59.55 -4.30
N PRO A 102 -30.04 -60.55 -4.64
CA PRO A 102 -30.46 -61.72 -5.40
C PRO A 102 -31.36 -62.64 -4.55
N GLN A 103 -32.36 -63.24 -5.19
CA GLN A 103 -33.18 -64.30 -4.60
C GLN A 103 -32.34 -65.56 -4.31
N ARG A 104 -32.78 -66.35 -3.33
CA ARG A 104 -32.05 -67.54 -2.88
C ARG A 104 -32.30 -68.76 -3.78
N ASP A 105 -31.42 -68.97 -4.76
CA ASP A 105 -31.47 -70.09 -5.70
C ASP A 105 -31.09 -71.47 -5.10
N SER A 106 -30.55 -71.52 -3.88
CA SER A 106 -29.98 -72.75 -3.29
C SER A 106 -30.37 -72.97 -1.83
N ASN A 107 -30.18 -74.20 -1.33
CA ASN A 107 -30.44 -74.54 0.08
C ASN A 107 -29.65 -73.69 1.09
N THR A 108 -28.66 -72.88 0.69
CA THR A 108 -27.95 -71.92 1.54
C THR A 108 -27.74 -70.59 0.81
N CYS A 109 -27.80 -69.45 1.52
CA CYS A 109 -27.41 -68.16 0.94
C CYS A 109 -25.89 -68.04 0.75
N GLN A 110 -25.49 -67.30 -0.27
CA GLN A 110 -24.12 -66.81 -0.44
C GLN A 110 -24.09 -65.34 -0.02
N CYS A 111 -23.29 -65.02 1.01
CA CYS A 111 -23.12 -63.66 1.51
C CYS A 111 -21.84 -63.04 0.94
N LYS A 112 -21.84 -61.71 0.76
CA LYS A 112 -20.62 -60.97 0.40
C LYS A 112 -19.66 -60.90 1.59
N ASP A 113 -18.39 -60.62 1.31
CA ASP A 113 -17.34 -60.49 2.32
C ASP A 113 -17.77 -59.51 3.44
N GLY A 114 -17.67 -59.98 4.69
CA GLY A 114 -18.05 -59.20 5.88
C GLY A 114 -19.54 -59.22 6.23
N TRP A 115 -20.37 -60.06 5.57
CA TRP A 115 -21.78 -60.31 5.94
C TRP A 115 -22.03 -61.80 6.28
N LYS A 116 -22.93 -62.06 7.23
CA LYS A 116 -23.26 -63.40 7.75
C LYS A 116 -24.76 -63.57 8.03
N GLY A 117 -25.15 -64.80 8.38
CA GLY A 117 -26.52 -65.19 8.71
C GLY A 117 -27.29 -65.83 7.54
N ILE A 118 -28.40 -66.50 7.84
CA ILE A 118 -29.24 -67.23 6.86
C ILE A 118 -29.66 -66.36 5.68
N ASN A 119 -30.03 -65.10 5.96
CA ASN A 119 -30.37 -64.09 4.95
C ASN A 119 -29.31 -62.96 4.89
N CYS A 120 -28.03 -63.22 5.19
CA CYS A 120 -26.92 -62.24 5.02
C CYS A 120 -27.11 -60.83 5.64
N ASN A 121 -27.94 -60.68 6.68
CA ASN A 121 -28.27 -59.38 7.30
C ASN A 121 -27.31 -58.98 8.43
N VAL A 122 -26.53 -59.93 8.99
CA VAL A 122 -25.66 -59.65 10.14
C VAL A 122 -24.30 -59.19 9.64
N CYS A 123 -23.85 -58.00 10.05
CA CYS A 123 -22.50 -57.54 9.72
C CYS A 123 -21.44 -58.34 10.49
N ASP A 124 -20.28 -58.56 9.89
CA ASP A 124 -19.15 -59.25 10.52
C ASP A 124 -17.87 -58.38 10.60
N SER A 125 -17.78 -57.31 9.81
CA SER A 125 -16.61 -56.42 9.78
C SER A 125 -16.99 -54.98 9.45
N ASP A 126 -16.27 -54.01 10.02
CA ASP A 126 -16.49 -52.57 9.80
C ASP A 126 -16.48 -52.17 8.32
N ASN A 127 -15.60 -52.80 7.53
CA ASN A 127 -15.51 -52.57 6.09
C ASN A 127 -16.80 -52.91 5.32
N ALA A 128 -17.63 -53.82 5.84
CA ALA A 128 -18.92 -54.16 5.26
C ALA A 128 -19.94 -53.01 5.43
N CYS A 129 -19.87 -52.31 6.56
CA CYS A 129 -20.73 -51.18 6.89
C CYS A 129 -20.36 -49.89 6.17
N ASN A 130 -19.10 -49.74 5.72
CA ASN A 130 -18.64 -48.56 4.99
C ASN A 130 -19.54 -48.21 3.78
N VAL A 131 -20.04 -49.21 3.04
CA VAL A 131 -20.88 -49.00 1.84
C VAL A 131 -22.25 -48.40 2.17
N MET A 132 -22.72 -48.57 3.42
CA MET A 132 -23.94 -47.95 3.92
C MET A 132 -23.73 -46.51 4.40
N MET A 133 -22.50 -45.98 4.33
CA MET A 133 -22.16 -44.61 4.69
C MET A 133 -22.00 -43.74 3.42
N PRO A 134 -22.49 -42.48 3.38
CA PRO A 134 -22.46 -41.61 2.20
C PRO A 134 -21.07 -41.37 1.60
N GLU A 135 -20.02 -41.39 2.42
CA GLU A 135 -18.63 -41.20 1.99
C GLU A 135 -17.88 -42.52 1.69
N ASN A 136 -18.57 -43.68 1.75
CA ASN A 136 -17.99 -45.02 1.68
C ASN A 136 -16.87 -45.30 2.72
N GLN A 137 -16.86 -44.58 3.84
CA GLN A 137 -15.87 -44.68 4.93
C GLN A 137 -16.52 -44.39 6.29
N GLY A 138 -15.90 -44.88 7.38
CA GLY A 138 -16.29 -44.54 8.76
C GLY A 138 -17.44 -45.37 9.35
N GLY A 139 -17.89 -46.42 8.65
CA GLY A 139 -18.85 -47.38 9.19
C GLY A 139 -18.20 -48.32 10.19
N VAL A 140 -18.96 -48.70 11.23
CA VAL A 140 -18.57 -49.64 12.28
C VAL A 140 -19.64 -50.73 12.37
N CYS A 141 -19.19 -51.98 12.53
CA CYS A 141 -20.08 -53.12 12.77
C CYS A 141 -20.20 -53.36 14.27
N HIS A 142 -21.27 -52.85 14.88
CA HIS A 142 -21.53 -52.96 16.30
C HIS A 142 -22.08 -54.36 16.65
N LYS A 143 -21.38 -55.08 17.53
CA LYS A 143 -21.69 -56.49 17.88
C LYS A 143 -22.09 -56.72 19.34
N GLN A 144 -22.49 -55.67 20.08
CA GLN A 144 -22.81 -55.81 21.51
C GLN A 144 -24.26 -56.25 21.78
N GLY A 145 -25.06 -56.47 20.73
CA GLY A 145 -26.39 -57.06 20.83
C GLY A 145 -27.47 -56.13 21.40
N VAL A 146 -27.18 -54.85 21.61
CA VAL A 146 -28.15 -53.78 21.91
C VAL A 146 -28.51 -53.06 20.61
N THR A 147 -29.78 -52.70 20.44
CA THR A 147 -30.26 -51.99 19.25
C THR A 147 -30.07 -50.48 19.40
N VAL A 148 -29.42 -49.85 18.42
CA VAL A 148 -29.26 -48.38 18.36
C VAL A 148 -30.14 -47.77 17.27
N LYS A 149 -30.22 -48.41 16.10
CA LYS A 149 -31.10 -48.09 14.96
C LYS A 149 -31.80 -49.35 14.44
N GLU A 150 -31.02 -50.35 14.03
CA GLU A 150 -31.55 -51.64 13.55
C GLU A 150 -30.51 -52.76 13.74
N ASN A 151 -30.82 -53.71 14.61
CA ASN A 151 -29.89 -54.76 15.03
C ASN A 151 -30.38 -56.13 14.55
N PHE A 152 -29.50 -56.89 13.91
CA PHE A 152 -29.77 -58.24 13.42
C PHE A 152 -28.96 -59.27 14.21
N GLN A 153 -29.65 -60.28 14.74
CA GLN A 153 -29.05 -61.38 15.48
C GLN A 153 -29.35 -62.73 14.82
N MET A 154 -28.30 -63.57 14.72
CA MET A 154 -28.36 -64.93 14.22
C MET A 154 -27.97 -65.89 15.33
N CYS A 155 -28.84 -66.85 15.65
CA CYS A 155 -28.71 -67.70 16.82
C CYS A 155 -28.75 -69.18 16.46
N ASP A 156 -27.80 -69.96 16.97
CA ASP A 156 -27.88 -71.43 16.95
C ASP A 156 -28.60 -71.92 18.23
N VAL A 157 -29.54 -72.86 18.10
CA VAL A 157 -30.24 -73.44 19.27
C VAL A 157 -29.35 -74.49 19.94
N THR A 158 -29.11 -74.31 21.25
CA THR A 158 -28.14 -75.11 22.02
C THR A 158 -28.77 -76.20 22.90
N ASN A 159 -30.10 -76.21 23.03
CA ASN A 159 -30.88 -77.19 23.78
C ASN A 159 -30.57 -78.63 23.37
N ARG A 160 -30.01 -79.42 24.31
CA ARG A 160 -29.61 -80.81 24.05
C ARG A 160 -30.78 -81.76 23.78
N ALA A 161 -31.98 -81.45 24.27
CA ALA A 161 -33.16 -82.25 23.97
C ALA A 161 -33.69 -81.96 22.56
N ILE A 162 -33.89 -80.68 22.23
CA ILE A 162 -34.31 -80.22 20.90
C ILE A 162 -33.36 -80.76 19.82
N LEU A 163 -32.05 -80.61 19.98
CA LEU A 163 -31.04 -81.10 19.02
C LEU A 163 -31.07 -82.63 18.80
N LYS A 164 -31.54 -83.43 19.77
CA LYS A 164 -31.66 -84.89 19.63
C LYS A 164 -32.92 -85.31 18.89
N GLN A 165 -33.99 -84.52 18.98
CA GLN A 165 -35.30 -84.84 18.38
C GLN A 165 -35.42 -84.40 16.92
N LEU A 166 -34.40 -83.71 16.41
CA LEU A 166 -34.32 -83.18 15.04
C LEU A 166 -33.52 -84.07 14.07
N ASP A 167 -33.05 -85.25 14.49
CA ASP A 167 -32.37 -86.26 13.64
C ASP A 167 -31.24 -85.71 12.73
N GLY A 168 -30.52 -84.68 13.20
CA GLY A 168 -29.42 -84.05 12.50
C GLY A 168 -29.78 -82.83 11.64
N ARG A 169 -31.08 -82.47 11.54
CA ARG A 169 -31.51 -81.15 11.05
C ARG A 169 -31.02 -80.05 12.00
N LYS A 170 -30.58 -78.90 11.48
CA LYS A 170 -30.05 -77.78 12.29
C LYS A 170 -31.14 -76.76 12.63
N PRO A 171 -31.52 -76.59 13.93
CA PRO A 171 -32.38 -75.51 14.38
C PRO A 171 -31.60 -74.21 14.56
N GLN A 172 -32.13 -73.11 14.01
CA GLN A 172 -31.56 -71.77 14.12
C GLN A 172 -32.68 -70.75 14.35
N VAL A 173 -32.35 -69.58 14.89
CA VAL A 173 -33.28 -68.49 15.18
C VAL A 173 -32.71 -67.18 14.64
N THR A 174 -33.56 -66.37 14.02
CA THR A 174 -33.29 -64.94 13.78
C THR A 174 -34.03 -64.11 14.81
N PHE A 175 -33.37 -63.08 15.33
CA PHE A 175 -33.99 -62.04 16.15
C PHE A 175 -33.50 -60.69 15.66
N SER A 176 -34.41 -59.79 15.28
CA SER A 176 -34.06 -58.45 14.80
C SER A 176 -34.97 -57.40 15.40
N CYS A 177 -34.44 -56.22 15.71
CA CYS A 177 -35.20 -55.13 16.32
C CYS A 177 -34.88 -53.80 15.63
N LYS A 178 -35.88 -52.94 15.51
CA LYS A 178 -35.79 -51.61 14.91
C LYS A 178 -36.16 -50.54 15.94
N ALA A 179 -35.25 -49.59 16.17
CA ALA A 179 -35.38 -48.56 17.19
C ALA A 179 -36.41 -47.48 16.85
N GLU A 180 -36.69 -47.24 15.56
CA GLU A 180 -37.62 -46.21 15.10
C GLU A 180 -39.09 -46.51 15.46
N ASP A 181 -39.47 -47.79 15.41
CA ASP A 181 -40.86 -48.24 15.57
C ASP A 181 -41.10 -49.06 16.85
N GLU A 182 -40.07 -49.22 17.71
CA GLU A 182 -40.10 -50.05 18.94
C GLU A 182 -40.58 -51.50 18.69
N THR A 183 -40.24 -52.06 17.51
CA THR A 183 -40.65 -53.40 17.07
C THR A 183 -39.47 -54.37 16.97
N CYS A 184 -39.76 -55.65 17.18
CA CYS A 184 -38.83 -56.75 16.94
C CYS A 184 -39.50 -57.88 16.15
N SER A 185 -38.70 -58.74 15.53
CA SER A 185 -39.14 -59.97 14.88
C SER A 185 -38.32 -61.16 15.36
N PHE A 186 -38.99 -62.28 15.59
CA PHE A 186 -38.40 -63.56 15.94
C PHE A 186 -38.80 -64.59 14.88
N GLN A 187 -37.86 -65.33 14.30
CA GLN A 187 -38.19 -66.36 13.32
C GLN A 187 -37.43 -67.66 13.61
N PHE A 188 -38.11 -68.79 13.48
CA PHE A 188 -37.56 -70.11 13.77
C PHE A 188 -37.28 -70.89 12.48
N TRP A 189 -36.07 -71.41 12.35
CA TRP A 189 -35.55 -72.06 11.15
C TRP A 189 -35.10 -73.48 11.44
N VAL A 190 -35.38 -74.40 10.52
CA VAL A 190 -34.84 -75.77 10.53
C VAL A 190 -34.22 -76.06 9.17
N ASP A 191 -32.93 -76.43 9.15
CA ASP A 191 -32.11 -76.55 7.93
C ASP A 191 -32.21 -75.33 7.00
N GLN A 192 -32.15 -74.14 7.62
CA GLN A 192 -32.27 -72.84 6.94
C GLN A 192 -33.57 -72.66 6.14
N LYS A 193 -34.62 -73.43 6.46
CA LYS A 193 -36.00 -73.19 6.04
C LYS A 193 -36.78 -72.68 7.23
N GLU A 194 -37.44 -71.54 7.05
CA GLU A 194 -38.32 -70.98 8.05
C GLU A 194 -39.50 -71.92 8.32
N SER A 195 -39.87 -72.00 9.59
CA SER A 195 -40.97 -72.81 10.11
C SER A 195 -42.12 -71.91 10.52
N PHE A 196 -41.86 -70.98 11.43
CA PHE A 196 -42.80 -69.94 11.87
C PHE A 196 -42.05 -68.65 12.16
N TYR A 197 -42.77 -67.53 12.10
CA TYR A 197 -42.28 -66.21 12.48
C TYR A 197 -43.21 -65.56 13.48
N CYS A 198 -42.69 -64.57 14.20
CA CYS A 198 -43.44 -63.73 15.10
C CYS A 198 -43.04 -62.26 14.98
N GLY A 199 -44.03 -61.38 15.05
CA GLY A 199 -43.86 -59.95 15.23
C GLY A 199 -44.04 -59.58 16.71
N LEU A 200 -43.22 -58.66 17.18
CA LEU A 200 -43.25 -58.10 18.53
C LEU A 200 -43.33 -56.58 18.40
N ASP A 201 -44.21 -55.98 19.17
CA ASP A 201 -44.33 -54.52 19.29
C ASP A 201 -44.11 -54.10 20.75
N THR A 202 -44.11 -52.79 21.00
CA THR A 202 -43.98 -52.22 22.36
C THR A 202 -42.77 -52.78 23.11
N CYS A 203 -41.64 -52.85 22.42
CA CYS A 203 -40.40 -53.43 22.91
C CYS A 203 -39.50 -52.38 23.61
N GLU A 204 -39.14 -52.65 24.86
CA GLU A 204 -38.07 -51.94 25.59
C GLU A 204 -36.80 -52.80 25.63
N TRP A 205 -35.62 -52.18 25.59
CA TRP A 205 -34.34 -52.89 25.77
C TRP A 205 -33.30 -52.09 26.53
N ASN A 206 -32.38 -52.80 27.20
CA ASN A 206 -31.25 -52.21 27.89
C ASN A 206 -29.95 -53.02 27.70
N MET A 207 -28.83 -52.42 28.11
CA MET A 207 -27.53 -53.09 28.18
C MET A 207 -26.84 -52.76 29.50
N GLU A 208 -26.42 -53.80 30.22
CA GLU A 208 -25.61 -53.72 31.43
C GLU A 208 -24.22 -54.29 31.16
N THR A 209 -23.17 -53.50 31.43
CA THR A 209 -21.78 -53.87 31.17
C THR A 209 -21.02 -54.10 32.49
N ASP A 210 -20.69 -55.35 32.78
CA ASP A 210 -19.78 -55.75 33.85
C ASP A 210 -18.34 -55.93 33.32
N TYR A 211 -17.36 -55.86 34.22
CA TYR A 211 -15.92 -56.01 33.89
C TYR A 211 -15.56 -57.31 33.15
N SER A 212 -16.41 -58.34 33.22
CA SER A 212 -16.20 -59.65 32.57
C SER A 212 -17.35 -60.13 31.68
N SER A 213 -18.44 -59.35 31.54
CA SER A 213 -19.58 -59.73 30.70
C SER A 213 -20.47 -58.56 30.32
N ASN A 214 -20.93 -58.52 29.07
CA ASN A 214 -21.99 -57.61 28.63
C ASN A 214 -23.31 -58.37 28.63
N SER A 215 -24.37 -57.80 29.19
CA SER A 215 -25.70 -58.41 29.26
C SER A 215 -26.72 -57.46 28.62
N THR A 216 -27.49 -57.92 27.63
CA THR A 216 -28.59 -57.17 27.01
C THR A 216 -29.91 -57.85 27.32
N HIS A 217 -30.92 -57.05 27.66
CA HIS A 217 -32.26 -57.54 27.98
C HIS A 217 -33.26 -56.84 27.07
N TYR A 218 -34.10 -57.60 26.39
CA TYR A 218 -35.22 -57.12 25.59
C TYR A 218 -36.53 -57.62 26.21
N ARG A 219 -37.54 -56.76 26.25
CA ARG A 219 -38.87 -57.06 26.75
C ARG A 219 -39.92 -56.42 25.84
N CYS A 220 -40.82 -57.22 25.30
CA CYS A 220 -41.94 -56.75 24.48
C CYS A 220 -43.26 -57.17 25.13
N GLU A 221 -44.23 -56.25 25.24
CA GLU A 221 -45.50 -56.53 25.92
C GLU A 221 -46.48 -57.34 25.06
N HIS A 222 -46.43 -57.21 23.72
CA HIS A 222 -47.22 -58.02 22.81
C HIS A 222 -46.37 -58.78 21.78
N LEU A 223 -46.92 -59.91 21.31
CA LEU A 223 -46.29 -60.87 20.42
C LEU A 223 -47.40 -61.56 19.59
N GLN A 224 -47.22 -61.66 18.28
CA GLN A 224 -48.10 -62.41 17.38
C GLN A 224 -47.26 -63.35 16.52
N CYS A 225 -47.65 -64.63 16.40
CA CYS A 225 -46.91 -65.65 15.67
C CYS A 225 -47.77 -66.34 14.60
N GLU A 226 -47.18 -66.69 13.46
CA GLU A 226 -47.81 -67.44 12.36
C GLU A 226 -46.93 -68.59 11.86
N CYS A 227 -47.55 -69.74 11.60
CA CYS A 227 -46.90 -70.93 11.03
C CYS A 227 -46.91 -70.88 9.50
N ILE A 228 -45.78 -71.21 8.85
CA ILE A 228 -45.74 -71.37 7.39
C ILE A 228 -46.21 -72.79 7.05
N PRO A 229 -47.32 -72.96 6.31
CA PRO A 229 -47.93 -74.28 6.12
C PRO A 229 -47.04 -75.24 5.31
N GLY A 230 -47.03 -76.50 5.74
CA GLY A 230 -46.22 -77.57 5.13
C GLY A 230 -44.73 -77.54 5.50
N ARG A 231 -44.34 -76.73 6.50
CA ARG A 231 -42.98 -76.69 7.05
C ARG A 231 -42.86 -77.58 8.29
N PHE A 232 -41.62 -77.85 8.68
CA PHE A 232 -41.34 -78.55 9.93
C PHE A 232 -41.93 -77.76 11.10
N LEU A 233 -42.61 -78.45 12.04
CA LEU A 233 -43.44 -77.86 13.11
C LEU A 233 -44.74 -77.15 12.66
N CYS A 234 -45.05 -77.12 11.36
CA CYS A 234 -46.21 -76.45 10.76
C CYS A 234 -46.84 -77.33 9.66
N GLY A 235 -47.10 -78.61 9.99
CA GLY A 235 -47.80 -79.55 9.10
C GLY A 235 -46.92 -80.38 8.14
N GLU A 236 -45.59 -80.36 8.23
CA GLU A 236 -44.75 -81.36 7.55
C GLU A 236 -45.02 -82.76 8.11
N ASN A 237 -45.32 -83.74 7.25
CA ASN A 237 -45.59 -85.13 7.62
C ASN A 237 -44.46 -85.72 8.48
N GLY A 238 -44.77 -86.05 9.74
CA GLY A 238 -43.81 -86.56 10.72
C GLY A 238 -43.31 -85.53 11.74
N SER A 239 -43.75 -84.27 11.63
CA SER A 239 -43.55 -83.23 12.66
C SER A 239 -44.85 -82.93 13.43
N ILE A 240 -44.72 -82.29 14.60
CA ILE A 240 -45.86 -81.82 15.41
C ILE A 240 -46.37 -80.52 14.79
N ASP A 241 -47.65 -80.39 14.48
CA ASP A 241 -48.21 -79.13 13.98
C ASP A 241 -48.49 -78.16 15.13
N LEU A 242 -47.90 -76.97 15.09
CA LEU A 242 -48.06 -75.91 16.08
C LEU A 242 -49.00 -74.79 15.63
N SER A 243 -49.60 -74.87 14.44
CA SER A 243 -50.34 -73.75 13.83
C SER A 243 -51.41 -73.14 14.75
N ASP A 244 -52.32 -73.96 15.30
CA ASP A 244 -53.36 -73.49 16.24
C ASP A 244 -52.78 -72.95 17.56
N PHE A 245 -51.63 -73.47 18.00
CA PHE A 245 -50.98 -73.09 19.25
C PHE A 245 -50.32 -71.70 19.14
N LEU A 246 -49.61 -71.45 18.05
CA LEU A 246 -48.93 -70.17 17.79
C LEU A 246 -49.93 -69.02 17.63
N ASP A 247 -51.03 -69.24 16.91
CA ASP A 247 -52.04 -68.22 16.67
C ASP A 247 -52.86 -67.90 17.93
N GLN A 248 -53.34 -68.92 18.66
CA GLN A 248 -54.33 -68.70 19.72
C GLN A 248 -53.75 -68.45 21.11
N LEU A 249 -52.60 -69.04 21.45
CA LEU A 249 -52.08 -69.05 22.83
C LEU A 249 -50.90 -68.11 23.07
N ILE A 250 -50.12 -67.79 22.03
CA ILE A 250 -48.96 -66.91 22.16
C ILE A 250 -49.39 -65.46 21.94
N LYS A 251 -49.35 -64.65 23.02
CA LYS A 251 -49.70 -63.21 23.03
C LYS A 251 -48.73 -62.30 23.79
N GLY A 252 -47.71 -62.86 24.46
CA GLY A 252 -46.75 -62.11 25.29
C GLY A 252 -47.14 -62.02 26.78
N PRO A 253 -46.33 -61.34 27.61
CA PRO A 253 -45.08 -60.65 27.25
C PRO A 253 -43.93 -61.64 26.98
N ALA A 254 -42.99 -61.23 26.14
CA ALA A 254 -41.81 -62.02 25.78
C ALA A 254 -40.52 -61.32 26.18
N THR A 255 -39.51 -62.08 26.59
CA THR A 255 -38.16 -61.56 26.83
C THR A 255 -37.10 -62.28 25.98
N PHE A 256 -36.08 -61.52 25.58
CA PHE A 256 -34.89 -62.03 24.93
C PHE A 256 -33.66 -61.48 25.66
N ASP A 257 -32.99 -62.34 26.42
CA ASP A 257 -31.90 -61.96 27.31
C ASP A 257 -30.60 -62.58 26.81
N THR A 258 -29.55 -61.77 26.58
CA THR A 258 -28.25 -62.25 26.08
C THR A 258 -27.12 -61.84 27.00
N LYS A 259 -26.30 -62.82 27.42
CA LYS A 259 -25.07 -62.60 28.19
C LYS A 259 -23.85 -63.02 27.37
N SER A 260 -23.05 -62.04 26.99
CA SER A 260 -21.79 -62.21 26.25
C SER A 260 -20.60 -62.27 27.21
N THR A 261 -19.73 -63.26 27.03
CA THR A 261 -18.53 -63.50 27.86
C THR A 261 -17.34 -63.88 26.99
N LEU A 262 -16.13 -63.85 27.56
CA LEU A 262 -14.90 -64.32 26.88
C LEU A 262 -14.96 -65.80 26.42
N GLU A 263 -15.85 -66.61 27.00
CA GLU A 263 -16.05 -68.02 26.61
C GLU A 263 -17.16 -68.20 25.54
N GLY A 264 -17.86 -67.13 25.16
CA GLY A 264 -18.97 -67.14 24.19
C GLY A 264 -20.24 -66.43 24.68
N THR A 265 -21.24 -66.39 23.81
CA THR A 265 -22.57 -65.83 24.08
C THR A 265 -23.54 -66.90 24.59
N LYS A 266 -24.40 -66.53 25.56
CA LYS A 266 -25.52 -67.34 26.02
C LYS A 266 -26.77 -66.47 26.03
N SER A 267 -27.73 -66.85 25.22
CA SER A 267 -28.97 -66.11 25.00
C SER A 267 -30.17 -66.97 25.36
N VAL A 268 -31.27 -66.35 25.80
CA VAL A 268 -32.49 -67.03 26.22
C VAL A 268 -33.68 -66.28 25.64
N PHE A 269 -34.52 -66.97 24.88
CA PHE A 269 -35.86 -66.49 24.55
C PHE A 269 -36.88 -67.13 25.48
N SER A 270 -37.79 -66.32 26.03
CA SER A 270 -38.74 -66.74 27.05
C SER A 270 -40.12 -66.10 26.83
N GLU A 271 -41.14 -66.94 26.65
CA GLU A 271 -42.56 -66.58 26.67
C GLU A 271 -43.32 -67.64 27.50
N PRO A 272 -44.25 -67.27 28.39
CA PRO A 272 -44.91 -68.20 29.31
C PRO A 272 -45.52 -69.47 28.69
N GLN A 273 -46.27 -69.37 27.58
CA GLN A 273 -46.92 -70.54 26.97
C GLN A 273 -45.93 -71.41 26.18
N MET A 274 -45.03 -70.78 25.42
CA MET A 274 -43.96 -71.42 24.67
C MET A 274 -43.02 -72.19 25.62
N ASN A 275 -42.63 -71.61 26.75
CA ASN A 275 -41.86 -72.29 27.79
C ASN A 275 -42.61 -73.52 28.34
N GLY A 276 -43.93 -73.42 28.53
CA GLY A 276 -44.79 -74.53 28.91
C GLY A 276 -44.81 -75.67 27.88
N LEU A 277 -44.89 -75.33 26.59
CA LEU A 277 -44.79 -76.29 25.48
C LEU A 277 -43.40 -76.95 25.44
N ILE A 278 -42.32 -76.19 25.57
CA ILE A 278 -40.95 -76.72 25.52
C ILE A 278 -40.69 -77.66 26.71
N ALA A 279 -41.13 -77.29 27.91
CA ALA A 279 -41.03 -78.15 29.09
C ALA A 279 -41.87 -79.43 28.95
N GLY A 280 -43.04 -79.37 28.30
CA GLY A 280 -43.91 -80.52 28.06
C GLY A 280 -43.45 -81.46 26.95
N VAL A 281 -42.87 -80.93 25.87
CA VAL A 281 -42.51 -81.69 24.65
C VAL A 281 -41.03 -82.09 24.63
N PHE A 282 -40.13 -81.19 25.05
CA PHE A 282 -38.67 -81.39 24.98
C PHE A 282 -38.01 -81.53 26.36
N GLY A 283 -38.64 -81.05 27.43
CA GLY A 283 -38.13 -81.19 28.80
C GLY A 283 -37.10 -80.14 29.25
N ASP A 284 -36.90 -79.09 28.44
CA ASP A 284 -36.10 -77.91 28.81
C ASP A 284 -37.02 -76.75 29.27
N PRO A 285 -36.58 -75.82 30.13
CA PRO A 285 -37.44 -74.75 30.67
C PRO A 285 -37.70 -73.59 29.69
N SER A 286 -36.83 -73.38 28.70
CA SER A 286 -36.90 -72.32 27.69
C SER A 286 -35.95 -72.61 26.51
N ILE A 287 -35.90 -71.73 25.51
CA ILE A 287 -34.97 -71.85 24.38
C ILE A 287 -33.63 -71.20 24.73
N PHE A 288 -32.58 -72.01 24.90
CA PHE A 288 -31.19 -71.59 25.03
C PHE A 288 -30.53 -71.45 23.66
N LEU A 289 -30.01 -70.26 23.40
CA LEU A 289 -29.45 -69.83 22.13
C LEU A 289 -27.99 -69.41 22.30
N SER A 290 -27.21 -69.48 21.22
CA SER A 290 -25.89 -68.85 21.09
C SER A 290 -25.96 -67.90 19.89
N CYS A 291 -25.92 -66.60 20.15
CA CYS A 291 -26.23 -65.58 19.15
C CYS A 291 -25.01 -64.74 18.76
N ASP A 292 -24.85 -64.51 17.46
CA ASP A 292 -24.01 -63.47 16.87
C ASP A 292 -24.92 -62.28 16.49
N SER A 293 -24.57 -61.07 16.94
CA SER A 293 -25.29 -59.83 16.61
C SER A 293 -24.44 -58.90 15.76
N GLY A 294 -25.09 -58.06 14.94
CA GLY A 294 -24.42 -57.10 14.08
C GLY A 294 -25.36 -56.01 13.59
N GLU A 295 -24.99 -54.76 13.87
CA GLU A 295 -25.63 -53.53 13.39
C GLU A 295 -24.59 -52.64 12.69
N CYS A 296 -24.94 -52.03 11.55
CA CYS A 296 -24.07 -51.07 10.86
C CYS A 296 -24.43 -49.63 11.24
N MET A 297 -23.48 -48.93 11.86
CA MET A 297 -23.65 -47.54 12.31
C MET A 297 -22.43 -46.68 11.98
N TYR A 298 -22.55 -45.35 12.10
CA TYR A 298 -21.38 -44.47 12.07
C TYR A 298 -20.57 -44.66 13.34
N LYS A 299 -19.26 -44.47 13.23
CA LYS A 299 -18.36 -44.41 14.39
C LYS A 299 -18.75 -43.36 15.44
N THR A 300 -19.49 -42.31 15.06
CA THR A 300 -20.01 -41.29 15.97
C THR A 300 -21.18 -41.75 16.84
N ASP A 301 -21.89 -42.78 16.39
CA ASP A 301 -23.16 -43.23 16.96
C ASP A 301 -22.94 -44.43 17.90
N GLU A 302 -21.70 -44.90 18.02
CA GLU A 302 -21.31 -46.01 18.89
C GLU A 302 -21.50 -45.63 20.38
N PRO A 303 -22.25 -46.42 21.17
CA PRO A 303 -22.46 -46.13 22.59
C PRO A 303 -21.14 -45.98 23.37
N GLY A 304 -20.92 -44.79 23.92
CA GLY A 304 -19.68 -44.44 24.65
C GLY A 304 -18.60 -43.75 23.81
N TYR A 305 -18.88 -43.37 22.56
CA TYR A 305 -17.97 -42.56 21.75
C TYR A 305 -17.83 -41.11 22.26
N GLU A 306 -16.71 -40.82 22.94
CA GLU A 306 -16.30 -39.43 23.23
C GLU A 306 -15.46 -38.87 22.06
N ARG A 307 -15.89 -37.75 21.47
CA ARG A 307 -15.10 -37.06 20.44
C ARG A 307 -13.74 -36.63 21.00
N PRO A 308 -12.62 -36.84 20.27
CA PRO A 308 -11.30 -36.47 20.75
C PRO A 308 -11.14 -34.95 20.85
N VAL A 309 -11.30 -34.41 22.06
CA VAL A 309 -11.05 -32.99 22.36
C VAL A 309 -9.64 -32.60 21.92
N LYS A 310 -9.50 -31.48 21.20
CA LYS A 310 -8.21 -30.94 20.73
C LYS A 310 -7.26 -30.68 21.91
N LYS A 311 -6.41 -31.65 22.24
CA LYS A 311 -5.40 -31.50 23.29
C LYS A 311 -4.34 -30.50 22.82
N ILE A 312 -4.40 -29.29 23.39
CA ILE A 312 -3.43 -28.23 23.12
C ILE A 312 -2.04 -28.72 23.54
N ASN A 313 -1.16 -28.92 22.55
CA ASN A 313 0.23 -29.30 22.79
C ASN A 313 1.03 -28.10 23.31
N THR A 314 0.83 -27.77 24.59
CA THR A 314 1.62 -26.80 25.35
C THR A 314 3.15 -26.93 25.20
N PRO A 315 3.78 -28.13 25.11
CA PRO A 315 5.22 -28.21 24.80
C PRO A 315 5.57 -27.77 23.38
N LEU A 316 4.67 -27.92 22.40
CA LEU A 316 4.88 -27.44 21.04
C LEU A 316 4.77 -25.91 20.97
N ILE A 317 3.79 -25.32 21.67
CA ILE A 317 3.67 -23.85 21.79
C ILE A 317 4.90 -23.26 22.49
N ALA A 318 5.34 -23.84 23.61
CA ALA A 318 6.57 -23.44 24.30
C ALA A 318 7.81 -23.60 23.40
N GLY A 319 7.88 -24.69 22.62
CA GLY A 319 8.93 -24.93 21.63
C GLY A 319 8.94 -23.92 20.48
N VAL A 320 7.78 -23.49 19.98
CA VAL A 320 7.67 -22.47 18.93
C VAL A 320 8.04 -21.08 19.46
N ILE A 321 7.62 -20.71 20.68
CA ILE A 321 7.99 -19.43 21.31
C ILE A 321 9.49 -19.39 21.62
N ALA A 322 10.05 -20.46 22.20
CA ALA A 322 11.48 -20.58 22.46
C ALA A 322 12.29 -20.60 21.15
N GLY A 323 11.82 -21.35 20.14
CA GLY A 323 12.44 -21.46 18.83
C GLY A 323 12.44 -20.12 18.07
N SER A 324 11.32 -19.38 18.10
CA SER A 324 11.22 -18.04 17.50
C SER A 324 12.13 -17.04 18.20
N SER A 325 12.18 -17.05 19.53
CA SER A 325 13.08 -16.21 20.33
C SER A 325 14.55 -16.51 20.03
N LEU A 326 14.90 -17.80 19.98
CA LEU A 326 16.25 -18.27 19.69
C LEU A 326 16.64 -18.03 18.23
N PHE A 327 15.68 -18.07 17.29
CA PHE A 327 15.88 -17.67 15.89
C PHE A 327 16.15 -16.17 15.77
N VAL A 328 15.40 -15.31 16.47
CA VAL A 328 15.67 -13.85 16.49
C VAL A 328 17.05 -13.54 17.06
N VAL A 329 17.46 -14.23 18.14
CA VAL A 329 18.81 -14.14 18.71
C VAL A 329 19.87 -14.67 17.73
N ALA A 330 19.63 -15.81 17.07
CA ALA A 330 20.54 -16.38 16.09
C ALA A 330 20.69 -15.48 14.86
N VAL A 331 19.59 -14.90 14.35
CA VAL A 331 19.61 -13.95 13.23
C VAL A 331 20.34 -12.67 13.62
N THR A 332 20.10 -12.09 14.80
CA THR A 332 20.85 -10.92 15.26
C THR A 332 22.34 -11.23 15.48
N LEU A 333 22.70 -12.39 16.03
CA LEU A 333 24.09 -12.83 16.15
C LEU A 333 24.76 -13.12 14.80
N VAL A 334 24.05 -13.71 13.83
CA VAL A 334 24.55 -13.95 12.47
C VAL A 334 24.68 -12.63 11.71
N VAL A 335 23.71 -11.72 11.82
CA VAL A 335 23.76 -10.35 11.27
C VAL A 335 24.95 -9.60 11.84
N TRP A 336 25.19 -9.67 13.16
CA TRP A 336 26.33 -9.05 13.85
C TRP A 336 27.67 -9.71 13.49
N TYR A 337 27.72 -11.04 13.37
CA TYR A 337 28.90 -11.79 12.94
C TYR A 337 29.27 -11.46 11.49
N LEU A 338 28.28 -11.44 10.59
CA LEU A 338 28.44 -11.02 9.20
C LEU A 338 28.80 -9.54 9.10
N SER A 339 28.26 -8.67 9.97
CA SER A 339 28.68 -7.26 10.13
C SER A 339 30.19 -7.17 10.37
N ARG A 340 30.64 -7.83 11.44
CA ARG A 340 32.06 -7.87 11.84
C ARG A 340 32.96 -8.61 10.84
N ARG A 341 32.42 -9.53 10.03
CA ARG A 341 33.15 -10.26 8.98
C ARG A 341 33.23 -9.45 7.68
N ALA A 342 32.21 -8.67 7.34
CA ALA A 342 32.22 -7.72 6.23
C ALA A 342 33.17 -6.57 6.51
N ALA A 343 33.11 -5.97 7.70
CA ALA A 343 34.07 -4.97 8.16
C ALA A 343 35.53 -5.49 8.08
N ARG A 344 35.79 -6.73 8.53
CA ARG A 344 37.11 -7.37 8.38
C ARG A 344 37.50 -7.71 6.93
N ARG A 345 36.55 -7.97 6.03
CA ARG A 345 36.82 -8.20 4.60
C ARG A 345 37.14 -6.93 3.82
N SER A 346 36.69 -5.77 4.28
CA SER A 346 37.03 -4.46 3.68
C SER A 346 38.52 -4.10 3.81
N TYR A 347 39.29 -4.86 4.60
CA TYR A 347 40.74 -4.69 4.77
C TYR A 347 41.58 -5.57 3.82
N ARG A 348 40.96 -6.21 2.82
CA ARG A 348 41.67 -7.08 1.88
C ARG A 348 42.26 -6.23 0.74
N ARG A 349 43.58 -6.02 0.82
CA ARG A 349 44.41 -5.28 -0.15
C ARG A 349 43.94 -5.49 -1.59
N LEU A 350 43.69 -4.39 -2.31
CA LEU A 350 43.65 -4.44 -3.77
C LEU A 350 45.05 -4.86 -4.25
N SER A 351 45.09 -5.90 -5.09
CA SER A 351 46.25 -6.12 -5.95
C SER A 351 46.07 -5.20 -7.14
N LEU A 352 46.87 -4.14 -7.22
CA LEU A 352 47.05 -3.42 -8.48
C LEU A 352 47.70 -4.42 -9.45
N SER A 353 47.11 -4.56 -10.62
CA SER A 353 47.66 -5.27 -11.77
C SER A 353 47.99 -4.20 -12.80
N ASP A 354 49.19 -4.21 -13.38
CA ASP A 354 49.65 -3.12 -14.27
C ASP A 354 48.65 -2.79 -15.40
N ASP A 355 47.86 -3.78 -15.85
CA ASP A 355 46.75 -3.62 -16.80
C ASP A 355 45.71 -2.53 -16.41
N SER A 356 45.55 -2.18 -15.13
CA SER A 356 44.55 -1.18 -14.69
C SER A 356 44.98 0.27 -14.96
N ASP A 357 46.29 0.54 -14.99
CA ASP A 357 46.82 1.88 -15.24
C ASP A 357 46.70 2.26 -16.73
N ASP A 358 46.81 1.27 -17.62
CA ASP A 358 46.54 1.43 -19.05
C ASP A 358 45.05 1.69 -19.36
N GLU A 359 44.11 1.15 -18.56
CA GLU A 359 42.67 1.43 -18.70
C GLU A 359 42.30 2.85 -18.24
N THR A 360 42.87 3.34 -17.13
CA THR A 360 42.64 4.70 -16.64
C THR A 360 43.33 5.74 -17.52
N ALA A 361 44.55 5.46 -18.01
CA ALA A 361 45.26 6.32 -18.95
C ALA A 361 44.47 6.53 -20.26
N LYS A 362 43.80 5.50 -20.80
CA LYS A 362 42.95 5.63 -22.01
C LYS A 362 41.78 6.61 -21.80
N LEU A 363 41.17 6.64 -20.61
CA LEU A 363 40.11 7.61 -20.28
C LEU A 363 40.64 9.03 -20.03
N LEU A 364 41.90 9.17 -19.65
CA LEU A 364 42.58 10.48 -19.53
C LEU A 364 43.11 10.98 -20.87
N ALA A 365 43.41 10.09 -21.83
CA ALA A 365 43.85 10.44 -23.18
C ALA A 365 42.75 11.11 -24.03
N ASP A 366 41.47 10.85 -23.73
CA ASP A 366 40.32 11.51 -24.36
C ASP A 366 40.00 12.90 -23.76
N TYR A 367 40.66 13.30 -22.67
CA TYR A 367 40.43 14.61 -22.04
C TYR A 367 40.95 15.74 -22.93
N ARG A 368 40.03 16.47 -23.57
CA ARG A 368 40.34 17.69 -24.34
C ARG A 368 39.86 18.93 -23.57
N PRO A 369 40.75 19.91 -23.29
CA PRO A 369 40.37 21.21 -22.78
C PRO A 369 39.33 21.88 -23.69
N ALA A 370 38.31 22.50 -23.10
CA ALA A 370 37.16 23.03 -23.82
C ALA A 370 36.84 24.47 -23.37
N ALA A 371 37.14 25.45 -24.20
CA ALA A 371 36.69 26.83 -24.05
C ALA A 371 35.21 26.92 -24.41
N LEU A 372 34.44 27.66 -23.61
CA LEU A 372 33.02 27.91 -23.83
C LEU A 372 32.81 29.39 -24.16
N TYR A 373 32.17 29.66 -25.29
CA TYR A 373 31.78 31.00 -25.73
C TYR A 373 30.28 31.05 -25.92
N TRP A 374 29.68 32.20 -25.62
CA TRP A 374 28.26 32.43 -25.82
C TRP A 374 28.02 33.84 -26.35
N ASP A 375 27.13 33.95 -27.33
CA ASP A 375 26.80 35.19 -28.02
C ASP A 375 25.29 35.43 -28.04
N ASN A 376 24.91 36.68 -27.76
CA ASN A 376 23.54 37.19 -27.71
C ASN A 376 22.50 36.25 -27.03
N VAL A 377 22.83 35.71 -25.86
CA VAL A 377 21.94 34.78 -25.13
C VAL A 377 20.76 35.52 -24.51
N SER A 378 19.54 35.08 -24.84
CA SER A 378 18.30 35.55 -24.21
C SER A 378 17.36 34.40 -23.84
N TYR A 379 16.52 34.62 -22.84
CA TYR A 379 15.59 33.62 -22.31
C TYR A 379 14.23 34.22 -22.00
N THR A 380 13.19 33.64 -22.59
CA THR A 380 11.81 34.12 -22.51
C THR A 380 10.90 33.05 -21.91
N LEU A 381 10.21 33.38 -20.81
CA LEU A 381 9.30 32.49 -20.09
C LEU A 381 7.90 33.10 -20.04
N ASN A 382 6.90 32.40 -20.59
CA ASN A 382 5.51 32.85 -20.64
C ASN A 382 5.32 34.26 -21.24
N GLY A 383 6.17 34.65 -22.21
CA GLY A 383 6.17 35.98 -22.81
C GLY A 383 6.91 37.07 -22.04
N LYS A 384 7.39 36.80 -20.82
CA LYS A 384 8.32 37.68 -20.10
C LYS A 384 9.76 37.31 -20.45
N GLU A 385 10.56 38.29 -20.87
CA GLU A 385 12.00 38.14 -20.98
C GLU A 385 12.64 38.16 -19.58
N ILE A 386 13.50 37.18 -19.32
CA ILE A 386 14.15 36.93 -18.02
C ILE A 386 15.67 37.13 -18.11
N LEU A 387 16.25 36.91 -19.29
CA LEU A 387 17.64 37.22 -19.62
C LEU A 387 17.65 37.83 -21.03
N SER A 388 18.48 38.84 -21.28
CA SER A 388 18.58 39.49 -22.60
C SER A 388 20.03 39.88 -22.93
N GLY A 389 20.49 39.55 -24.14
CA GLY A 389 21.75 40.06 -24.71
C GLY A 389 23.00 39.71 -23.93
N ILE A 390 23.11 38.49 -23.37
CA ILE A 390 24.28 38.10 -22.59
C ILE A 390 25.36 37.50 -23.52
N GLN A 391 26.58 38.06 -23.45
CA GLN A 391 27.74 37.61 -24.22
C GLN A 391 28.96 37.39 -23.32
N GLY A 392 29.86 36.49 -23.70
CA GLY A 392 31.03 36.16 -22.88
C GLY A 392 31.80 34.91 -23.31
N ALA A 393 32.89 34.67 -22.61
CA ALA A 393 33.82 33.57 -22.83
C ALA A 393 34.35 33.02 -21.51
N SER A 394 34.63 31.72 -21.48
CA SER A 394 35.26 30.99 -20.38
C SER A 394 36.33 30.05 -20.95
N ILE A 395 37.56 30.20 -20.47
CA ILE A 395 38.77 29.60 -21.06
C ILE A 395 39.27 28.46 -20.15
N PRO A 396 39.82 27.36 -20.71
CA PRO A 396 40.46 26.32 -19.91
C PRO A 396 41.57 26.87 -19.03
N GLY A 397 41.66 26.36 -17.79
CA GLY A 397 42.63 26.83 -16.80
C GLY A 397 42.21 28.11 -16.07
N GLN A 398 41.12 28.76 -16.49
CA GLN A 398 40.56 29.95 -15.84
C GLN A 398 39.25 29.65 -15.11
N ILE A 399 38.93 30.53 -14.16
CA ILE A 399 37.72 30.49 -13.35
C ILE A 399 36.84 31.67 -13.70
N THR A 400 35.58 31.40 -14.03
CA THR A 400 34.58 32.42 -14.36
C THR A 400 33.53 32.48 -13.25
N ALA A 401 33.48 33.60 -12.54
CA ALA A 401 32.46 33.86 -11.52
C ALA A 401 31.29 34.64 -12.13
N ILE A 402 30.06 34.22 -11.81
CA ILE A 402 28.81 34.92 -12.16
C ILE A 402 28.25 35.56 -10.88
N MET A 403 28.20 36.89 -10.83
CA MET A 403 27.72 37.69 -9.70
C MET A 403 26.53 38.58 -10.09
N GLY A 404 25.90 39.18 -9.07
CA GLY A 404 24.75 40.06 -9.21
C GLY A 404 23.76 39.90 -8.05
N ALA A 405 22.82 40.85 -7.94
CA ALA A 405 21.75 40.84 -6.94
C ALA A 405 20.93 39.53 -6.89
N SER A 406 20.21 39.32 -5.79
CA SER A 406 19.16 38.28 -5.75
C SER A 406 18.09 38.59 -6.81
N GLY A 407 17.57 37.58 -7.49
CA GLY A 407 16.63 37.76 -8.61
C GLY A 407 17.25 38.17 -9.96
N ALA A 408 18.54 38.56 -10.02
CA ALA A 408 19.19 39.04 -11.25
C ALA A 408 19.41 37.99 -12.38
N GLY A 409 18.88 36.77 -12.24
CA GLY A 409 18.94 35.73 -13.28
C GLY A 409 20.14 34.77 -13.23
N LYS A 410 21.06 34.92 -12.27
CA LYS A 410 22.31 34.11 -12.13
C LYS A 410 22.14 32.60 -12.38
N THR A 411 21.33 31.91 -11.56
CA THR A 411 21.08 30.46 -11.68
C THR A 411 20.36 30.09 -12.97
N SER A 412 19.43 30.94 -13.44
CA SER A 412 18.77 30.74 -14.73
C SER A 412 19.79 30.74 -15.88
N PHE A 413 20.73 31.68 -15.86
CA PHE A 413 21.79 31.80 -16.85
C PHE A 413 22.78 30.61 -16.79
N LEU A 414 23.19 30.20 -15.59
CA LEU A 414 24.04 29.02 -15.39
C LEU A 414 23.39 27.73 -15.92
N ASP A 415 22.11 27.51 -15.62
CA ASP A 415 21.36 26.35 -16.12
C ASP A 415 21.22 26.36 -17.65
N ILE A 416 21.14 27.54 -18.27
CA ILE A 416 21.08 27.71 -19.73
C ILE A 416 22.45 27.45 -20.38
N LEU A 417 23.54 27.97 -19.82
CA LEU A 417 24.91 27.62 -20.25
C LEU A 417 25.16 26.11 -20.18
N ALA A 418 24.62 25.44 -19.17
CA ALA A 418 24.68 23.98 -19.03
C ALA A 418 23.69 23.21 -19.94
N ARG A 419 22.94 23.89 -20.82
CA ARG A 419 21.86 23.34 -21.66
C ARG A 419 20.90 22.39 -20.91
N LYS A 420 20.49 22.78 -19.70
CA LYS A 420 19.39 22.11 -18.98
C LYS A 420 18.05 22.49 -19.61
N ASN A 421 17.14 21.52 -19.73
CA ASN A 421 15.79 21.77 -20.26
C ASN A 421 14.99 22.69 -19.31
N LYS A 422 14.77 23.93 -19.74
CA LYS A 422 13.86 24.90 -19.08
C LYS A 422 12.53 24.97 -19.84
N ARG A 423 11.51 25.61 -19.23
CA ARG A 423 10.15 25.73 -19.81
C ARG A 423 10.03 26.81 -20.89
N GLY A 424 10.88 27.84 -20.84
CA GLY A 424 10.88 28.95 -21.79
C GLY A 424 11.71 28.67 -23.05
N SER A 425 11.64 29.58 -24.01
CA SER A 425 12.51 29.60 -25.19
C SER A 425 13.86 30.25 -24.88
N VAL A 426 14.94 29.59 -25.28
CA VAL A 426 16.31 30.12 -25.28
C VAL A 426 16.66 30.52 -26.70
N ASN A 427 17.19 31.74 -26.87
CA ASN A 427 17.82 32.19 -28.10
C ASN A 427 19.30 32.56 -27.81
N GLY A 428 20.11 32.64 -28.86
CA GLY A 428 21.56 32.90 -28.76
C GLY A 428 22.38 31.68 -29.18
N ASP A 429 23.66 31.92 -29.42
CA ASP A 429 24.59 30.92 -29.94
C ASP A 429 25.62 30.49 -28.90
N PHE A 430 25.90 29.19 -28.85
CA PHE A 430 26.88 28.59 -27.94
C PHE A 430 27.97 27.87 -28.75
N TYR A 431 29.22 28.24 -28.53
CA TYR A 431 30.37 27.65 -29.19
C TYR A 431 31.29 26.98 -28.17
N VAL A 432 31.80 25.80 -28.51
CA VAL A 432 32.82 25.08 -27.74
C VAL A 432 34.07 24.99 -28.62
N ASN A 433 35.19 25.53 -28.16
CA ASN A 433 36.41 25.70 -28.95
C ASN A 433 36.18 26.37 -30.33
N GLY A 434 35.18 27.24 -30.44
CA GLY A 434 34.78 27.93 -31.67
C GLY A 434 33.75 27.20 -32.54
N GLU A 435 33.37 25.96 -32.21
CA GLU A 435 32.40 25.15 -32.97
C GLU A 435 31.02 25.07 -32.31
N LYS A 436 29.95 24.98 -33.10
CA LYS A 436 28.59 24.70 -32.61
C LYS A 436 28.39 23.18 -32.47
N ILE A 437 28.31 22.69 -31.24
CA ILE A 437 28.17 21.26 -30.91
C ILE A 437 26.71 20.90 -30.59
N ASP A 438 26.28 19.67 -30.94
CA ASP A 438 24.96 19.11 -30.59
C ASP A 438 24.74 18.98 -29.07
N ASP A 439 23.48 19.01 -28.65
CA ASP A 439 23.08 18.91 -27.24
C ASP A 439 23.53 17.60 -26.58
N ASN A 440 23.58 16.49 -27.31
CA ASN A 440 23.99 15.20 -26.74
C ASN A 440 25.49 15.17 -26.45
N ASP A 441 26.30 15.61 -27.41
CA ASP A 441 27.76 15.65 -27.27
C ASP A 441 28.16 16.68 -26.21
N PHE A 442 27.54 17.86 -26.20
CA PHE A 442 27.73 18.88 -25.16
C PHE A 442 27.49 18.32 -23.75
N ARG A 443 26.41 17.55 -23.56
CA ARG A 443 26.10 16.89 -22.28
C ARG A 443 27.10 15.83 -21.83
N THR A 444 27.96 15.32 -22.71
CA THR A 444 29.03 14.38 -22.29
C THR A 444 30.28 15.08 -21.76
N MET A 445 30.54 16.32 -22.21
CA MET A 445 31.70 17.12 -21.82
C MET A 445 31.46 17.97 -20.56
N VAL A 446 30.21 18.09 -20.12
CA VAL A 446 29.76 18.96 -19.03
C VAL A 446 29.48 18.19 -17.74
N GLY A 447 29.98 18.71 -16.61
CA GLY A 447 29.54 18.35 -15.26
C GLY A 447 28.74 19.49 -14.62
N PHE A 448 27.70 19.17 -13.85
CA PHE A 448 26.87 20.17 -13.15
C PHE A 448 26.68 19.82 -11.67
N VAL A 449 27.01 20.76 -10.79
CA VAL A 449 26.83 20.67 -9.34
C VAL A 449 25.71 21.62 -8.90
N ASP A 450 24.57 21.09 -8.47
CA ASP A 450 23.44 21.89 -7.98
C ASP A 450 23.72 22.53 -6.60
N GLN A 451 22.89 23.51 -6.21
CA GLN A 451 23.00 24.21 -4.93
C GLN A 451 22.88 23.28 -3.71
N GLU A 452 21.99 22.27 -3.74
CA GLU A 452 21.75 21.35 -2.62
C GLU A 452 22.50 20.01 -2.72
N ASP A 453 23.39 19.75 -1.75
CA ASP A 453 24.09 18.47 -1.60
C ASP A 453 23.23 17.38 -0.93
N THR A 454 22.16 16.95 -1.61
CA THR A 454 21.37 15.80 -1.16
C THR A 454 22.13 14.49 -1.36
N MET A 455 22.36 13.74 -0.28
CA MET A 455 23.12 12.48 -0.28
C MET A 455 22.57 11.49 0.75
N LEU A 456 22.87 10.21 0.60
CA LEU A 456 22.46 9.19 1.57
C LEU A 456 23.37 9.21 2.81
N ALA A 457 22.84 9.73 3.91
CA ALA A 457 23.53 9.89 5.20
C ALA A 457 24.24 8.63 5.74
N THR A 458 23.78 7.44 5.35
CA THR A 458 24.28 6.13 5.81
C THR A 458 25.48 5.60 5.03
N LEU A 459 25.82 6.20 3.89
CA LEU A 459 26.94 5.78 3.07
C LEU A 459 28.22 6.50 3.51
N THR A 460 29.36 5.88 3.24
CA THR A 460 30.63 6.59 3.35
C THR A 460 30.86 7.50 2.15
N VAL A 461 31.81 8.43 2.29
CA VAL A 461 32.29 9.27 1.20
C VAL A 461 32.70 8.41 0.00
N HIS A 462 33.57 7.42 0.22
CA HIS A 462 34.06 6.53 -0.83
C HIS A 462 32.94 5.74 -1.52
N GLU A 463 32.00 5.17 -0.75
CA GLU A 463 30.89 4.40 -1.31
C GLU A 463 29.95 5.24 -2.18
N THR A 464 29.78 6.52 -1.84
CA THR A 464 28.93 7.45 -2.58
C THR A 464 29.56 7.81 -3.92
N ILE A 465 30.84 8.20 -3.92
CA ILE A 465 31.60 8.51 -5.14
C ILE A 465 31.75 7.25 -6.01
N LEU A 466 32.04 6.09 -5.41
CA LEU A 466 32.11 4.80 -6.09
C LEU A 466 30.76 4.38 -6.70
N THR A 467 29.63 4.71 -6.07
CA THR A 467 28.32 4.43 -6.68
C THR A 467 28.07 5.32 -7.89
N SER A 468 28.43 6.61 -7.85
CA SER A 468 28.43 7.48 -9.04
C SER A 468 29.32 6.89 -10.16
N ALA A 469 30.55 6.51 -9.81
CA ALA A 469 31.52 5.89 -10.72
C ALA A 469 30.99 4.62 -11.40
N LEU A 470 30.42 3.70 -10.62
CA LEU A 470 29.91 2.43 -11.13
C LEU A 470 28.71 2.58 -12.08
N LEU A 471 27.93 3.66 -11.93
CA LEU A 471 26.77 3.97 -12.76
C LEU A 471 27.13 4.75 -14.04
N ARG A 472 28.05 5.73 -13.94
CA ARG A 472 28.38 6.67 -15.02
C ARG A 472 29.57 6.28 -15.88
N LEU A 473 30.61 5.65 -15.31
CA LEU A 473 31.80 5.25 -16.07
C LEU A 473 31.46 4.10 -17.06
N PRO A 474 32.23 3.95 -18.16
CA PRO A 474 31.93 3.00 -19.25
C PRO A 474 31.72 1.57 -18.77
N ARG A 475 30.92 0.76 -19.49
CA ARG A 475 30.70 -0.65 -19.14
C ARG A 475 31.99 -1.48 -19.20
N ASP A 476 32.86 -1.15 -20.13
CA ASP A 476 34.02 -1.96 -20.53
C ASP A 476 35.20 -1.82 -19.56
N MET A 477 35.28 -0.68 -18.85
CA MET A 477 36.26 -0.44 -17.80
C MET A 477 36.08 -1.42 -16.63
N SER A 478 37.19 -2.03 -16.20
CA SER A 478 37.22 -2.96 -15.09
C SER A 478 36.76 -2.32 -13.77
N ARG A 479 36.25 -3.13 -12.83
CA ARG A 479 35.83 -2.60 -11.51
C ARG A 479 37.02 -2.01 -10.74
N ALA A 480 38.21 -2.60 -10.87
CA ALA A 480 39.42 -2.12 -10.20
C ALA A 480 39.82 -0.74 -10.73
N ALA A 481 39.87 -0.55 -12.05
CA ALA A 481 40.17 0.74 -12.66
C ALA A 481 39.13 1.82 -12.26
N LYS A 482 37.83 1.47 -12.16
CA LYS A 482 36.80 2.39 -11.62
C LYS A 482 37.04 2.79 -10.17
N GLU A 483 37.47 1.85 -9.32
CA GLU A 483 37.77 2.09 -7.91
C GLU A 483 39.04 2.95 -7.74
N GLN A 484 40.06 2.70 -8.56
CA GLN A 484 41.27 3.53 -8.66
C GLN A 484 40.95 4.96 -9.09
N ARG A 485 40.10 5.15 -10.10
CA ARG A 485 39.65 6.48 -10.54
C ARG A 485 38.97 7.29 -9.42
N VAL A 486 38.22 6.61 -8.54
CA VAL A 486 37.62 7.25 -7.36
C VAL A 486 38.69 7.69 -6.37
N LEU A 487 39.68 6.84 -6.10
CA LEU A 487 40.80 7.16 -5.19
C LEU A 487 41.68 8.31 -5.72
N GLU A 488 41.80 8.48 -7.04
CA GLU A 488 42.42 9.66 -7.66
C GLU A 488 41.61 10.92 -7.38
N VAL A 489 40.31 10.93 -7.69
CA VAL A 489 39.40 12.07 -7.49
C VAL A 489 39.34 12.48 -6.01
N GLU A 490 39.32 11.53 -5.08
CA GLU A 490 39.40 11.79 -3.65
C GLU A 490 40.69 12.51 -3.23
N LYS A 491 41.83 12.21 -3.88
CA LYS A 491 43.10 12.91 -3.66
C LYS A 491 43.10 14.30 -4.29
N GLN A 492 42.59 14.43 -5.52
CA GLN A 492 42.49 15.72 -6.24
C GLN A 492 41.70 16.76 -5.45
N LEU A 493 40.66 16.32 -4.73
CA LEU A 493 39.79 17.18 -3.93
C LEU A 493 40.19 17.27 -2.44
N GLY A 494 41.32 16.67 -2.05
CA GLY A 494 41.81 16.66 -0.66
C GLY A 494 40.95 15.86 0.35
N ILE A 495 39.95 15.11 -0.11
CA ILE A 495 38.99 14.36 0.73
C ILE A 495 39.39 12.90 1.01
N TYR A 496 40.52 12.42 0.49
CA TYR A 496 41.01 11.05 0.71
C TYR A 496 41.10 10.66 2.20
N HIS A 497 41.38 11.61 3.09
CA HIS A 497 41.49 11.37 4.54
C HIS A 497 40.15 11.09 5.24
N ILE A 498 39.01 11.46 4.63
CA ILE A 498 37.66 11.20 5.14
C ILE A 498 36.91 10.09 4.37
N LYS A 499 37.58 9.38 3.45
CA LYS A 499 36.94 8.42 2.52
C LYS A 499 36.06 7.37 3.20
N ASP A 500 36.45 6.91 4.39
CA ASP A 500 35.76 5.86 5.17
C ASP A 500 34.76 6.43 6.20
N GLN A 501 34.63 7.76 6.31
CA GLN A 501 33.66 8.41 7.20
C GLN A 501 32.26 8.42 6.59
N LEU A 502 31.23 8.33 7.43
CA LEU A 502 29.83 8.45 7.04
C LEU A 502 29.49 9.90 6.72
N ILE A 503 28.69 10.12 5.67
CA ILE A 503 28.23 11.47 5.30
C ILE A 503 27.43 12.10 6.44
N GLY A 504 26.54 11.33 7.09
CA GLY A 504 25.70 11.79 8.17
C GLY A 504 24.52 12.66 7.71
N SER A 505 23.74 13.13 8.68
CA SER A 505 22.49 13.89 8.48
C SER A 505 22.48 15.11 9.39
N GLU A 506 22.12 16.28 8.86
CA GLU A 506 22.05 17.53 9.62
C GLU A 506 20.99 17.53 10.74
N GLU A 507 19.93 16.73 10.59
CA GLU A 507 18.82 16.62 11.56
C GLU A 507 19.04 15.54 12.64
N GLY A 508 20.08 14.72 12.53
CA GLY A 508 20.24 13.49 13.32
C GLY A 508 21.40 13.52 14.31
N ASN A 509 21.28 12.76 15.41
CA ASN A 509 22.33 12.59 16.45
C ASN A 509 23.64 11.91 15.97
N GLY A 510 23.81 11.66 14.67
CA GLY A 510 25.00 11.05 14.10
C GLY A 510 26.01 12.10 13.62
N ARG A 511 27.23 12.09 14.18
CA ARG A 511 28.35 12.88 13.64
C ARG A 511 28.63 12.48 12.19
N GLY A 512 28.40 13.40 11.27
CA GLY A 512 28.79 13.30 9.85
C GLY A 512 30.05 14.09 9.53
N ILE A 513 30.31 14.24 8.23
CA ILE A 513 31.35 15.14 7.69
C ILE A 513 30.90 16.62 7.77
N SER A 514 31.83 17.56 7.68
CA SER A 514 31.50 19.00 7.64
C SER A 514 30.79 19.40 6.34
N GLY A 515 30.08 20.53 6.35
CA GLY A 515 29.40 21.05 5.15
C GLY A 515 30.37 21.31 3.99
N GLY A 516 31.57 21.85 4.26
CA GLY A 516 32.59 22.09 3.23
C GLY A 516 33.15 20.80 2.63
N GLU A 517 33.30 19.75 3.43
CA GLU A 517 33.66 18.41 2.95
C GLU A 517 32.52 17.80 2.11
N LYS A 518 31.27 17.89 2.60
CA LYS A 518 30.07 17.44 1.88
C LYS A 518 29.97 18.10 0.50
N ARG A 519 30.26 19.40 0.39
CA ARG A 519 30.33 20.14 -0.88
C ARG A 519 31.39 19.57 -1.82
N ARG A 520 32.60 19.28 -1.30
CA ARG A 520 33.66 18.61 -2.08
C ARG A 520 33.28 17.20 -2.51
N VAL A 521 32.50 16.45 -1.73
CA VAL A 521 31.95 15.14 -2.15
C VAL A 521 30.92 15.29 -3.29
N GLY A 522 30.13 16.36 -3.30
CA GLY A 522 29.22 16.69 -4.40
C GLY A 522 29.98 16.91 -5.70
N ILE A 523 31.01 17.77 -5.63
CA ILE A 523 31.96 18.01 -6.74
C ILE A 523 32.63 16.69 -7.19
N ALA A 524 33.07 15.85 -6.24
CA ALA A 524 33.70 14.56 -6.52
C ALA A 524 32.80 13.64 -7.36
N CYS A 525 31.51 13.57 -7.04
CA CYS A 525 30.55 12.69 -7.72
C CYS A 525 30.36 13.04 -9.20
N GLU A 526 30.54 14.32 -9.57
CA GLU A 526 30.54 14.79 -10.97
C GLU A 526 31.94 14.68 -11.60
N LEU A 527 33.00 14.93 -10.83
CA LEU A 527 34.39 14.91 -11.31
C LEU A 527 34.86 13.52 -11.79
N VAL A 528 34.25 12.44 -11.31
CA VAL A 528 34.58 11.05 -11.71
C VAL A 528 34.55 10.86 -13.23
N THR A 529 33.58 11.47 -13.93
CA THR A 529 33.46 11.34 -15.39
C THR A 529 34.43 12.21 -16.19
N SER A 530 35.37 12.89 -15.51
CA SER A 530 36.37 13.76 -16.16
C SER A 530 35.79 14.88 -17.05
N PRO A 531 34.74 15.61 -16.65
CA PRO A 531 34.15 16.65 -17.51
C PRO A 531 35.17 17.77 -17.82
N SER A 532 35.16 18.27 -19.06
CA SER A 532 36.01 19.36 -19.53
C SER A 532 35.53 20.73 -19.04
N ILE A 533 34.21 20.89 -18.92
CA ILE A 533 33.54 22.09 -18.40
C ILE A 533 32.79 21.70 -17.12
N LEU A 534 32.99 22.43 -16.03
CA LEU A 534 32.34 22.21 -14.75
C LEU A 534 31.53 23.45 -14.34
N PHE A 535 30.20 23.29 -14.26
CA PHE A 535 29.29 24.30 -13.73
C PHE A 535 28.96 24.01 -12.26
N LEU A 536 28.97 25.03 -11.40
CA LEU A 536 28.53 24.91 -10.00
C LEU A 536 27.58 26.06 -9.62
N ASP A 537 26.41 25.72 -9.09
CA ASP A 537 25.48 26.72 -8.58
C ASP A 537 25.76 27.02 -7.09
N GLU A 538 26.12 28.26 -6.79
CA GLU A 538 26.48 28.81 -5.47
C GLU A 538 27.33 27.86 -4.59
N PRO A 539 28.56 27.50 -4.99
CA PRO A 539 29.36 26.50 -4.29
C PRO A 539 29.80 26.90 -2.87
N THR A 540 29.59 28.16 -2.48
CA THR A 540 29.87 28.69 -1.14
C THR A 540 28.63 28.87 -0.26
N SER A 541 27.42 28.56 -0.77
CA SER A 541 26.17 28.74 -0.01
C SER A 541 26.10 27.78 1.18
N GLY A 542 25.54 28.25 2.31
CA GLY A 542 25.45 27.47 3.56
C GLY A 542 26.79 27.19 4.26
N LEU A 543 27.92 27.68 3.77
CA LEU A 543 29.25 27.48 4.36
C LEU A 543 29.72 28.69 5.17
N ASP A 544 30.50 28.44 6.21
CA ASP A 544 31.29 29.48 6.85
C ASP A 544 32.41 29.97 5.92
N ALA A 545 32.88 31.20 6.16
CA ALA A 545 33.82 31.87 5.27
C ALA A 545 35.18 31.16 5.11
N TYR A 546 35.60 30.33 6.08
CA TYR A 546 36.85 29.57 5.98
C TYR A 546 36.66 28.32 5.10
N ASN A 547 35.61 27.54 5.34
CA ASN A 547 35.30 26.40 4.48
C ASN A 547 34.91 26.81 3.05
N ALA A 548 34.22 27.94 2.87
CA ALA A 548 33.94 28.52 1.56
C ALA A 548 35.22 28.83 0.78
N PHE A 549 36.23 29.44 1.43
CA PHE A 549 37.54 29.69 0.82
C PHE A 549 38.23 28.38 0.40
N ASN A 550 38.27 27.38 1.29
CA ASN A 550 38.89 26.08 1.01
C ASN A 550 38.20 25.33 -0.16
N VAL A 551 36.88 25.53 -0.36
CA VAL A 551 36.17 24.97 -1.53
C VAL A 551 36.56 25.71 -2.81
N VAL A 552 36.64 27.05 -2.79
CA VAL A 552 37.06 27.82 -3.99
C VAL A 552 38.53 27.59 -4.33
N GLU A 553 39.44 27.52 -3.34
CA GLU A 553 40.85 27.17 -3.56
C GLU A 553 41.02 25.79 -4.21
N CYS A 554 40.16 24.83 -3.85
CA CYS A 554 40.10 23.52 -4.49
C CYS A 554 39.63 23.63 -5.96
N LEU A 555 38.63 24.47 -6.27
CA LEU A 555 38.22 24.77 -7.65
C LEU A 555 39.33 25.47 -8.47
N VAL A 556 40.08 26.39 -7.85
CA VAL A 556 41.26 27.04 -8.47
C VAL A 556 42.32 26.00 -8.83
N THR A 557 42.60 25.09 -7.90
CA THR A 557 43.55 23.99 -8.11
C THR A 557 43.08 23.06 -9.23
N LEU A 558 41.79 22.74 -9.29
CA LEU A 558 41.20 21.94 -10.37
C LEU A 558 41.33 22.62 -11.74
N ALA A 559 41.03 23.92 -11.83
CA ALA A 559 41.16 24.69 -13.07
C ALA A 559 42.64 24.72 -13.51
N LYS A 560 43.54 25.23 -12.67
CA LYS A 560 44.93 25.54 -13.03
C LYS A 560 45.81 24.30 -13.18
N THR A 561 45.62 23.25 -12.37
CA THR A 561 46.46 22.03 -12.44
C THR A 561 46.00 21.05 -13.52
N TYR A 562 44.69 20.95 -13.79
CA TYR A 562 44.14 19.99 -14.75
C TYR A 562 43.61 20.64 -16.04
N ASN A 563 43.88 21.94 -16.24
CA ASN A 563 43.46 22.74 -17.39
C ASN A 563 41.95 22.60 -17.70
N ARG A 564 41.12 22.72 -16.67
CA ARG A 564 39.65 22.61 -16.74
C ARG A 564 39.00 23.99 -16.82
N THR A 565 37.84 24.06 -17.45
CA THR A 565 37.01 25.27 -17.50
C THR A 565 36.01 25.22 -16.34
N VAL A 566 36.09 26.17 -15.40
CA VAL A 566 35.23 26.19 -14.20
C VAL A 566 34.39 27.47 -14.18
N ILE A 567 33.07 27.29 -14.13
CA ILE A 567 32.07 28.37 -14.13
C ILE A 567 31.18 28.20 -12.91
N PHE A 568 31.04 29.24 -12.08
CA PHE A 568 30.12 29.18 -10.94
C PHE A 568 29.40 30.50 -10.65
N THR A 569 28.19 30.39 -10.10
CA THR A 569 27.47 31.52 -9.52
C THR A 569 27.96 31.76 -8.09
N ILE A 570 28.02 33.02 -7.64
CA ILE A 570 28.37 33.33 -6.25
C ILE A 570 27.65 34.58 -5.75
N HIS A 571 27.29 34.57 -4.47
CA HIS A 571 26.57 35.64 -3.79
C HIS A 571 27.41 36.18 -2.64
N GLN A 572 27.69 37.49 -2.64
CA GLN A 572 28.44 38.23 -1.59
C GLN A 572 29.73 37.51 -1.11
N PRO A 573 30.69 37.21 -2.01
CA PRO A 573 31.96 36.60 -1.64
C PRO A 573 32.88 37.58 -0.88
N ARG A 574 33.60 37.05 0.11
CA ARG A 574 34.66 37.82 0.79
C ARG A 574 35.82 38.17 -0.16
N SER A 575 36.50 39.27 0.12
CA SER A 575 37.62 39.79 -0.69
C SER A 575 38.75 38.79 -0.98
N ASN A 576 39.02 37.84 -0.08
CA ASN A 576 40.01 36.77 -0.30
C ASN A 576 39.55 35.72 -1.33
N ILE A 577 38.24 35.52 -1.49
CA ILE A 577 37.65 34.67 -2.55
C ILE A 577 37.62 35.44 -3.87
N VAL A 578 37.28 36.74 -3.83
CA VAL A 578 37.23 37.62 -5.02
C VAL A 578 38.59 37.71 -5.71
N ALA A 579 39.68 37.77 -4.95
CA ALA A 579 41.04 37.78 -5.47
C ALA A 579 41.46 36.50 -6.25
N LEU A 580 40.63 35.44 -6.23
CA LEU A 580 40.87 34.19 -6.96
C LEU A 580 40.14 34.13 -8.32
N PHE A 581 39.32 35.12 -8.68
CA PHE A 581 38.57 35.12 -9.93
C PHE A 581 39.46 35.59 -11.10
N ASP A 582 39.53 34.81 -12.17
CA ASP A 582 40.22 35.23 -13.40
C ASP A 582 39.26 36.06 -14.30
N ARG A 583 37.99 35.65 -14.42
CA ARG A 583 36.93 36.34 -15.17
C ARG A 583 35.66 36.55 -14.33
N LEU A 584 34.94 37.63 -14.62
CA LEU A 584 33.70 38.01 -13.96
C LEU A 584 32.59 38.32 -14.98
N VAL A 585 31.41 37.77 -14.74
CA VAL A 585 30.14 38.16 -15.37
C VAL A 585 29.23 38.75 -14.29
N LEU A 586 28.84 40.02 -14.43
CA LEU A 586 27.94 40.73 -13.51
C LEU A 586 26.58 40.94 -14.18
N LEU A 587 25.53 40.40 -13.56
CA LEU A 587 24.15 40.49 -14.05
C LEU A 587 23.28 41.36 -13.13
N ALA A 588 22.38 42.14 -13.73
CA ALA A 588 21.34 42.90 -13.03
C ALA A 588 20.03 42.80 -13.80
N GLU A 589 18.96 42.36 -13.14
CA GLU A 589 17.63 42.10 -13.73
C GLU A 589 17.66 41.30 -15.05
N GLY A 590 18.61 40.37 -15.19
CA GLY A 590 18.78 39.54 -16.40
C GLY A 590 19.59 40.17 -17.53
N ARG A 591 20.14 41.38 -17.32
CA ARG A 591 20.98 42.12 -18.28
C ARG A 591 22.44 42.12 -17.85
N THR A 592 23.36 42.19 -18.82
CA THR A 592 24.81 42.24 -18.58
C THR A 592 25.24 43.65 -18.19
N VAL A 593 25.86 43.80 -17.01
CA VAL A 593 26.48 45.05 -16.55
C VAL A 593 28.00 45.03 -16.74
N TYR A 594 28.60 43.83 -16.70
CA TYR A 594 30.01 43.60 -17.00
C TYR A 594 30.23 42.14 -17.40
N SER A 595 31.07 41.88 -18.39
CA SER A 595 31.53 40.52 -18.75
C SER A 595 32.97 40.65 -19.24
N GLY A 596 33.94 40.04 -18.54
CA GLY A 596 35.35 40.17 -18.92
C GLY A 596 36.35 39.75 -17.83
N PRO A 597 37.66 40.01 -18.04
CA PRO A 597 38.70 39.75 -17.04
C PRO A 597 38.47 40.52 -15.75
N PHE A 598 38.68 39.89 -14.59
CA PHE A 598 38.45 40.56 -13.30
C PHE A 598 39.42 41.73 -13.04
N SER A 599 40.66 41.64 -13.55
CA SER A 599 41.69 42.70 -13.44
C SER A 599 41.27 44.05 -14.02
N SER A 600 40.47 44.05 -15.09
CA SER A 600 39.96 45.26 -15.76
C SER A 600 38.68 45.82 -15.10
N CYS A 601 38.04 45.05 -14.23
CA CYS A 601 36.72 45.38 -13.66
C CYS A 601 36.73 46.70 -12.89
N GLN A 602 37.71 46.90 -12.00
CA GLN A 602 37.79 48.14 -11.22
C GLN A 602 38.02 49.36 -12.12
N GLN A 603 38.93 49.26 -13.10
CA GLN A 603 39.22 50.34 -14.04
C GLN A 603 38.00 50.71 -14.92
N TYR A 604 37.17 49.73 -15.27
CA TYR A 604 35.92 49.97 -15.98
C TYR A 604 34.93 50.79 -15.13
N PHE A 605 34.60 50.34 -13.91
CA PHE A 605 33.66 51.07 -13.06
C PHE A 605 34.18 52.45 -12.62
N ASP A 606 35.49 52.61 -12.43
CA ASP A 606 36.12 53.92 -12.20
C ASP A 606 35.92 54.88 -13.39
N ARG A 607 35.96 54.39 -14.64
CA ARG A 607 35.70 55.21 -15.85
C ARG A 607 34.22 55.58 -16.03
N VAL A 608 33.30 54.68 -15.67
CA VAL A 608 31.84 54.92 -15.74
C VAL A 608 31.35 55.85 -14.60
N GLY A 609 32.22 56.15 -13.61
CA GLY A 609 31.92 57.05 -12.49
C GLY A 609 31.42 56.36 -11.21
N TYR A 610 31.49 55.03 -11.15
CA TYR A 610 31.10 54.21 -10.01
C TYR A 610 32.33 53.63 -9.29
N SER A 611 33.19 54.50 -8.78
CA SER A 611 34.40 54.09 -8.04
C SER A 611 34.08 53.45 -6.69
N CYS A 612 34.70 52.30 -6.43
CA CYS A 612 34.60 51.60 -5.15
C CYS A 612 35.33 52.37 -4.03
N PRO A 613 34.69 52.66 -2.87
CA PRO A 613 35.33 53.34 -1.76
C PRO A 613 36.54 52.56 -1.19
N PRO A 614 37.62 53.25 -0.75
CA PRO A 614 38.79 52.59 -0.20
C PRO A 614 38.47 51.83 1.08
N GLY A 615 38.82 50.54 1.12
CA GLY A 615 38.55 49.63 2.24
C GLY A 615 37.21 48.90 2.16
N PHE A 616 36.39 49.17 1.15
CA PHE A 616 35.17 48.38 0.86
C PHE A 616 35.52 47.16 -0.02
N ASN A 617 34.73 46.08 0.10
CA ASN A 617 34.91 44.90 -0.75
C ASN A 617 34.26 45.15 -2.12
N ILE A 618 35.05 45.08 -3.20
CA ILE A 618 34.55 45.36 -4.55
C ILE A 618 33.37 44.47 -4.95
N ALA A 619 33.34 43.20 -4.55
CA ALA A 619 32.20 42.33 -4.88
C ALA A 619 30.90 42.73 -4.15
N ASP A 620 30.99 43.15 -2.89
CA ASP A 620 29.82 43.66 -2.15
C ASP A 620 29.35 44.98 -2.78
N TYR A 621 30.27 45.87 -3.16
CA TYR A 621 29.94 47.13 -3.84
C TYR A 621 29.22 46.91 -5.17
N LEU A 622 29.68 45.94 -5.98
CA LEU A 622 29.05 45.59 -7.25
C LEU A 622 27.67 44.95 -7.04
N VAL A 623 27.48 44.13 -6.00
CA VAL A 623 26.16 43.59 -5.67
C VAL A 623 25.21 44.71 -5.25
N ASP A 624 25.63 45.60 -4.34
CA ASP A 624 24.84 46.76 -3.89
C ASP A 624 24.47 47.70 -5.05
N LEU A 625 25.41 47.95 -5.97
CA LEU A 625 25.16 48.72 -7.21
C LEU A 625 24.07 48.06 -8.07
N THR A 626 24.17 46.75 -8.30
CA THR A 626 23.15 46.01 -9.08
C THR A 626 21.79 45.89 -8.38
N MET A 627 21.73 46.00 -7.05
CA MET A 627 20.46 45.98 -6.30
C MET A 627 19.63 47.26 -6.46
N HIS A 628 20.29 48.41 -6.66
CA HIS A 628 19.59 49.70 -6.74
C HIS A 628 19.36 50.19 -8.17
N ALA A 629 20.04 49.61 -9.16
CA ALA A 629 20.02 50.06 -10.56
C ALA A 629 18.62 50.04 -11.23
N GLY A 630 17.71 49.14 -10.82
CA GLY A 630 16.34 49.04 -11.37
C GLY A 630 15.35 50.10 -10.85
N GLY A 631 15.74 50.93 -9.87
CA GLY A 631 14.87 51.95 -9.29
C GLY A 631 14.72 53.17 -10.20
N ALA A 632 13.49 53.51 -10.59
CA ALA A 632 13.23 54.79 -11.25
C ALA A 632 13.48 55.96 -10.28
N HIS A 633 14.25 56.95 -10.73
CA HIS A 633 14.58 58.14 -9.95
C HIS A 633 13.29 58.90 -9.60
N SER A 634 12.88 58.91 -8.33
CA SER A 634 11.73 59.68 -7.89
C SER A 634 12.11 61.16 -7.81
N SER A 635 11.64 61.93 -8.79
CA SER A 635 11.71 63.38 -8.79
C SER A 635 10.80 63.95 -7.70
N TYR A 636 11.27 63.95 -6.45
CA TYR A 636 10.73 64.84 -5.44
C TYR A 636 11.14 66.27 -5.79
N THR A 637 10.28 66.93 -6.58
CA THR A 637 10.27 68.39 -6.69
C THR A 637 9.99 68.97 -5.30
N ASP A 638 10.87 69.86 -4.85
CA ASP A 638 10.61 70.75 -3.71
C ASP A 638 9.41 71.65 -4.05
N GLU A 639 8.20 71.26 -3.65
CA GLU A 639 7.09 72.21 -3.55
C GLU A 639 7.19 72.97 -2.23
N VAL A 640 7.48 74.26 -2.38
CA VAL A 640 7.57 75.24 -1.31
C VAL A 640 6.19 75.46 -0.67
N GLU A 641 6.07 75.23 0.64
CA GLU A 641 5.10 75.96 1.45
C GLU A 641 5.82 76.84 2.48
N SER A 642 5.57 78.14 2.39
CA SER A 642 6.35 79.18 3.06
C SER A 642 5.68 79.68 4.34
N SER A 643 6.37 79.66 5.48
CA SER A 643 6.07 80.60 6.58
C SER A 643 7.28 80.98 7.46
N VAL A 644 7.90 82.11 7.07
CA VAL A 644 8.42 83.21 7.93
C VAL A 644 9.18 82.86 9.24
N TYR A 645 10.51 83.04 9.26
CA TYR A 645 11.23 84.11 10.00
C TYR A 645 12.78 83.96 9.95
N GLY A 646 13.52 85.04 9.66
CA GLY A 646 14.92 85.19 10.13
C GLY A 646 16.08 85.20 9.09
N ARG A 647 16.57 86.42 8.78
CA ARG A 647 17.90 86.78 8.21
C ARG A 647 19.10 86.03 8.84
N THR A 648 20.31 85.88 8.26
CA THR A 648 20.99 86.41 7.04
C THR A 648 22.30 85.62 6.80
N GLY A 649 22.71 85.37 5.54
CA GLY A 649 24.06 84.89 5.20
C GLY A 649 24.25 84.56 3.71
N PRO A 650 25.47 84.68 3.13
CA PRO A 650 25.72 84.34 1.72
C PRO A 650 25.82 82.81 1.53
N PRO A 651 25.47 82.28 0.34
CA PRO A 651 25.51 80.84 0.08
C PRO A 651 26.95 80.34 0.06
N LYS A 652 27.24 79.30 0.86
CA LYS A 652 28.45 78.49 0.71
C LYS A 652 28.15 77.36 -0.26
N THR A 653 29.00 77.19 -1.26
CA THR A 653 29.03 76.00 -2.10
C THR A 653 29.36 74.78 -1.23
N ALA A 654 28.48 73.77 -1.23
CA ALA A 654 28.68 72.51 -0.53
C ALA A 654 29.15 71.46 -1.55
N SER A 655 30.40 71.01 -1.41
CA SER A 655 31.05 70.05 -2.29
C SER A 655 30.65 68.61 -2.00
N SER A 656 30.18 67.90 -3.02
CA SER A 656 30.42 66.48 -3.41
C SER A 656 30.60 65.34 -2.36
N SER A 657 30.30 65.55 -1.08
CA SER A 657 30.74 64.64 0.03
C SER A 657 29.60 64.04 0.87
N LEU A 658 28.34 64.12 0.41
CA LEU A 658 27.17 63.59 1.12
C LEU A 658 26.45 62.40 0.45
N ARG A 659 26.99 61.79 -0.62
CA ARG A 659 26.60 60.42 -1.03
C ARG A 659 27.30 59.39 -0.14
N ALA A 660 27.01 59.45 1.16
CA ALA A 660 27.52 58.53 2.18
C ALA A 660 26.35 57.76 2.82
N VAL A 661 26.18 56.52 2.34
CA VAL A 661 25.71 55.33 3.07
C VAL A 661 24.82 55.59 4.30
N LYS A 662 23.51 55.44 4.13
CA LYS A 662 22.55 55.37 5.24
C LYS A 662 22.48 53.93 5.80
N SER A 663 23.57 53.46 6.40
CA SER A 663 23.59 52.15 7.07
C SER A 663 22.66 52.19 8.30
N VAL A 664 21.66 51.30 8.33
CA VAL A 664 20.75 51.19 9.46
C VAL A 664 21.49 50.56 10.64
N THR A 665 21.90 51.38 11.61
CA THR A 665 22.36 50.90 12.91
C THR A 665 21.18 50.34 13.71
N SER A 666 21.32 49.10 14.17
CA SER A 666 20.36 48.41 15.03
C SER A 666 20.04 49.22 16.30
N ALA A 667 18.80 49.68 16.42
CA ALA A 667 18.35 50.46 17.58
C ALA A 667 17.85 49.55 18.71
N SER A 668 18.71 49.25 19.68
CA SER A 668 18.32 48.70 20.98
C SER A 668 18.50 49.72 22.10
N ILE A 669 17.39 50.36 22.48
CA ILE A 669 17.10 50.99 23.80
C ILE A 669 18.10 52.04 24.32
N GLN A 670 17.65 53.29 24.39
CA GLN A 670 18.01 54.16 25.52
C GLN A 670 16.80 54.99 25.98
N SER A 671 16.70 55.17 27.30
CA SER A 671 15.62 55.83 28.03
C SER A 671 15.91 57.32 28.27
N PHE A 672 14.88 58.16 28.44
CA PHE A 672 14.64 58.99 29.62
C PHE A 672 13.33 59.80 29.48
N GLU A 673 12.59 59.87 30.59
CA GLU A 673 11.71 60.91 31.19
C GLU A 673 11.40 62.20 30.36
N ASP A 674 10.24 62.88 30.48
CA ASP A 674 9.42 63.05 31.69
C ASP A 674 7.97 63.61 31.44
N ASN A 675 7.13 63.53 32.49
CA ASN A 675 5.98 64.40 32.85
C ASN A 675 4.69 64.60 31.97
N SER A 676 3.62 63.92 32.40
CA SER A 676 2.48 64.51 33.19
C SER A 676 1.03 64.47 32.64
N SER A 677 0.10 64.10 33.56
CA SER A 677 -1.37 64.13 33.50
C SER A 677 -2.10 63.23 32.47
N GLY A 678 -3.13 62.45 32.82
CA GLY A 678 -3.70 62.12 34.14
C GLY A 678 -4.98 61.26 34.04
N ALA A 679 -5.29 60.48 35.09
CA ALA A 679 -6.55 59.73 35.34
C ALA A 679 -6.94 58.56 34.39
N GLU A 680 -7.46 57.40 34.84
CA GLU A 680 -7.45 56.79 36.18
C GLU A 680 -7.63 55.24 36.13
N ALA A 681 -7.24 54.57 37.21
CA ALA A 681 -7.12 53.14 37.48
C ALA A 681 -8.31 52.21 37.06
N THR A 682 -8.11 50.90 36.82
CA THR A 682 -7.96 49.90 37.91
C THR A 682 -7.72 48.45 37.44
N ARG A 683 -7.24 47.60 38.39
CA ARG A 683 -7.32 46.11 38.46
C ARG A 683 -6.40 45.23 37.58
N ARG A 684 -5.26 44.84 38.17
CA ARG A 684 -4.71 43.46 38.12
C ARG A 684 -5.44 42.57 39.15
N PRO A 685 -5.49 41.23 38.99
CA PRO A 685 -4.51 40.40 39.71
C PRO A 685 -3.91 39.19 38.96
N LYS A 686 -2.86 38.64 39.57
CA LYS A 686 -1.90 37.63 39.10
C LYS A 686 -2.45 36.19 39.06
N SER A 687 -1.96 35.34 38.17
CA SER A 687 -1.60 33.95 38.51
C SER A 687 -0.49 33.35 37.62
N LYS A 688 0.47 32.73 38.30
CA LYS A 688 1.75 32.16 37.85
C LYS A 688 1.62 30.84 37.06
N ARG A 689 2.56 30.58 36.14
CA ARG A 689 3.21 29.26 36.03
C ARG A 689 4.70 29.40 35.62
N ARG A 690 5.54 28.50 36.13
CA ARG A 690 7.03 28.52 36.02
C ARG A 690 7.51 27.80 34.75
N VAL A 691 8.62 28.27 34.17
CA VAL A 691 9.54 27.49 33.31
C VAL A 691 10.99 27.78 33.78
N SER A 692 11.97 26.95 33.38
CA SER A 692 13.13 26.55 34.20
C SER A 692 14.43 27.37 34.07
N LEU A 693 15.25 27.28 35.12
CA LEU A 693 16.53 27.97 35.37
C LEU A 693 17.64 27.76 34.33
N LYS A 694 17.52 26.82 33.38
CA LYS A 694 18.60 26.53 32.41
C LYS A 694 18.86 27.68 31.44
N GLN A 695 17.82 28.44 31.09
CA GLN A 695 17.92 29.60 30.19
C GLN A 695 18.55 30.85 30.84
N GLN A 696 18.86 30.78 32.15
CA GLN A 696 19.43 31.90 32.91
C GLN A 696 20.96 31.84 32.99
N GLN A 697 21.58 30.68 32.79
CA GLN A 697 23.05 30.53 32.83
C GLN A 697 23.72 30.97 31.52
N ASP A 698 23.16 30.58 30.36
CA ASP A 698 23.73 30.91 29.05
C ASP A 698 23.76 32.43 28.74
N ARG A 699 22.97 33.23 29.47
CA ARG A 699 22.87 34.68 29.28
C ARG A 699 23.89 35.51 30.08
N GLN A 700 24.77 34.88 30.88
CA GLN A 700 25.73 35.59 31.73
C GLN A 700 27.19 35.57 31.25
N LEU A 701 27.52 34.91 30.14
CA LEU A 701 28.91 34.76 29.67
C LEU A 701 29.42 35.84 28.70
N TYR A 702 28.57 36.77 28.22
CA TYR A 702 28.97 37.78 27.22
C TYR A 702 28.54 39.21 27.56
N SER A 703 28.92 39.73 28.74
CA SER A 703 29.08 41.18 28.91
C SER A 703 30.04 41.55 30.06
N ARG A 704 31.32 41.80 29.77
CA ARG A 704 32.09 42.81 30.48
C ARG A 704 33.27 43.36 29.67
N LYS A 705 33.28 44.68 29.54
CA LYS A 705 34.36 45.53 29.01
C LYS A 705 34.99 46.24 30.23
N GLN A 706 36.29 46.58 30.22
CA GLN A 706 36.84 47.93 30.47
C GLN A 706 38.40 47.91 30.49
N GLN A 707 39.04 49.03 30.86
CA GLN A 707 40.30 49.56 30.31
C GLN A 707 41.52 49.48 31.26
N THR A 708 42.71 49.44 30.63
CA THR A 708 43.98 50.14 30.94
C THR A 708 44.47 50.32 32.39
N GLU A 709 45.63 49.70 32.72
CA GLU A 709 46.80 50.36 33.38
C GLU A 709 48.07 49.48 33.28
N ARG A 710 49.26 50.03 33.59
CA ARG A 710 50.62 49.42 33.49
C ARG A 710 51.21 49.15 34.91
N PRO A 711 52.46 48.65 35.08
CA PRO A 711 53.13 47.43 34.59
C PRO A 711 53.76 46.60 35.77
N ILE A 712 54.54 45.54 35.49
CA ILE A 712 55.86 45.16 36.10
C ILE A 712 56.20 43.65 35.88
N THR A 713 57.47 43.37 35.57
CA THR A 713 58.15 42.06 35.34
C THR A 713 58.61 41.40 36.67
N PRO A 714 58.90 40.07 36.78
CA PRO A 714 60.06 39.35 36.17
C PRO A 714 59.68 38.00 35.50
N LYS A 715 60.35 37.52 34.44
CA LYS A 715 61.69 36.86 34.35
C LYS A 715 61.86 35.60 35.20
N THR A 716 62.01 34.44 34.53
CA THR A 716 63.20 33.56 34.41
C THR A 716 62.79 32.36 33.52
N ASP A 717 63.59 31.57 32.79
CA ASP A 717 64.96 31.52 32.25
C ASP A 717 64.91 30.27 31.30
N ASP A 718 65.36 30.36 30.03
CA ASP A 718 66.55 29.67 29.48
C ASP A 718 66.36 28.16 29.09
N GLU A 719 67.02 27.57 28.08
CA GLU A 719 68.10 28.03 27.20
C GLU A 719 68.22 27.21 25.89
N SER A 720 68.82 27.80 24.83
CA SER A 720 69.64 27.14 23.77
C SER A 720 68.96 26.11 22.80
N ALA A 721 69.39 25.82 21.55
CA ALA A 721 70.44 26.29 20.61
C ALA A 721 70.19 25.60 19.22
N THR A 722 70.74 25.92 18.02
CA THR A 722 71.47 27.08 17.42
C THR A 722 71.65 26.82 15.89
N LEU A 723 71.48 27.84 15.02
CA LEU A 723 72.18 28.07 13.71
C LEU A 723 71.94 27.04 12.55
N ASP A 724 72.01 27.35 11.24
CA ASP A 724 72.39 28.58 10.50
C ASP A 724 71.87 28.64 9.02
N VAL A 725 71.99 29.82 8.38
CA VAL A 725 72.03 30.19 6.92
C VAL A 725 70.91 29.77 5.93
N GLY A 726 70.38 30.75 5.19
CA GLY A 726 69.78 30.54 3.84
C GLY A 726 68.86 31.66 3.31
N GLU A 727 69.38 32.63 2.56
CA GLU A 727 68.59 33.74 1.96
C GLU A 727 67.85 33.35 0.66
N ASN A 728 66.62 33.88 0.42
CA ASN A 728 66.38 34.86 -0.67
C ASN A 728 64.94 35.42 -0.80
N HIS A 729 64.86 36.59 -1.44
CA HIS A 729 63.70 37.25 -2.06
C HIS A 729 62.59 37.90 -1.19
N GLN A 730 62.82 39.19 -0.87
CA GLN A 730 61.75 40.22 -0.82
C GLN A 730 62.19 41.55 -1.48
N GLN A 731 61.60 41.86 -2.64
CA GLN A 731 61.40 43.18 -3.25
C GLN A 731 59.94 43.14 -3.75
N TRP A 732 59.10 44.19 -3.76
CA TRP A 732 59.24 45.65 -3.67
C TRP A 732 58.07 46.18 -2.79
N LEU A 733 57.84 47.46 -2.45
CA LEU A 733 58.44 48.76 -2.76
C LEU A 733 58.24 49.69 -1.53
N ARG A 734 58.75 50.93 -1.54
CA ARG A 734 58.32 52.03 -0.65
C ARG A 734 57.92 53.23 -1.53
N LEU A 735 56.83 53.92 -1.21
CA LEU A 735 56.57 55.25 -1.77
C LEU A 735 56.87 56.37 -0.78
N SER A 736 57.50 57.42 -1.30
CA SER A 736 58.08 58.54 -0.57
C SER A 736 57.07 59.65 -0.29
N ARG A 737 57.24 60.31 0.87
CA ARG A 737 56.52 61.52 1.25
C ARG A 737 57.23 62.74 0.64
N GLN A 738 56.50 63.64 -0.01
CA GLN A 738 57.03 64.95 -0.43
C GLN A 738 56.01 66.07 -0.15
N GLN A 739 56.50 67.25 0.22
CA GLN A 739 55.70 68.45 0.50
C GLN A 739 55.84 69.43 -0.67
N GLY A 740 54.76 70.14 -1.03
CA GLY A 740 54.78 71.20 -2.04
C GLY A 740 53.47 72.01 -2.05
N ASN A 741 53.55 73.31 -2.31
CA ASN A 741 52.42 74.24 -2.27
C ASN A 741 51.50 74.16 -3.49
N VAL A 742 50.23 74.54 -3.29
CA VAL A 742 49.20 74.66 -4.32
C VAL A 742 49.29 76.02 -5.04
N PRO A 743 49.41 76.09 -6.38
CA PRO A 743 49.03 77.24 -7.18
C PRO A 743 47.54 77.17 -7.58
N PRO A 744 46.85 78.29 -7.83
CA PRO A 744 45.41 78.29 -8.09
C PRO A 744 45.10 77.74 -9.49
N GLN A 745 44.09 76.86 -9.57
CA GLN A 745 43.48 76.52 -10.86
C GLN A 745 42.56 77.65 -11.32
N ILE A 746 42.77 78.05 -12.57
CA ILE A 746 41.89 78.93 -13.33
C ILE A 746 40.62 78.13 -13.65
N LEU A 747 39.43 78.75 -13.52
CA LEU A 747 38.21 78.18 -14.07
C LEU A 747 38.31 78.18 -15.60
N ASP A 748 38.13 77.02 -16.21
CA ASP A 748 37.29 76.88 -17.39
C ASP A 748 36.64 75.48 -17.34
N ASP A 749 35.34 75.46 -17.62
CA ASP A 749 34.40 74.37 -17.37
C ASP A 749 34.08 73.65 -18.70
N PRO A 750 34.20 72.32 -18.76
CA PRO A 750 33.47 71.55 -19.76
C PRO A 750 32.71 70.34 -19.19
N ASP A 751 32.08 70.45 -18.01
CA ASP A 751 31.11 69.45 -17.52
C ASP A 751 29.75 69.58 -18.24
N GLN A 752 29.75 69.36 -19.57
CA GLN A 752 28.54 69.04 -20.31
C GLN A 752 28.33 67.52 -20.37
N LEU A 753 27.78 66.96 -19.29
CA LEU A 753 27.01 65.73 -19.38
C LEU A 753 25.83 65.98 -20.35
N PRO A 754 25.46 65.00 -21.20
CA PRO A 754 24.31 65.14 -22.09
C PRO A 754 23.02 65.35 -21.27
N PRO A 755 22.05 66.13 -21.78
CA PRO A 755 20.82 66.39 -21.05
C PRO A 755 20.03 65.08 -20.82
N PRO A 756 19.39 64.90 -19.65
CA PRO A 756 18.69 63.67 -19.33
C PRO A 756 17.47 63.48 -20.25
N ALA A 757 17.42 62.35 -20.94
CA ALA A 757 16.20 61.87 -21.58
C ALA A 757 15.19 61.44 -20.50
N PRO A 758 13.89 61.75 -20.64
CA PRO A 758 12.91 61.41 -19.62
C PRO A 758 12.63 59.90 -19.60
N GLY A 759 13.07 59.22 -18.54
CA GLY A 759 12.58 57.87 -18.17
C GLY A 759 13.55 56.69 -18.24
N GLN A 760 14.87 56.90 -18.37
CA GLN A 760 15.85 55.80 -18.23
C GLN A 760 16.18 55.51 -16.75
N SER A 761 16.37 54.22 -16.44
CA SER A 761 16.86 53.75 -15.14
C SER A 761 18.39 53.73 -15.09
N ASP A 762 18.98 53.76 -13.89
CA ASP A 762 20.43 53.61 -13.71
C ASP A 762 20.96 52.31 -14.34
N LEU A 763 20.13 51.26 -14.36
CA LEU A 763 20.42 50.00 -15.06
C LEU A 763 20.54 50.17 -16.58
N ASP A 764 19.71 50.99 -17.21
CA ASP A 764 19.80 51.23 -18.66
C ASP A 764 21.13 51.93 -19.01
N ILE A 765 21.57 52.86 -18.16
CA ILE A 765 22.86 53.56 -18.29
C ILE A 765 24.02 52.56 -18.13
N LEU A 766 23.97 51.69 -17.11
CA LEU A 766 25.00 50.66 -16.87
C LEU A 766 25.08 49.62 -18.00
N VAL A 767 23.95 49.23 -18.59
CA VAL A 767 23.92 48.30 -19.73
C VAL A 767 24.40 48.96 -21.02
N ALA A 768 24.01 50.21 -21.30
CA ALA A 768 24.48 50.95 -22.47
C ALA A 768 25.98 51.25 -22.39
N SER A 769 26.47 51.73 -21.24
CA SER A 769 27.91 51.98 -21.03
C SER A 769 28.75 50.71 -21.10
N TYR A 770 28.20 49.54 -20.75
CA TYR A 770 28.87 48.27 -21.01
C TYR A 770 28.91 47.96 -22.50
N ALA A 771 27.80 48.08 -23.22
CA ALA A 771 27.72 47.78 -24.65
C ALA A 771 28.71 48.61 -25.50
N ASP A 772 28.88 49.90 -25.18
CA ASP A 772 29.81 50.82 -25.85
C ASP A 772 31.27 50.71 -25.35
N SER A 773 31.58 49.80 -24.41
CA SER A 773 32.91 49.74 -23.76
C SER A 773 33.97 48.94 -24.53
N ASP A 774 35.24 49.34 -24.36
CA ASP A 774 36.43 48.58 -24.78
C ASP A 774 36.35 47.09 -24.36
N VAL A 775 35.76 46.80 -23.19
CA VAL A 775 35.67 45.44 -22.62
C VAL A 775 34.66 44.59 -23.38
N CYS A 776 33.51 45.17 -23.73
CA CYS A 776 32.49 44.51 -24.55
C CYS A 776 33.04 44.16 -25.94
N HIS A 777 33.70 45.11 -26.60
CA HIS A 777 34.34 44.90 -27.90
C HIS A 777 35.46 43.84 -27.83
N PHE A 778 36.33 43.88 -26.81
CA PHE A 778 37.37 42.87 -26.60
C PHE A 778 36.79 41.44 -26.49
N VAL A 779 35.69 41.27 -25.74
CA VAL A 779 35.03 39.97 -25.60
C VAL A 779 34.36 39.52 -26.91
N HIS A 780 33.80 40.46 -27.68
CA HIS A 780 33.22 40.14 -29.00
C HIS A 780 34.30 39.69 -30.00
N ASP A 781 35.43 40.41 -30.07
CA ASP A 781 36.59 40.04 -30.89
C ASP A 781 37.20 38.69 -30.45
N GLU A 782 37.24 38.41 -29.15
CA GLU A 782 37.67 37.12 -28.58
C GLU A 782 36.79 35.96 -29.05
N ILE A 783 35.46 36.15 -29.13
CA ILE A 783 34.50 35.17 -29.66
C ILE A 783 34.70 34.99 -31.18
N LEU A 784 34.77 36.09 -31.95
CA LEU A 784 34.93 36.04 -33.40
C LEU A 784 36.25 35.36 -33.81
N ALA A 785 37.35 35.67 -33.12
CA ALA A 785 38.64 35.03 -33.37
C ALA A 785 38.59 33.53 -33.07
N ALA A 786 37.91 33.10 -32.00
CA ALA A 786 37.74 31.67 -31.70
C ALA A 786 36.95 30.93 -32.79
N VAL A 787 35.87 31.53 -33.29
CA VAL A 787 35.05 30.95 -34.37
C VAL A 787 35.81 30.91 -35.70
N GLN A 788 36.57 31.94 -36.04
CA GLN A 788 37.41 31.97 -37.26
C GLN A 788 38.52 30.89 -37.19
N ASN A 789 39.25 30.80 -36.08
CA ASN A 789 40.28 29.78 -35.89
C ASN A 789 39.72 28.34 -36.03
N ALA A 790 38.49 28.09 -35.56
CA ALA A 790 37.82 26.80 -35.73
C ALA A 790 37.39 26.53 -37.19
N GLN A 791 36.96 27.55 -37.93
CA GLN A 791 36.64 27.42 -39.35
C GLN A 791 37.90 27.15 -40.20
N ASP A 792 38.99 27.87 -39.93
CA ASP A 792 40.28 27.70 -40.60
C ASP A 792 40.88 26.30 -40.32
N ALA A 793 40.72 25.78 -39.10
CA ALA A 793 41.16 24.43 -38.73
C ALA A 793 40.36 23.31 -39.44
N ASN A 794 39.08 23.54 -39.75
CA ASN A 794 38.20 22.57 -40.41
C ASN A 794 38.26 22.61 -41.95
N GLY A 795 38.70 23.74 -42.53
CA GLY A 795 38.94 23.87 -43.96
C GLY A 795 37.69 24.15 -44.83
N SER A 796 37.94 24.62 -46.05
CA SER A 796 36.91 25.04 -47.01
C SER A 796 35.97 23.89 -47.43
N PRO A 797 34.64 24.11 -47.53
CA PRO A 797 33.64 23.04 -47.69
C PRO A 797 33.60 22.33 -49.07
N ASN A 798 34.61 22.51 -49.92
CA ASN A 798 34.63 22.03 -51.32
C ASN A 798 35.71 20.96 -51.63
N SER A 799 36.34 20.35 -50.61
CA SER A 799 37.23 19.19 -50.80
C SER A 799 36.53 17.87 -50.47
N PRO A 800 36.75 16.80 -51.26
CA PRO A 800 36.14 15.50 -51.00
C PRO A 800 36.79 14.83 -49.77
N ILE A 801 36.05 14.85 -48.67
CA ILE A 801 36.13 14.05 -47.44
C ILE A 801 37.25 12.99 -47.44
N LEU A 802 38.39 13.34 -46.81
CA LEU A 802 39.26 12.39 -46.12
C LEU A 802 38.85 12.42 -44.63
N SER A 803 37.92 11.55 -44.29
CA SER A 803 37.28 11.49 -42.97
C SER A 803 38.17 10.81 -41.92
N ASP A 804 39.03 11.57 -41.25
CA ASP A 804 39.70 11.11 -40.02
C ASP A 804 39.82 12.19 -38.91
N THR A 805 39.32 13.42 -39.15
CA THR A 805 39.36 14.53 -38.18
C THR A 805 37.98 15.00 -37.69
N VAL A 806 36.92 14.20 -37.90
CA VAL A 806 35.62 14.50 -37.27
C VAL A 806 35.73 14.23 -35.77
N ILE A 807 35.24 15.17 -34.95
CA ILE A 807 35.12 15.04 -33.49
C ILE A 807 34.02 14.02 -33.15
N GLN A 808 34.25 12.74 -33.44
CA GLN A 808 33.48 11.65 -32.87
C GLN A 808 34.10 11.28 -31.53
N SER A 809 33.64 11.93 -30.47
CA SER A 809 33.74 11.31 -29.15
C SER A 809 33.00 9.97 -29.25
N LYS A 810 33.70 8.84 -29.08
CA LYS A 810 33.05 7.53 -29.10
C LYS A 810 32.21 7.41 -27.85
N GLY A 811 30.93 7.74 -27.95
CA GLY A 811 29.97 7.70 -26.85
C GLY A 811 30.05 6.37 -26.11
N TYR A 812 30.64 6.40 -24.92
CA TYR A 812 30.97 5.21 -24.17
C TYR A 812 29.73 4.36 -23.87
N ALA A 813 29.86 3.04 -24.02
CA ALA A 813 28.76 2.11 -23.78
C ALA A 813 28.28 2.19 -22.32
N ARG A 814 27.09 2.79 -22.11
CA ARG A 814 26.49 2.95 -20.79
C ARG A 814 26.19 1.60 -20.12
N VAL A 815 26.19 1.61 -18.79
CA VAL A 815 25.90 0.41 -17.98
C VAL A 815 24.48 -0.08 -18.24
N GLY A 816 24.31 -1.35 -18.61
CA GLY A 816 22.99 -1.94 -18.90
C GLY A 816 22.08 -2.05 -17.66
N LEU A 817 20.76 -2.04 -17.89
CA LEU A 817 19.73 -1.96 -16.85
C LEU A 817 19.89 -2.99 -15.72
N ALA A 818 20.21 -4.24 -16.02
CA ALA A 818 20.42 -5.27 -15.00
C ALA A 818 21.59 -4.94 -14.05
N ARG A 819 22.68 -4.34 -14.57
CA ARG A 819 23.84 -3.94 -13.77
C ARG A 819 23.55 -2.66 -12.98
N GLN A 820 22.79 -1.71 -13.55
CA GLN A 820 22.25 -0.56 -12.79
C GLN A 820 21.38 -1.03 -11.60
N PHE A 821 20.45 -1.96 -11.84
CA PHE A 821 19.61 -2.55 -10.79
C PHE A 821 20.45 -3.20 -9.69
N ILE A 822 21.48 -4.00 -10.03
CA ILE A 822 22.37 -4.63 -9.05
C ILE A 822 23.13 -3.59 -8.22
N ILE A 823 23.63 -2.51 -8.82
CA ILE A 823 24.35 -1.44 -8.11
C ILE A 823 23.39 -0.71 -7.15
N LEU A 824 22.21 -0.30 -7.63
CA LEU A 824 21.20 0.37 -6.82
C LEU A 824 20.68 -0.52 -5.69
N SER A 825 20.47 -1.81 -5.97
CA SER A 825 20.14 -2.84 -4.98
C SER A 825 21.20 -2.99 -3.88
N GLN A 826 22.49 -2.95 -4.23
CA GLN A 826 23.56 -2.95 -3.24
C GLN A 826 23.56 -1.67 -2.41
N ARG A 827 23.25 -0.52 -3.03
CA ARG A 827 23.11 0.77 -2.34
C ARG A 827 21.94 0.77 -1.34
N THR A 828 20.75 0.35 -1.77
CA THR A 828 19.56 0.30 -0.91
C THR A 828 19.71 -0.72 0.21
N TRP A 829 20.29 -1.89 -0.06
CA TRP A 829 20.61 -2.88 0.98
C TRP A 829 21.57 -2.35 2.03
N ARG A 830 22.66 -1.67 1.64
CA ARG A 830 23.60 -1.05 2.59
C ARG A 830 22.92 0.03 3.43
N ASN A 831 22.07 0.87 2.83
CA ASN A 831 21.30 1.89 3.53
C ASN A 831 20.40 1.25 4.60
N LEU A 832 19.56 0.28 4.21
CA LEU A 832 18.64 -0.43 5.11
C LEU A 832 19.39 -1.17 6.23
N TYR A 833 20.50 -1.83 5.90
CA TYR A 833 21.31 -2.58 6.86
C TYR A 833 22.00 -1.69 7.91
N ARG A 834 22.43 -0.48 7.51
CA ARG A 834 23.07 0.49 8.42
C ARG A 834 22.06 1.31 9.23
N ASN A 835 20.83 1.44 8.76
CA ASN A 835 19.69 1.99 9.51
C ASN A 835 18.71 0.88 9.96
N PRO A 836 19.13 -0.08 10.80
CA PRO A 836 18.29 -1.22 11.17
C PRO A 836 17.10 -0.83 12.08
N ILE A 837 17.03 0.41 12.55
CA ILE A 837 15.99 0.88 13.51
C ILE A 837 14.59 0.60 12.95
N LEU A 838 14.30 1.00 11.71
CA LEU A 838 12.98 0.78 11.09
C LEU A 838 12.63 -0.72 10.99
N MET A 839 13.58 -1.54 10.53
CA MET A 839 13.41 -2.98 10.36
C MET A 839 13.23 -3.70 11.72
N LEU A 840 14.05 -3.36 12.71
CA LEU A 840 13.97 -3.91 14.06
C LEU A 840 12.65 -3.51 14.73
N THR A 841 12.19 -2.27 14.57
CA THR A 841 10.89 -1.82 15.07
C THR A 841 9.75 -2.64 14.46
N HIS A 842 9.75 -2.89 13.14
CA HIS A 842 8.73 -3.74 12.51
C HIS A 842 8.75 -5.18 13.03
N TYR A 843 9.91 -5.80 13.21
CA TYR A 843 10.00 -7.16 13.76
C TYR A 843 9.59 -7.22 15.23
N ALA A 844 10.00 -6.25 16.05
CA ALA A 844 9.60 -6.17 17.46
C ALA A 844 8.09 -5.97 17.63
N ILE A 845 7.49 -5.08 16.83
CA ILE A 845 6.04 -4.86 16.82
C ILE A 845 5.31 -6.14 16.37
N ALA A 846 5.75 -6.81 15.31
CA ALA A 846 5.12 -8.05 14.85
C ALA A 846 5.16 -9.16 15.92
N ILE A 847 6.28 -9.34 16.62
CA ILE A 847 6.38 -10.32 17.73
C ILE A 847 5.44 -9.93 18.89
N LEU A 848 5.45 -8.67 19.31
CA LEU A 848 4.63 -8.19 20.42
C LEU A 848 3.13 -8.36 20.12
N LEU A 849 2.70 -7.96 18.91
CA LEU A 849 1.30 -8.10 18.48
C LEU A 849 0.90 -9.56 18.27
N ALA A 850 1.82 -10.42 17.81
CA ALA A 850 1.57 -11.85 17.68
C ALA A 850 1.35 -12.53 19.04
N VAL A 851 2.22 -12.26 20.01
CA VAL A 851 2.08 -12.78 21.39
C VAL A 851 0.84 -12.21 22.07
N LEU A 852 0.54 -10.92 21.88
CA LEU A 852 -0.68 -10.31 22.42
C LEU A 852 -1.96 -10.93 21.84
N SER A 853 -2.03 -11.09 20.51
CA SER A 853 -3.19 -11.68 19.85
C SER A 853 -3.34 -13.16 20.22
N GLY A 854 -2.24 -13.91 20.24
CA GLY A 854 -2.22 -15.31 20.66
C GLY A 854 -2.59 -15.52 22.13
N PHE A 855 -2.28 -14.55 23.00
CA PHE A 855 -2.69 -14.57 24.41
C PHE A 855 -4.18 -14.24 24.60
N LEU A 856 -4.69 -13.23 23.89
CA LEU A 856 -6.10 -12.81 23.98
C LEU A 856 -7.06 -13.87 23.42
N PHE A 857 -6.65 -14.60 22.38
CA PHE A 857 -7.44 -15.66 21.73
C PHE A 857 -6.86 -17.06 21.97
N TYR A 858 -6.24 -17.29 23.13
CA TYR A 858 -5.60 -18.56 23.48
C TYR A 858 -6.63 -19.70 23.62
N GLY A 859 -6.43 -20.80 22.89
CA GLY A 859 -7.24 -22.02 23.02
C GLY A 859 -8.69 -21.85 22.59
N LEU A 860 -8.91 -21.60 21.29
CA LEU A 860 -10.25 -21.49 20.69
C LEU A 860 -11.05 -22.80 20.84
N THR A 861 -12.26 -22.71 21.40
CA THR A 861 -13.22 -23.83 21.46
C THR A 861 -13.98 -23.99 20.14
N ASP A 862 -14.65 -25.13 19.94
CA ASP A 862 -15.41 -25.43 18.72
C ASP A 862 -16.93 -25.18 18.89
N ASP A 863 -17.28 -24.18 19.71
CA ASP A 863 -18.66 -23.74 19.96
C ASP A 863 -18.96 -22.41 19.23
N ILE A 864 -20.23 -21.97 19.20
CA ILE A 864 -20.62 -20.66 18.63
C ILE A 864 -19.78 -19.49 19.20
N ARG A 865 -19.46 -19.50 20.50
CA ARG A 865 -18.58 -18.49 21.12
C ARG A 865 -17.15 -18.56 20.57
N GLY A 866 -16.64 -19.75 20.33
CA GLY A 866 -15.35 -19.99 19.68
C GLY A 866 -15.32 -19.51 18.22
N PHE A 867 -16.43 -19.64 17.48
CA PHE A 867 -16.58 -19.05 16.15
C PHE A 867 -16.53 -17.52 16.19
N GLN A 868 -17.24 -16.86 17.12
CA GLN A 868 -17.13 -15.41 17.30
C GLN A 868 -15.70 -14.97 17.64
N ASN A 869 -14.98 -15.74 18.46
CA ASN A 869 -13.57 -15.49 18.78
C ASN A 869 -12.65 -15.65 17.55
N ARG A 870 -12.92 -16.59 16.63
CA ARG A 870 -12.19 -16.72 15.35
C ARG A 870 -12.39 -15.51 14.44
N LEU A 871 -13.63 -15.04 14.28
CA LEU A 871 -13.94 -13.79 13.56
C LEU A 871 -13.19 -12.60 14.17
N GLY A 872 -13.22 -12.46 15.50
CA GLY A 872 -12.49 -11.42 16.21
C GLY A 872 -10.98 -11.48 16.01
N LEU A 873 -10.40 -12.69 16.06
CA LEU A 873 -8.97 -12.94 15.83
C LEU A 873 -8.54 -12.48 14.43
N PHE A 874 -9.19 -12.98 13.36
CA PHE A 874 -8.79 -12.64 12.00
C PHE A 874 -8.97 -11.15 11.69
N PHE A 875 -10.06 -10.54 12.15
CA PHE A 875 -10.29 -9.10 11.99
C PHE A 875 -9.20 -8.28 12.70
N PHE A 876 -8.84 -8.64 13.94
CA PHE A 876 -7.82 -7.93 14.71
C PHE A 876 -6.41 -8.09 14.14
N VAL A 877 -6.06 -9.30 13.69
CA VAL A 877 -4.79 -9.61 13.01
C VAL A 877 -4.64 -8.78 11.74
N LEU A 878 -5.67 -8.78 10.86
CA LEU A 878 -5.64 -7.98 9.64
C LEU A 878 -5.60 -6.47 9.94
N ALA A 879 -6.40 -5.97 10.89
CA ALA A 879 -6.46 -4.56 11.25
C ALA A 879 -5.10 -4.02 11.72
N LEU A 880 -4.52 -4.66 12.75
CA LEU A 880 -3.21 -4.30 13.29
C LEU A 880 -2.12 -4.30 12.22
N PHE A 881 -2.12 -5.33 11.37
CA PHE A 881 -1.08 -5.52 10.39
C PHE A 881 -1.22 -4.58 9.19
N GLY A 882 -2.46 -4.35 8.74
CA GLY A 882 -2.79 -3.36 7.72
C GLY A 882 -2.36 -1.95 8.12
N PHE A 883 -2.68 -1.47 9.33
CA PHE A 883 -2.20 -0.14 9.75
C PHE A 883 -0.67 -0.06 9.90
N SER A 884 0.02 -1.19 10.13
CA SER A 884 1.49 -1.25 10.12
C SER A 884 2.11 -0.95 8.75
N THR A 885 1.36 -1.02 7.64
CA THR A 885 1.86 -0.72 6.29
C THR A 885 1.95 0.76 5.96
N LEU A 886 1.38 1.64 6.79
CA LEU A 886 1.48 3.10 6.61
C LEU A 886 2.95 3.56 6.55
N THR A 887 3.89 2.84 7.16
CA THR A 887 5.32 3.14 7.05
C THR A 887 5.89 3.04 5.63
N SER A 888 5.23 2.37 4.67
CA SER A 888 5.68 2.39 3.26
C SER A 888 5.39 3.73 2.57
N LEU A 889 4.61 4.63 3.17
CA LEU A 889 4.39 5.99 2.64
C LEU A 889 5.68 6.84 2.59
N SER A 890 6.57 6.68 3.58
CA SER A 890 7.78 7.51 3.71
C SER A 890 8.98 7.00 2.88
N VAL A 891 8.91 5.77 2.36
CA VAL A 891 9.99 5.07 1.64
C VAL A 891 10.44 5.82 0.39
N PHE A 892 9.49 6.45 -0.32
CA PHE A 892 9.80 7.25 -1.50
C PHE A 892 9.94 8.75 -1.20
N SER A 893 9.15 9.30 -0.27
CA SER A 893 9.17 10.75 0.00
C SER A 893 10.52 11.22 0.54
N ALA A 894 11.18 10.43 1.42
CA ALA A 894 12.47 10.77 2.01
C ALA A 894 13.64 10.84 1.00
N GLU A 895 13.62 10.02 -0.06
CA GLU A 895 14.70 9.98 -1.07
C GLU A 895 14.30 10.66 -2.41
N ARG A 896 13.15 11.35 -2.45
CA ARG A 896 12.60 11.97 -3.67
C ARG A 896 13.56 12.99 -4.29
N LEU A 897 14.16 13.87 -3.48
CA LEU A 897 15.06 14.92 -3.97
C LEU A 897 16.32 14.32 -4.62
N LEU A 898 16.93 13.33 -3.95
CA LEU A 898 18.06 12.58 -4.48
C LEU A 898 17.73 11.92 -5.83
N PHE A 899 16.58 11.24 -5.93
CA PHE A 899 16.14 10.60 -7.17
C PHE A 899 15.94 11.60 -8.32
N VAL A 900 15.33 12.76 -8.06
CA VAL A 900 15.13 13.80 -9.08
C VAL A 900 16.47 14.33 -9.59
N ARG A 901 17.42 14.61 -8.67
CA ARG A 901 18.77 15.08 -9.01
C ARG A 901 19.58 14.05 -9.80
N GLU A 902 19.67 12.81 -9.31
CA GLU A 902 20.39 11.71 -9.98
C GLU A 902 19.79 11.41 -11.37
N ARG A 903 18.47 11.60 -11.55
CA ARG A 903 17.81 11.49 -12.85
C ARG A 903 18.15 12.67 -13.78
N ALA A 904 18.21 13.90 -13.27
CA ALA A 904 18.60 15.07 -14.06
C ALA A 904 20.03 14.94 -14.62
N ASN A 905 20.96 14.44 -13.80
CA ASN A 905 22.35 14.17 -14.22
C ASN A 905 22.53 12.79 -14.90
N GLY A 906 21.44 12.08 -15.20
CA GLY A 906 21.46 10.88 -16.05
C GLY A 906 22.08 9.61 -15.46
N TYR A 907 22.11 9.44 -14.13
CA TYR A 907 22.81 8.34 -13.44
C TYR A 907 22.22 6.95 -13.75
N TYR A 908 20.89 6.81 -13.87
CA TYR A 908 20.22 5.52 -14.09
C TYR A 908 18.79 5.68 -14.64
N HIS A 909 18.20 4.56 -15.10
CA HIS A 909 16.82 4.52 -15.56
C HIS A 909 15.81 4.43 -14.39
N PRO A 910 14.63 5.08 -14.46
CA PRO A 910 13.64 5.05 -13.37
C PRO A 910 13.20 3.65 -12.93
N VAL A 911 13.04 2.73 -13.89
CA VAL A 911 12.67 1.32 -13.66
C VAL A 911 13.64 0.64 -12.68
N THR A 912 14.96 0.83 -12.85
CA THR A 912 15.95 0.11 -12.04
C THR A 912 15.99 0.65 -10.61
N TYR A 913 15.76 1.95 -10.42
CA TYR A 913 15.57 2.53 -9.10
C TYR A 913 14.30 2.01 -8.42
N PHE A 914 13.14 2.13 -9.08
CA PHE A 914 11.87 1.65 -8.54
C PHE A 914 11.92 0.17 -8.16
N ALA A 915 12.37 -0.70 -9.08
CA ALA A 915 12.50 -2.13 -8.82
C ALA A 915 13.44 -2.42 -7.64
N SER A 916 14.58 -1.71 -7.55
CA SER A 916 15.52 -1.90 -6.43
C SER A 916 14.92 -1.46 -5.09
N LYS A 917 14.15 -0.37 -5.07
CA LYS A 917 13.44 0.09 -3.87
C LYS A 917 12.34 -0.88 -3.45
N VAL A 918 11.46 -1.24 -4.38
CA VAL A 918 10.36 -2.19 -4.18
C VAL A 918 10.87 -3.52 -3.63
N MET A 919 11.91 -4.11 -4.23
CA MET A 919 12.44 -5.40 -3.78
C MET A 919 13.01 -5.35 -2.35
N PHE A 920 13.75 -4.30 -2.02
CA PHE A 920 14.40 -4.15 -0.71
C PHE A 920 13.53 -3.50 0.39
N ASP A 921 12.37 -2.94 0.04
CA ASP A 921 11.30 -2.60 1.00
C ASP A 921 10.44 -3.84 1.29
N ILE A 922 9.89 -4.46 0.24
CA ILE A 922 8.92 -5.55 0.37
C ILE A 922 9.50 -6.77 1.06
N VAL A 923 10.68 -7.27 0.66
CA VAL A 923 11.18 -8.53 1.22
C VAL A 923 11.52 -8.40 2.71
N PRO A 924 12.30 -7.41 3.19
CA PRO A 924 12.62 -7.31 4.61
C PRO A 924 11.43 -6.81 5.45
N LEU A 925 10.71 -5.78 5.00
CA LEU A 925 9.72 -5.09 5.84
C LEU A 925 8.28 -5.59 5.66
N ARG A 926 7.97 -6.32 4.58
CA ARG A 926 6.60 -6.81 4.30
C ARG A 926 6.47 -8.33 4.18
N LEU A 927 7.50 -9.06 3.76
CA LEU A 927 7.46 -10.52 3.70
C LEU A 927 7.79 -11.17 5.05
N ILE A 928 8.79 -10.69 5.78
CA ILE A 928 9.25 -11.35 7.02
C ILE A 928 8.27 -11.18 8.22
N PRO A 929 7.70 -9.99 8.51
CA PRO A 929 6.86 -9.86 9.70
C PRO A 929 5.55 -10.67 9.71
N PRO A 930 4.79 -10.89 8.60
CA PRO A 930 3.63 -11.79 8.63
C PRO A 930 4.02 -13.25 8.84
N PHE A 931 5.20 -13.69 8.38
CA PHE A 931 5.70 -15.04 8.69
C PHE A 931 5.95 -15.20 10.18
N ILE A 932 6.65 -14.24 10.81
CA ILE A 932 6.90 -14.26 12.26
C ILE A 932 5.58 -14.26 13.03
N MET A 933 4.64 -13.41 12.64
CA MET A 933 3.32 -13.33 13.28
C MET A 933 2.51 -14.61 13.11
N GLY A 934 2.42 -15.15 11.90
CA GLY A 934 1.65 -16.36 11.62
C GLY A 934 2.19 -17.61 12.31
N ILE A 935 3.53 -17.77 12.37
CA ILE A 935 4.19 -18.88 13.08
C ILE A 935 3.88 -18.85 14.58
N ILE A 936 3.70 -17.67 15.18
CA ILE A 936 3.39 -17.53 16.62
C ILE A 936 1.88 -17.65 16.89
N VAL A 937 1.04 -16.91 16.16
CA VAL A 937 -0.41 -16.84 16.43
C VAL A 937 -1.11 -18.17 16.15
N TYR A 938 -0.79 -18.83 15.03
CA TYR A 938 -1.53 -20.01 14.57
C TYR A 938 -1.53 -21.18 15.58
N PRO A 939 -0.36 -21.67 16.08
CA PRO A 939 -0.34 -22.72 17.10
C PRO A 939 -0.77 -22.22 18.49
N MET A 940 -0.64 -20.93 18.81
CA MET A 940 -0.98 -20.39 20.13
C MET A 940 -2.50 -20.24 20.34
N THR A 941 -3.24 -19.93 19.27
CA THR A 941 -4.70 -19.79 19.31
C THR A 941 -5.44 -21.13 19.15
N GLY A 942 -4.80 -22.15 18.57
CA GLY A 942 -5.40 -23.48 18.40
C GLY A 942 -6.27 -23.63 17.15
N LEU A 943 -5.92 -22.92 16.07
CA LEU A 943 -6.49 -23.13 14.73
C LEU A 943 -6.21 -24.56 14.22
N ILE A 944 -6.87 -24.97 13.13
CA ILE A 944 -6.79 -26.36 12.61
C ILE A 944 -5.32 -26.83 12.46
N PRO A 945 -4.89 -27.94 13.09
CA PRO A 945 -3.48 -28.35 13.09
C PRO A 945 -3.07 -29.09 11.81
N ALA A 946 -3.35 -28.51 10.63
CA ALA A 946 -3.09 -29.09 9.32
C ALA A 946 -2.12 -28.23 8.50
N TRP A 947 -1.07 -28.84 7.94
CA TRP A 947 -0.06 -28.13 7.13
C TRP A 947 -0.63 -27.36 5.92
N PRO A 948 -1.60 -27.89 5.14
CA PRO A 948 -2.18 -27.15 4.01
C PRO A 948 -2.87 -25.86 4.48
N GLU A 949 -3.68 -25.94 5.53
CA GLU A 949 -4.45 -24.80 6.05
C GLU A 949 -3.54 -23.74 6.70
N PHE A 950 -2.42 -24.15 7.30
CA PHE A 950 -1.37 -23.24 7.78
C PHE A 950 -0.70 -22.46 6.64
N PHE A 951 -0.32 -23.14 5.55
CA PHE A 951 0.31 -22.46 4.41
C PHE A 951 -0.66 -21.54 3.66
N ARG A 952 -1.95 -21.91 3.57
CA ARG A 952 -3.02 -21.05 3.04
C ARG A 952 -3.23 -19.80 3.89
N PHE A 953 -3.38 -19.96 5.21
CA PHE A 953 -3.44 -18.86 6.18
C PHE A 953 -2.25 -17.89 6.03
N LEU A 954 -1.03 -18.43 5.95
CA LEU A 954 0.20 -17.65 5.78
C LEU A 954 0.25 -16.91 4.43
N LEU A 955 -0.19 -17.54 3.35
CA LEU A 955 -0.27 -16.94 2.01
C LEU A 955 -1.20 -15.72 2.01
N VAL A 956 -2.38 -15.83 2.64
CA VAL A 956 -3.34 -14.72 2.74
C VAL A 956 -2.75 -13.55 3.52
N LEU A 957 -2.12 -13.78 4.68
CA LEU A 957 -1.48 -12.72 5.46
C LEU A 957 -0.37 -11.99 4.68
N VAL A 958 0.42 -12.72 3.89
CA VAL A 958 1.49 -12.16 3.06
C VAL A 958 0.92 -11.32 1.92
N LEU A 959 -0.07 -11.84 1.18
CA LEU A 959 -0.69 -11.13 0.05
C LEU A 959 -1.47 -9.90 0.49
N PHE A 960 -2.19 -9.98 1.60
CA PHE A 960 -2.88 -8.84 2.22
C PHE A 960 -1.90 -7.71 2.57
N ASN A 961 -0.80 -8.05 3.26
CA ASN A 961 0.21 -7.06 3.64
C ASN A 961 0.92 -6.43 2.43
N LEU A 962 1.13 -7.23 1.38
CA LEU A 962 1.70 -6.78 0.12
C LEU A 962 0.76 -5.81 -0.62
N ALA A 963 -0.53 -6.11 -0.66
CA ALA A 963 -1.55 -5.24 -1.25
C ALA A 963 -1.67 -3.91 -0.48
N ALA A 964 -1.75 -3.96 0.85
CA ALA A 964 -1.78 -2.79 1.72
C ALA A 964 -0.52 -1.92 1.55
N ALA A 965 0.67 -2.53 1.50
CA ALA A 965 1.92 -1.81 1.28
C ALA A 965 1.99 -1.14 -0.11
N ASN A 966 1.51 -1.80 -1.18
CA ASN A 966 1.50 -1.22 -2.53
C ASN A 966 0.51 -0.06 -2.67
N ILE A 967 -0.66 -0.12 -2.00
CA ILE A 967 -1.62 1.00 -1.91
C ILE A 967 -0.97 2.19 -1.17
N CYS A 968 -0.35 1.95 -0.01
CA CYS A 968 0.37 2.99 0.73
C CYS A 968 1.51 3.60 -0.10
N LEU A 969 2.32 2.77 -0.78
CA LEU A 969 3.44 3.21 -1.61
C LEU A 969 2.97 4.08 -2.79
N PHE A 970 1.83 3.75 -3.43
CA PHE A 970 1.21 4.58 -4.46
C PHE A 970 0.81 5.97 -3.94
N ILE A 971 0.16 6.03 -2.77
CA ILE A 971 -0.22 7.29 -2.10
C ILE A 971 1.03 8.13 -1.79
N GLY A 972 2.11 7.51 -1.29
CA GLY A 972 3.38 8.18 -0.98
C GLY A 972 4.16 8.71 -2.20
N ILE A 973 3.84 8.25 -3.41
CA ILE A 973 4.42 8.79 -4.66
C ILE A 973 3.62 10.01 -5.17
N ILE A 974 2.29 9.98 -5.05
CA ILE A 974 1.41 11.08 -5.46
C ILE A 974 1.63 12.31 -4.60
N PHE A 975 1.50 12.17 -3.28
CA PHE A 975 1.53 13.31 -2.37
C PHE A 975 2.96 13.72 -2.04
N ARG A 976 3.27 15.01 -2.22
CA ARG A 976 4.58 15.57 -1.88
C ARG A 976 4.82 15.67 -0.37
N ASP A 977 3.76 15.98 0.37
CA ASP A 977 3.80 16.12 1.83
C ASP A 977 3.51 14.79 2.53
N GLY A 978 4.39 14.42 3.46
CA GLY A 978 4.30 13.16 4.21
C GLY A 978 3.13 13.13 5.22
N GLY A 979 2.73 14.28 5.77
CA GLY A 979 1.59 14.39 6.68
C GLY A 979 0.26 14.16 5.96
N VAL A 980 0.09 14.78 4.79
CA VAL A 980 -1.07 14.58 3.90
C VAL A 980 -1.13 13.13 3.41
N ALA A 981 0.00 12.54 2.99
CA ALA A 981 0.09 11.14 2.61
C ALA A 981 -0.35 10.20 3.76
N ASN A 982 0.08 10.45 4.99
CA ASN A 982 -0.29 9.65 6.16
C ASN A 982 -1.78 9.77 6.52
N LEU A 983 -2.35 10.98 6.44
CA LEU A 983 -3.78 11.20 6.66
C LEU A 983 -4.64 10.44 5.64
N ILE A 984 -4.30 10.54 4.35
CA ILE A 984 -5.03 9.88 3.27
C ILE A 984 -4.86 8.36 3.34
N GLY A 985 -3.64 7.86 3.56
CA GLY A 985 -3.38 6.43 3.74
C GLY A 985 -4.17 5.84 4.91
N SER A 986 -4.20 6.53 6.06
CA SER A 986 -4.98 6.11 7.23
C SER A 986 -6.48 6.06 6.94
N LEU A 987 -7.01 7.04 6.20
CA LEU A 987 -8.43 7.10 5.82
C LEU A 987 -8.81 6.00 4.83
N VAL A 988 -7.95 5.70 3.84
CA VAL A 988 -8.16 4.59 2.89
C VAL A 988 -8.17 3.25 3.63
N MET A 989 -7.23 3.02 4.56
CA MET A 989 -7.19 1.79 5.36
C MET A 989 -8.40 1.66 6.29
N LEU A 990 -8.83 2.75 6.95
CA LEU A 990 -10.03 2.76 7.80
C LEU A 990 -11.31 2.50 6.99
N PHE A 991 -11.43 3.09 5.80
CA PHE A 991 -12.56 2.86 4.90
C PHE A 991 -12.59 1.41 4.42
N SER A 992 -11.44 0.86 4.02
CA SER A 992 -11.34 -0.54 3.63
C SER A 992 -11.72 -1.49 4.78
N LEU A 993 -11.30 -1.19 6.02
CA LEU A 993 -11.67 -1.98 7.20
C LEU A 993 -13.18 -1.99 7.47
N LEU A 994 -13.90 -0.89 7.20
CA LEU A 994 -15.36 -0.83 7.38
C LEU A 994 -16.10 -1.87 6.53
N PHE A 995 -15.64 -2.10 5.30
CA PHE A 995 -16.22 -3.05 4.35
C PHE A 995 -15.62 -4.46 4.43
N ALA A 996 -15.01 -4.84 5.56
CA ALA A 996 -14.38 -6.17 5.72
C ALA A 996 -15.37 -7.36 5.78
N GLY A 997 -16.68 -7.10 5.92
CA GLY A 997 -17.74 -8.12 6.08
C GLY A 997 -18.14 -8.42 7.53
N LEU A 998 -17.35 -8.00 8.53
CA LEU A 998 -17.69 -8.20 9.96
C LEU A 998 -18.51 -7.04 10.56
N LEU A 999 -18.18 -5.79 10.21
CA LEU A 999 -18.82 -4.59 10.78
C LEU A 999 -20.12 -4.21 10.07
N LEU A 1000 -20.27 -4.67 8.82
CA LEU A 1000 -21.41 -4.40 7.95
C LEU A 1000 -21.69 -5.70 7.19
N ASN A 1001 -22.87 -6.28 7.40
CA ASN A 1001 -23.29 -7.52 6.74
C ASN A 1001 -23.49 -7.27 5.24
N HIS A 1002 -23.03 -8.19 4.38
CA HIS A 1002 -23.08 -8.10 2.92
C HIS A 1002 -24.50 -7.78 2.40
N ASP A 1003 -25.51 -8.54 2.87
CA ASP A 1003 -26.91 -8.38 2.45
C ASP A 1003 -27.55 -7.05 2.88
N ALA A 1004 -26.98 -6.40 3.90
CA ALA A 1004 -27.42 -5.09 4.37
C ALA A 1004 -26.79 -3.92 3.58
N ILE A 1005 -25.85 -4.19 2.66
CA ILE A 1005 -25.22 -3.16 1.83
C ILE A 1005 -26.15 -2.81 0.66
N PRO A 1006 -26.54 -1.54 0.48
CA PRO A 1006 -27.36 -1.16 -0.66
C PRO A 1006 -26.62 -1.44 -1.97
N LYS A 1007 -27.32 -1.96 -2.98
CA LYS A 1007 -26.74 -2.43 -4.26
C LYS A 1007 -25.86 -1.38 -4.97
N SER A 1008 -26.09 -0.09 -4.73
CA SER A 1008 -25.28 1.03 -5.24
C SER A 1008 -23.92 1.20 -4.56
N ALA A 1009 -23.73 0.65 -3.36
CA ALA A 1009 -22.49 0.69 -2.58
C ALA A 1009 -21.70 -0.63 -2.62
N LEU A 1010 -22.27 -1.73 -3.12
CA LEU A 1010 -21.66 -3.07 -3.11
C LEU A 1010 -20.27 -3.12 -3.77
N TRP A 1011 -20.03 -2.31 -4.80
CA TRP A 1011 -18.71 -2.21 -5.45
C TRP A 1011 -17.60 -1.68 -4.52
N LEU A 1012 -17.95 -0.93 -3.46
CA LEU A 1012 -16.97 -0.46 -2.46
C LEU A 1012 -16.39 -1.63 -1.65
N GLN A 1013 -17.18 -2.68 -1.44
CA GLN A 1013 -16.73 -3.91 -0.81
C GLN A 1013 -15.69 -4.63 -1.70
N THR A 1014 -15.91 -4.68 -3.01
CA THR A 1014 -14.93 -5.24 -3.98
C THR A 1014 -13.64 -4.43 -4.13
N LEU A 1015 -13.60 -3.21 -3.58
CA LEU A 1015 -12.38 -2.39 -3.49
C LEU A 1015 -11.62 -2.63 -2.16
N SER A 1016 -12.24 -3.32 -1.19
CA SER A 1016 -11.64 -3.55 0.11
C SER A 1016 -10.67 -4.73 0.12
N ILE A 1017 -9.40 -4.46 0.39
CA ILE A 1017 -8.41 -5.51 0.67
C ILE A 1017 -8.70 -6.27 1.98
N PHE A 1018 -9.42 -5.65 2.92
CA PHE A 1018 -9.80 -6.32 4.16
C PHE A 1018 -10.91 -7.35 3.94
N HIS A 1019 -11.81 -7.14 2.99
CA HIS A 1019 -12.84 -8.13 2.64
C HIS A 1019 -12.20 -9.42 2.14
N TYR A 1020 -11.41 -9.34 1.05
CA TYR A 1020 -10.68 -10.50 0.51
C TYR A 1020 -9.73 -11.14 1.53
N GLY A 1021 -9.08 -10.35 2.37
CA GLY A 1021 -8.23 -10.87 3.44
C GLY A 1021 -9.02 -11.61 4.53
N PHE A 1022 -10.20 -11.12 4.90
CA PHE A 1022 -11.02 -11.66 5.98
C PHE A 1022 -11.79 -12.90 5.54
N GLU A 1023 -12.42 -12.86 4.37
CA GLU A 1023 -13.16 -13.98 3.79
C GLU A 1023 -12.25 -15.18 3.54
N ALA A 1024 -11.09 -14.98 2.89
CA ALA A 1024 -10.12 -16.05 2.67
C ALA A 1024 -9.60 -16.68 3.98
N LEU A 1025 -9.45 -15.91 5.07
CA LEU A 1025 -9.05 -16.47 6.38
C LEU A 1025 -10.16 -17.26 7.05
N ILE A 1026 -11.40 -16.76 7.05
CA ILE A 1026 -12.52 -17.43 7.75
C ILE A 1026 -13.01 -18.66 6.97
N VAL A 1027 -13.05 -18.62 5.64
CA VAL A 1027 -13.39 -19.78 4.79
C VAL A 1027 -12.35 -20.89 4.97
N ASN A 1028 -11.06 -20.54 5.05
CA ASN A 1028 -9.97 -21.51 5.29
C ASN A 1028 -10.06 -22.24 6.64
N GLU A 1029 -10.51 -21.57 7.71
CA GLU A 1029 -10.62 -22.18 9.06
C GLU A 1029 -11.98 -22.85 9.31
N VAL A 1030 -13.10 -22.29 8.82
CA VAL A 1030 -14.45 -22.68 9.31
C VAL A 1030 -15.18 -23.65 8.37
N THR A 1031 -14.85 -23.72 7.08
CA THR A 1031 -15.59 -24.53 6.10
C THR A 1031 -15.67 -26.02 6.48
N PHE A 1032 -14.63 -26.55 7.13
CA PHE A 1032 -14.53 -27.96 7.53
C PHE A 1032 -14.77 -28.20 9.04
N LEU A 1033 -15.29 -27.20 9.78
CA LEU A 1033 -15.62 -27.35 11.20
C LEU A 1033 -17.12 -27.61 11.39
N THR A 1034 -17.45 -28.53 12.29
CA THR A 1034 -18.78 -28.65 12.90
C THR A 1034 -18.77 -27.92 14.23
N LEU A 1035 -19.68 -26.97 14.44
CA LEU A 1035 -19.76 -26.16 15.65
C LEU A 1035 -20.91 -26.65 16.53
N ILE A 1036 -20.68 -26.70 17.85
CA ILE A 1036 -21.71 -27.13 18.82
C ILE A 1036 -22.44 -25.89 19.37
N ASP A 1037 -23.78 -25.94 19.37
CA ASP A 1037 -24.65 -25.00 20.11
C ASP A 1037 -25.35 -25.72 21.27
N HIS A 1038 -24.93 -25.42 22.50
CA HIS A 1038 -25.56 -25.92 23.71
C HIS A 1038 -26.83 -25.12 24.01
N LYS A 1039 -27.98 -25.59 23.54
CA LYS A 1039 -29.26 -24.86 23.65
C LYS A 1039 -30.36 -25.75 24.22
N TYR A 1040 -31.05 -25.26 25.25
CA TYR A 1040 -32.11 -25.98 25.97
C TYR A 1040 -31.68 -27.34 26.59
N GLY A 1041 -30.38 -27.55 26.80
CA GLY A 1041 -29.84 -28.83 27.30
C GLY A 1041 -29.62 -29.89 26.22
N LEU A 1042 -29.70 -29.49 24.94
CA LEU A 1042 -29.34 -30.31 23.78
C LEU A 1042 -28.13 -29.70 23.07
N ASP A 1043 -27.30 -30.57 22.51
CA ASP A 1043 -26.08 -30.21 21.78
C ASP A 1043 -26.39 -30.26 20.28
N ILE A 1044 -26.67 -29.10 19.68
CA ILE A 1044 -27.03 -29.00 18.27
C ILE A 1044 -25.75 -28.79 17.45
N GLU A 1045 -25.39 -29.78 16.64
CA GLU A 1045 -24.26 -29.67 15.71
C GLU A 1045 -24.66 -28.90 14.44
N VAL A 1046 -23.98 -27.80 14.17
CA VAL A 1046 -24.21 -26.97 12.98
C VAL A 1046 -22.94 -26.96 12.12
N PRO A 1047 -23.00 -27.35 10.83
CA PRO A 1047 -21.84 -27.28 9.94
C PRO A 1047 -21.44 -25.82 9.68
N GLY A 1048 -20.14 -25.53 9.80
CA GLY A 1048 -19.58 -24.19 9.66
C GLY A 1048 -19.83 -23.55 8.29
N ALA A 1049 -19.94 -24.36 7.23
CA ALA A 1049 -20.34 -23.91 5.89
C ALA A 1049 -21.72 -23.22 5.88
N SER A 1050 -22.71 -23.75 6.61
CA SER A 1050 -24.04 -23.13 6.73
C SER A 1050 -23.97 -21.81 7.48
N ILE A 1051 -23.15 -21.73 8.54
CA ILE A 1051 -22.93 -20.48 9.29
C ILE A 1051 -22.24 -19.43 8.40
N LEU A 1052 -21.20 -19.80 7.64
CA LEU A 1052 -20.55 -18.90 6.67
C LEU A 1052 -21.55 -18.30 5.68
N SER A 1053 -22.40 -19.15 5.09
CA SER A 1053 -23.45 -18.70 4.15
C SER A 1053 -24.48 -17.76 4.80
N ALA A 1054 -24.83 -17.97 6.08
CA ALA A 1054 -25.74 -17.10 6.84
C ALA A 1054 -25.14 -15.73 7.20
N PHE A 1055 -23.81 -15.59 7.16
CA PHE A 1055 -23.10 -14.31 7.27
C PHE A 1055 -22.77 -13.68 5.90
N GLY A 1056 -23.23 -14.28 4.79
CA GLY A 1056 -23.02 -13.78 3.44
C GLY A 1056 -21.63 -14.03 2.86
N PHE A 1057 -20.88 -15.01 3.38
CA PHE A 1057 -19.58 -15.43 2.84
C PHE A 1057 -19.72 -16.62 1.90
N ASP A 1058 -18.96 -16.64 0.80
CA ASP A 1058 -18.94 -17.75 -0.16
C ASP A 1058 -17.87 -18.79 0.23
N THR A 1059 -18.36 -19.96 0.65
CA THR A 1059 -17.53 -21.13 1.01
C THR A 1059 -16.55 -21.61 -0.08
N GLN A 1060 -16.75 -21.23 -1.35
CA GLN A 1060 -15.87 -21.58 -2.47
C GLN A 1060 -14.94 -20.43 -2.90
N ALA A 1061 -15.09 -19.23 -2.35
CA ALA A 1061 -14.38 -18.02 -2.80
C ALA A 1061 -12.88 -17.96 -2.44
N TYR A 1062 -12.35 -18.84 -1.58
CA TYR A 1062 -10.96 -18.80 -1.10
C TYR A 1062 -9.91 -18.47 -2.19
N TRP A 1063 -9.96 -19.16 -3.33
CA TRP A 1063 -9.02 -18.89 -4.44
C TRP A 1063 -9.34 -17.61 -5.22
N SER A 1064 -10.61 -17.23 -5.32
CA SER A 1064 -11.04 -15.94 -5.90
C SER A 1064 -10.44 -14.79 -5.10
N ASP A 1065 -10.48 -14.85 -3.77
CA ASP A 1065 -10.00 -13.80 -2.88
C ASP A 1065 -8.47 -13.69 -2.87
N VAL A 1066 -7.78 -14.82 -2.85
CA VAL A 1066 -6.32 -14.91 -3.00
C VAL A 1066 -5.88 -14.30 -4.33
N ILE A 1067 -6.60 -14.57 -5.42
CA ILE A 1067 -6.37 -13.95 -6.73
C ILE A 1067 -6.70 -12.45 -6.69
N GLY A 1068 -7.80 -12.05 -6.03
CA GLY A 1068 -8.19 -10.65 -5.83
C GLY A 1068 -7.10 -9.83 -5.15
N LEU A 1069 -6.56 -10.31 -4.02
CA LEU A 1069 -5.43 -9.68 -3.33
C LEU A 1069 -4.18 -9.58 -4.22
N ALA A 1070 -3.86 -10.64 -4.98
CA ALA A 1070 -2.72 -10.64 -5.89
C ALA A 1070 -2.90 -9.64 -7.06
N VAL A 1071 -4.11 -9.53 -7.62
CA VAL A 1071 -4.45 -8.59 -8.70
C VAL A 1071 -4.45 -7.14 -8.19
N ILE A 1072 -5.00 -6.87 -7.01
CA ILE A 1072 -4.94 -5.54 -6.37
C ILE A 1072 -3.48 -5.17 -6.11
N SER A 1073 -2.71 -6.07 -5.50
CA SER A 1073 -1.28 -5.86 -5.25
C SER A 1073 -0.48 -5.55 -6.52
N GLY A 1074 -0.65 -6.34 -7.58
CA GLY A 1074 0.04 -6.17 -8.85
C GLY A 1074 -0.37 -4.90 -9.61
N SER A 1075 -1.67 -4.58 -9.63
CA SER A 1075 -2.19 -3.39 -10.30
C SER A 1075 -1.71 -2.11 -9.61
N PHE A 1076 -1.79 -2.01 -8.27
CA PHE A 1076 -1.25 -0.85 -7.55
C PHE A 1076 0.26 -0.71 -7.71
N LEU A 1077 1.02 -1.79 -7.87
CA LEU A 1077 2.46 -1.72 -8.17
C LEU A 1077 2.75 -1.13 -9.56
N ILE A 1078 2.00 -1.54 -10.58
CA ILE A 1078 2.11 -1.00 -11.95
C ILE A 1078 1.65 0.46 -12.01
N ILE A 1079 0.58 0.80 -11.30
CA ILE A 1079 0.07 2.17 -11.18
C ILE A 1079 1.07 3.04 -10.43
N ALA A 1080 1.70 2.56 -9.35
CA ALA A 1080 2.76 3.26 -8.62
C ALA A 1080 4.00 3.54 -9.49
N TYR A 1081 4.45 2.55 -10.27
CA TYR A 1081 5.51 2.76 -11.25
C TYR A 1081 5.12 3.82 -12.29
N SER A 1082 3.91 3.72 -12.83
CA SER A 1082 3.39 4.64 -13.84
C SER A 1082 3.28 6.06 -13.30
N ALA A 1083 2.74 6.22 -12.08
CA ALA A 1083 2.65 7.49 -11.37
C ALA A 1083 4.05 8.09 -11.15
N MET A 1084 5.04 7.30 -10.71
CA MET A 1084 6.42 7.77 -10.62
C MET A 1084 6.94 8.22 -12.00
N HIS A 1085 6.77 7.39 -13.02
CA HIS A 1085 7.30 7.65 -14.34
C HIS A 1085 6.74 8.96 -14.92
N PHE A 1086 5.42 9.16 -14.87
CA PHE A 1086 4.77 10.36 -15.39
C PHE A 1086 5.00 11.58 -14.49
N LEU A 1087 4.69 11.52 -13.18
CA LEU A 1087 4.74 12.69 -12.28
C LEU A 1087 6.15 13.23 -12.04
N LEU A 1088 7.19 12.40 -12.16
CA LEU A 1088 8.58 12.83 -11.97
C LEU A 1088 9.31 13.08 -13.29
N SER A 1089 8.87 12.49 -14.41
CA SER A 1089 9.34 12.93 -15.73
C SER A 1089 8.74 14.27 -16.16
N SER A 1090 7.52 14.62 -15.69
CA SER A 1090 6.91 15.94 -15.90
C SER A 1090 7.48 17.04 -15.00
N THR A 1091 8.34 16.71 -14.03
CA THR A 1091 9.22 17.70 -13.39
C THR A 1091 10.49 17.99 -14.20
N THR A 1092 10.92 17.08 -15.09
CA THR A 1092 12.06 17.30 -16.00
C THR A 1092 11.62 17.89 -17.35
N ILE A 1093 10.43 17.52 -17.83
CA ILE A 1093 9.72 18.17 -18.94
C ILE A 1093 8.60 18.97 -18.29
N GLY A 1094 8.82 20.28 -18.06
CA GLY A 1094 8.00 21.14 -17.19
C GLY A 1094 6.56 21.36 -17.64
N ILE A 1095 5.76 20.31 -17.63
CA ILE A 1095 4.32 20.28 -17.86
C ILE A 1095 3.67 20.23 -16.49
N ASP A 1096 3.12 21.36 -16.05
CA ASP A 1096 2.09 21.30 -15.02
C ASP A 1096 0.90 20.55 -15.62
N PHE A 1097 0.48 19.50 -14.91
CA PHE A 1097 -0.49 18.52 -15.38
C PHE A 1097 -1.88 19.13 -15.68
N GLU A 1098 -2.12 20.37 -15.22
CA GLU A 1098 -3.27 21.19 -15.60
C GLU A 1098 -3.34 21.52 -17.10
N SER A 1099 -2.21 21.62 -17.80
CA SER A 1099 -2.17 22.08 -19.21
C SER A 1099 -2.30 20.96 -20.25
N GLY A 1100 -1.78 19.76 -19.94
CA GLY A 1100 -1.74 18.64 -20.88
C GLY A 1100 -3.09 17.97 -21.12
N ILE A 1101 -3.91 17.82 -20.07
CA ILE A 1101 -5.23 17.19 -20.18
C ILE A 1101 -6.23 18.09 -20.92
N VAL A 1102 -6.10 19.42 -20.82
CA VAL A 1102 -6.95 20.37 -21.55
C VAL A 1102 -6.74 20.27 -23.08
N LYS A 1103 -5.50 20.07 -23.54
CA LYS A 1103 -5.22 19.97 -24.99
C LYS A 1103 -5.69 18.66 -25.62
N LEU A 1104 -5.61 17.52 -24.92
CA LEU A 1104 -6.10 16.23 -25.43
C LEU A 1104 -7.63 16.15 -25.55
N VAL A 1105 -8.37 16.96 -24.80
CA VAL A 1105 -9.84 17.07 -24.91
C VAL A 1105 -10.27 18.02 -26.04
N SER A 1106 -9.39 18.93 -26.49
CA SER A 1106 -9.74 20.00 -27.45
C SER A 1106 -9.73 19.57 -28.93
N THR A 1107 -9.09 18.44 -29.29
CA THR A 1107 -8.85 18.05 -30.70
C THR A 1107 -9.77 16.94 -31.24
N ARG A 1108 -10.97 16.78 -30.67
CA ARG A 1108 -12.05 15.94 -31.24
C ARG A 1108 -13.41 16.64 -31.21
N SER A 1109 -13.58 17.67 -32.05
CA SER A 1109 -14.89 18.30 -32.26
C SER A 1109 -15.08 18.88 -33.69
N THR A 1110 -14.72 18.11 -34.72
CA THR A 1110 -15.03 18.42 -36.14
C THR A 1110 -15.11 17.14 -37.00
N ALA A 1111 -16.19 16.35 -36.85
CA ALA A 1111 -16.63 15.38 -37.86
C ALA A 1111 -18.14 15.13 -37.72
N SER A 1112 -18.86 15.09 -38.84
CA SER A 1112 -20.32 15.12 -38.91
C SER A 1112 -20.99 13.74 -38.96
N LEU A 1113 -22.30 13.74 -38.72
CA LEU A 1113 -23.20 12.60 -38.53
C LEU A 1113 -23.58 11.87 -39.85
N SER A 1114 -23.64 10.53 -39.85
CA SER A 1114 -24.61 9.75 -40.66
C SER A 1114 -24.77 8.28 -40.17
N THR A 1115 -25.86 7.63 -40.61
CA THR A 1115 -26.66 6.55 -39.99
C THR A 1115 -26.11 5.08 -40.03
N PRO A 1116 -26.73 4.12 -39.30
CA PRO A 1116 -26.18 2.77 -38.98
C PRO A 1116 -26.80 1.62 -39.82
N PRO A 1117 -26.42 0.31 -39.70
CA PRO A 1117 -26.97 -0.58 -38.64
C PRO A 1117 -26.13 -1.85 -38.20
N THR A 1118 -26.73 -2.65 -37.29
CA THR A 1118 -26.53 -4.11 -36.98
C THR A 1118 -25.42 -4.67 -36.04
N ARG A 1119 -25.83 -4.84 -34.77
CA ARG A 1119 -25.75 -6.02 -33.85
C ARG A 1119 -24.45 -6.78 -33.48
N SER A 1120 -24.20 -6.72 -32.16
CA SER A 1120 -23.86 -7.79 -31.20
C SER A 1120 -22.38 -7.99 -30.80
N GLY A 1121 -22.13 -8.08 -29.48
CA GLY A 1121 -20.82 -8.44 -28.93
C GLY A 1121 -20.07 -7.41 -28.06
N SER A 1122 -20.71 -6.39 -27.45
CA SER A 1122 -20.07 -5.54 -26.43
C SER A 1122 -21.06 -4.73 -25.57
N ALA A 1123 -21.46 -5.28 -24.43
CA ALA A 1123 -22.24 -4.56 -23.41
C ALA A 1123 -21.40 -4.24 -22.14
N ALA A 1124 -20.56 -5.18 -21.69
CA ALA A 1124 -19.70 -5.00 -20.51
C ALA A 1124 -18.70 -3.83 -20.66
N PHE A 1125 -18.13 -3.65 -21.85
CA PHE A 1125 -17.17 -2.56 -22.11
C PHE A 1125 -17.85 -1.19 -22.24
N ALA A 1126 -19.09 -1.15 -22.74
CA ALA A 1126 -19.89 0.08 -22.82
C ALA A 1126 -20.39 0.53 -21.44
N LEU A 1127 -20.77 -0.42 -20.56
CA LEU A 1127 -21.11 -0.12 -19.17
C LEU A 1127 -19.92 0.38 -18.35
N PHE A 1128 -18.70 -0.09 -18.65
CA PHE A 1128 -17.47 0.45 -18.06
C PHE A 1128 -17.24 1.92 -18.43
N ILE A 1129 -17.57 2.32 -19.66
CA ILE A 1129 -17.49 3.70 -20.13
C ILE A 1129 -18.67 4.54 -19.59
N SER A 1130 -19.87 4.00 -19.45
CA SER A 1130 -20.99 4.73 -18.84
C SER A 1130 -20.83 4.92 -17.32
N ALA A 1131 -20.24 3.95 -16.61
CA ALA A 1131 -19.83 4.09 -15.21
C ALA A 1131 -18.69 5.11 -15.05
N SER A 1132 -17.78 5.18 -16.02
CA SER A 1132 -16.79 6.27 -16.10
C SER A 1132 -17.43 7.63 -16.37
N LEU A 1133 -18.60 7.67 -17.03
CA LEU A 1133 -19.38 8.90 -17.29
C LEU A 1133 -20.25 9.34 -16.09
N SER A 1134 -20.80 8.42 -15.30
CA SER A 1134 -21.43 8.75 -14.01
C SER A 1134 -20.39 9.16 -12.97
N ALA A 1135 -19.21 8.53 -12.98
CA ALA A 1135 -18.03 9.03 -12.29
C ALA A 1135 -17.62 10.42 -12.81
N PHE A 1136 -17.83 10.76 -14.09
CA PHE A 1136 -17.61 12.12 -14.60
C PHE A 1136 -18.64 13.13 -14.07
N SER A 1137 -19.89 12.74 -13.80
CA SER A 1137 -20.86 13.59 -13.09
C SER A 1137 -20.54 13.72 -11.60
N PHE A 1138 -20.04 12.66 -10.94
CA PHE A 1138 -19.53 12.74 -9.57
C PHE A 1138 -18.21 13.52 -9.49
N ILE A 1139 -17.38 13.49 -10.55
CA ILE A 1139 -16.22 14.34 -10.78
C ILE A 1139 -16.64 15.74 -11.24
N PHE A 1140 -17.86 15.97 -11.74
CA PHE A 1140 -18.40 17.30 -12.00
C PHE A 1140 -18.93 17.92 -10.71
N LEU A 1141 -19.58 17.13 -9.85
CA LEU A 1141 -19.97 17.54 -8.51
C LEU A 1141 -18.75 17.73 -7.60
N LEU A 1142 -17.77 16.82 -7.66
CA LEU A 1142 -16.46 16.99 -7.04
C LEU A 1142 -15.65 18.09 -7.72
N LYS A 1143 -15.78 18.39 -9.02
CA LYS A 1143 -15.16 19.59 -9.65
C LYS A 1143 -15.88 20.87 -9.31
N TYR A 1144 -17.15 20.84 -8.95
CA TYR A 1144 -17.87 22.02 -8.47
C TYR A 1144 -17.57 22.24 -6.99
N CYS A 1145 -17.52 21.15 -6.21
CA CYS A 1145 -17.03 21.15 -4.83
C CYS A 1145 -15.53 21.45 -4.78
N GLN A 1146 -14.73 21.06 -5.78
CA GLN A 1146 -13.32 21.40 -5.94
C GLN A 1146 -13.15 22.78 -6.58
N LEU A 1147 -14.06 23.32 -7.39
CA LEU A 1147 -14.08 24.76 -7.71
C LEU A 1147 -14.38 25.57 -6.43
N TYR A 1148 -15.21 25.03 -5.54
CA TYR A 1148 -15.54 25.65 -4.25
C TYR A 1148 -14.43 25.46 -3.21
N LEU A 1149 -13.70 24.34 -3.22
CA LEU A 1149 -12.53 24.06 -2.37
C LEU A 1149 -11.23 24.65 -2.94
N THR A 1150 -11.14 24.92 -4.24
CA THR A 1150 -10.08 25.70 -4.87
C THR A 1150 -10.41 27.20 -4.86
N LYS A 1151 -11.68 27.62 -4.75
CA LYS A 1151 -12.02 28.95 -4.20
C LYS A 1151 -11.86 29.03 -2.68
N ARG A 1152 -11.88 27.91 -1.96
CA ARG A 1152 -11.36 27.83 -0.60
C ARG A 1152 -9.84 27.97 -0.61
N GLN A 1153 -9.12 27.51 -1.65
CA GLN A 1153 -7.74 27.92 -1.90
C GLN A 1153 -7.66 29.44 -2.07
N THR A 1154 -8.49 30.11 -2.88
CA THR A 1154 -8.43 31.59 -2.99
C THR A 1154 -8.87 32.36 -1.72
N ARG A 1155 -9.69 31.77 -0.83
CA ARG A 1155 -9.90 32.30 0.53
C ARG A 1155 -8.75 31.96 1.48
N HIS A 1156 -8.08 30.83 1.28
CA HIS A 1156 -6.79 30.55 1.89
C HIS A 1156 -5.75 31.53 1.39
N ASP A 1157 -5.77 31.98 0.13
CA ASP A 1157 -4.89 33.02 -0.40
C ASP A 1157 -5.25 34.38 0.20
N VAL A 1158 -6.52 34.71 0.45
CA VAL A 1158 -6.85 35.89 1.27
C VAL A 1158 -6.29 35.77 2.69
N PHE A 1159 -6.39 34.60 3.33
CA PHE A 1159 -5.90 34.39 4.70
C PHE A 1159 -4.37 34.26 4.77
N PHE A 1160 -3.73 33.70 3.73
CA PHE A 1160 -2.29 33.64 3.53
C PHE A 1160 -1.80 35.02 3.18
N THR A 1161 -2.30 35.73 2.17
CA THR A 1161 -1.92 37.11 1.87
C THR A 1161 -2.12 38.03 3.08
N ILE A 1162 -3.07 37.80 3.99
CA ILE A 1162 -3.10 38.55 5.28
C ILE A 1162 -1.95 38.11 6.23
N MET A 1163 -1.73 36.80 6.44
CA MET A 1163 -0.64 36.29 7.30
C MET A 1163 0.78 36.46 6.73
N TYR A 1164 0.90 36.54 5.42
CA TYR A 1164 2.10 36.72 4.63
C TYR A 1164 2.31 38.21 4.37
N SER A 1165 1.26 39.05 4.33
CA SER A 1165 1.38 40.53 4.45
C SER A 1165 1.92 40.95 5.82
N ASP A 1166 1.65 40.22 6.91
CA ASP A 1166 2.37 40.46 8.18
C ASP A 1166 3.90 40.14 8.08
N LEU A 1167 4.35 39.51 6.98
CA LEU A 1167 5.76 39.30 6.58
C LEU A 1167 6.19 40.13 5.34
N GLU A 1168 5.26 40.57 4.49
CA GLU A 1168 5.44 41.34 3.24
C GLU A 1168 4.98 42.81 3.38
N CYS A 1169 4.78 43.31 4.60
CA CYS A 1169 4.35 44.68 4.89
C CYS A 1169 5.31 45.77 4.35
N ASP A 1170 6.48 45.38 3.84
CA ASP A 1170 7.42 46.26 3.15
C ASP A 1170 7.13 46.44 1.62
N TYR A 1171 6.24 45.65 0.99
CA TYR A 1171 6.16 45.59 -0.49
C TYR A 1171 4.79 45.63 -1.21
N ILE A 1172 3.63 45.52 -0.53
CA ILE A 1172 2.31 45.62 -1.21
C ILE A 1172 1.52 46.84 -0.74
N ASN A 1173 1.06 47.64 -1.71
CA ASN A 1173 0.28 48.85 -1.49
C ASN A 1173 -1.16 48.48 -1.03
N PRO A 1174 -1.61 48.89 0.18
CA PRO A 1174 -2.84 48.35 0.81
C PRO A 1174 -4.14 48.62 0.01
N ILE A 1175 -4.12 49.62 -0.87
CA ILE A 1175 -5.26 49.95 -1.75
C ILE A 1175 -5.51 48.84 -2.78
N ASP A 1176 -4.47 48.21 -3.34
CA ASP A 1176 -4.62 47.16 -4.36
C ASP A 1176 -5.19 45.86 -3.74
N LEU A 1177 -4.76 45.54 -2.52
CA LEU A 1177 -5.33 44.42 -1.75
C LEU A 1177 -6.83 44.63 -1.47
N CYS A 1178 -7.23 45.85 -1.11
CA CYS A 1178 -8.63 46.18 -0.84
C CYS A 1178 -9.50 46.10 -2.12
N ASN A 1179 -8.99 46.60 -3.26
CA ASN A 1179 -9.67 46.50 -4.55
C ASN A 1179 -9.87 45.05 -5.00
N ARG A 1180 -8.86 44.18 -4.83
CA ARG A 1180 -9.01 42.74 -5.10
C ARG A 1180 -10.04 42.07 -4.19
N LEU A 1181 -10.07 42.43 -2.89
CA LEU A 1181 -11.03 41.87 -1.92
C LEU A 1181 -12.48 42.27 -2.23
N ASN A 1182 -12.73 43.54 -2.55
CA ASN A 1182 -14.07 44.05 -2.83
C ASN A 1182 -14.73 43.36 -4.04
N ALA A 1183 -13.94 42.94 -5.04
CA ALA A 1183 -14.43 42.16 -6.18
C ALA A 1183 -15.01 40.77 -5.81
N TYR A 1184 -14.59 40.17 -4.69
CA TYR A 1184 -15.05 38.84 -4.24
C TYR A 1184 -16.25 38.87 -3.29
N ILE A 1185 -16.65 40.04 -2.79
CA ILE A 1185 -17.78 40.19 -1.84
C ILE A 1185 -19.13 40.10 -2.57
N ILE A 1186 -19.23 40.66 -3.79
CA ILE A 1186 -20.45 40.67 -4.61
C ILE A 1186 -20.86 39.24 -5.07
N PRO A 1187 -19.94 38.36 -5.54
CA PRO A 1187 -20.25 36.97 -5.90
C PRO A 1187 -20.95 36.14 -4.82
N GLU A 1188 -20.61 36.32 -3.53
CA GLU A 1188 -21.20 35.51 -2.44
C GLU A 1188 -22.70 35.83 -2.26
N ALA A 1189 -23.08 37.11 -2.33
CA ALA A 1189 -24.48 37.52 -2.26
C ALA A 1189 -25.31 36.99 -3.45
N ALA A 1190 -24.74 37.03 -4.65
CA ALA A 1190 -25.37 36.50 -5.86
C ALA A 1190 -25.65 34.99 -5.77
N VAL A 1191 -24.72 34.21 -5.22
CA VAL A 1191 -24.89 32.76 -5.01
C VAL A 1191 -26.00 32.45 -4.01
N HIS A 1192 -26.08 33.17 -2.89
CA HIS A 1192 -27.16 32.96 -1.91
C HIS A 1192 -28.56 33.36 -2.46
N ALA A 1193 -28.64 34.43 -3.25
CA ALA A 1193 -29.87 34.82 -3.93
C ALA A 1193 -30.33 33.75 -4.95
N PHE A 1194 -29.40 33.22 -5.75
CA PHE A 1194 -29.66 32.15 -6.72
C PHE A 1194 -30.11 30.85 -6.06
N LEU A 1195 -29.48 30.45 -4.94
CA LEU A 1195 -29.90 29.28 -4.16
C LEU A 1195 -31.30 29.43 -3.56
N THR A 1196 -31.63 30.60 -3.00
CA THR A 1196 -32.99 30.87 -2.48
C THR A 1196 -34.03 30.86 -3.61
N PHE A 1197 -33.69 31.34 -4.80
CA PHE A 1197 -34.55 31.23 -5.99
C PHE A 1197 -34.77 29.77 -6.42
N LEU A 1198 -33.72 28.94 -6.41
CA LEU A 1198 -33.85 27.50 -6.67
C LEU A 1198 -34.68 26.76 -5.60
N PHE A 1199 -34.58 27.13 -4.32
CA PHE A 1199 -35.40 26.54 -3.26
C PHE A 1199 -36.87 26.97 -3.35
N LEU A 1200 -37.14 28.18 -3.85
CA LEU A 1200 -38.49 28.66 -4.13
C LEU A 1200 -39.14 27.85 -5.27
N ILE A 1201 -38.42 27.65 -6.38
CA ILE A 1201 -38.91 26.91 -7.55
C ILE A 1201 -39.20 25.45 -7.21
N ASN A 1202 -38.34 24.80 -6.43
CA ASN A 1202 -38.48 23.37 -6.09
C ASN A 1202 -39.32 23.11 -4.83
N GLY A 1203 -39.98 24.12 -4.26
CA GLY A 1203 -40.92 23.95 -3.14
C GLY A 1203 -40.28 23.56 -1.79
N TYR A 1204 -38.97 23.75 -1.60
CA TYR A 1204 -38.26 23.40 -0.37
C TYR A 1204 -38.41 24.48 0.71
N TRP A 1205 -39.64 24.65 1.22
CA TRP A 1205 -40.02 25.74 2.14
C TRP A 1205 -39.14 25.87 3.40
N LEU A 1206 -38.66 24.76 3.97
CA LEU A 1206 -37.78 24.79 5.15
C LEU A 1206 -36.37 25.32 4.81
N ALA A 1207 -35.79 24.87 3.68
CA ALA A 1207 -34.49 25.35 3.21
C ALA A 1207 -34.55 26.83 2.77
N LEU A 1208 -35.67 27.23 2.15
CA LEU A 1208 -35.99 28.62 1.86
C LEU A 1208 -36.03 29.46 3.15
N ALA A 1209 -36.81 29.04 4.16
CA ALA A 1209 -36.97 29.76 5.42
C ALA A 1209 -35.65 29.91 6.20
N LEU A 1210 -34.73 28.95 6.10
CA LEU A 1210 -33.41 29.00 6.73
C LEU A 1210 -32.39 29.85 5.94
N ASN A 1211 -32.51 29.95 4.61
CA ASN A 1211 -31.59 30.73 3.77
C ASN A 1211 -32.04 32.21 3.62
N LEU A 1212 -33.34 32.49 3.76
CA LEU A 1212 -33.91 33.84 3.65
C LEU A 1212 -33.28 34.88 4.60
N PRO A 1213 -33.00 34.59 5.89
CA PRO A 1213 -32.31 35.53 6.78
C PRO A 1213 -30.88 35.86 6.32
N LEU A 1214 -30.17 34.90 5.72
CA LEU A 1214 -28.82 35.12 5.18
C LEU A 1214 -28.85 36.02 3.94
N VAL A 1215 -29.83 35.81 3.05
CA VAL A 1215 -30.06 36.68 1.88
C VAL A 1215 -30.44 38.09 2.34
N LEU A 1216 -31.36 38.24 3.29
CA LEU A 1216 -31.75 39.54 3.84
C LEU A 1216 -30.58 40.25 4.54
N PHE A 1217 -29.72 39.53 5.27
CA PHE A 1217 -28.52 40.08 5.88
C PHE A 1217 -27.52 40.60 4.84
N ASN A 1218 -27.22 39.81 3.80
CA ASN A 1218 -26.33 40.20 2.72
C ASN A 1218 -26.91 41.36 1.89
N ALA A 1219 -28.21 41.34 1.59
CA ALA A 1219 -28.91 42.41 0.89
C ALA A 1219 -28.91 43.72 1.71
N LYS A 1220 -29.13 43.65 3.02
CA LYS A 1220 -28.99 44.80 3.93
C LYS A 1220 -27.57 45.36 3.92
N LYS A 1221 -26.54 44.50 3.96
CA LYS A 1221 -25.13 44.93 3.90
C LYS A 1221 -24.77 45.62 2.57
N ILE A 1222 -25.38 45.21 1.46
CA ILE A 1222 -25.26 45.87 0.16
C ILE A 1222 -25.99 47.23 0.19
N TYR A 1223 -27.24 47.27 0.66
CA TYR A 1223 -28.07 48.48 0.75
C TYR A 1223 -27.47 49.56 1.66
N GLU A 1224 -26.83 49.18 2.77
CA GLU A 1224 -26.12 50.08 3.68
C GLU A 1224 -24.70 50.46 3.19
N ASN A 1225 -24.32 50.10 1.96
CA ASN A 1225 -22.99 50.31 1.35
C ASN A 1225 -21.79 49.73 2.14
N GLN A 1226 -22.03 48.85 3.13
CA GLN A 1226 -20.99 48.20 3.94
C GLN A 1226 -20.30 47.01 3.24
N HIS A 1227 -20.48 46.87 1.92
CA HIS A 1227 -19.86 45.83 1.10
C HIS A 1227 -18.47 46.21 0.59
N LEU A 1228 -18.12 47.50 0.62
CA LEU A 1228 -16.78 48.02 0.37
C LEU A 1228 -16.00 48.08 1.69
N LEU A 1229 -14.89 47.37 1.77
CA LEU A 1229 -13.97 47.47 2.90
C LEU A 1229 -13.00 48.65 2.69
N ASP A 1230 -12.68 49.33 3.79
CA ASP A 1230 -11.61 50.33 3.88
C ASP A 1230 -10.45 49.76 4.72
N ALA A 1231 -9.21 50.06 4.33
CA ALA A 1231 -8.01 49.37 4.81
C ALA A 1231 -7.85 49.46 6.34
N THR A 1232 -8.21 50.61 6.93
CA THR A 1232 -8.13 50.89 8.37
C THR A 1232 -9.14 50.09 9.20
N GLU A 1233 -10.29 49.73 8.62
CA GLU A 1233 -11.39 49.07 9.34
C GLU A 1233 -11.21 47.54 9.40
N ILE A 1234 -10.42 46.96 8.47
CA ILE A 1234 -10.11 45.53 8.39
C ILE A 1234 -9.36 45.04 9.64
N PHE A 1235 -8.27 45.71 10.01
CA PHE A 1235 -7.46 45.35 11.19
C PHE A 1235 -8.28 45.39 12.50
N ARG A 1236 -9.26 46.29 12.60
CA ARG A 1236 -10.09 46.47 13.79
C ARG A 1236 -11.16 45.38 13.98
N LYS A 1237 -11.59 44.71 12.90
CA LYS A 1237 -12.71 43.74 12.90
C LYS A 1237 -12.33 42.29 12.59
N LEU A 1238 -11.06 41.99 12.32
CA LEU A 1238 -10.59 40.65 11.90
C LEU A 1238 -11.07 39.50 12.81
N ASN A 1239 -11.01 39.68 14.13
CA ASN A 1239 -11.47 38.67 15.11
C ASN A 1239 -12.99 38.44 15.11
N VAL A 1240 -13.79 39.46 14.75
CA VAL A 1240 -15.24 39.34 14.61
C VAL A 1240 -15.57 38.53 13.35
N HIS A 1241 -14.97 38.86 12.21
CA HIS A 1241 -15.15 38.10 10.97
C HIS A 1241 -14.65 36.66 11.06
N LYS A 1242 -13.59 36.38 11.83
CA LYS A 1242 -13.15 35.00 12.12
C LYS A 1242 -14.24 34.23 12.88
N LYS A 1243 -14.87 34.84 13.89
CA LYS A 1243 -15.95 34.23 14.69
C LYS A 1243 -17.23 34.02 13.88
N GLU A 1244 -17.61 34.99 13.05
CA GLU A 1244 -18.73 34.87 12.09
C GLU A 1244 -18.49 33.76 11.06
N SER A 1245 -17.26 33.62 10.56
CA SER A 1245 -16.90 32.58 9.58
C SER A 1245 -17.00 31.17 10.16
N PHE A 1246 -16.65 30.98 11.44
CA PHE A 1246 -16.88 29.70 12.14
C PHE A 1246 -18.37 29.39 12.31
N ILE A 1247 -19.21 30.39 12.60
CA ILE A 1247 -20.67 30.23 12.69
C ILE A 1247 -21.25 29.86 11.31
N LYS A 1248 -20.81 30.53 10.24
CA LYS A 1248 -21.19 30.20 8.85
C LYS A 1248 -20.77 28.77 8.46
N LEU A 1249 -19.56 28.34 8.83
CA LEU A 1249 -19.08 26.97 8.58
C LEU A 1249 -19.92 25.93 9.31
N GLY A 1250 -20.29 26.20 10.57
CA GLY A 1250 -21.23 25.35 11.32
C GLY A 1250 -22.59 25.23 10.64
N PHE A 1251 -23.14 26.33 10.14
CA PHE A 1251 -24.39 26.34 9.37
C PHE A 1251 -24.28 25.56 8.05
N HIS A 1252 -23.15 25.65 7.33
CA HIS A 1252 -22.93 24.89 6.09
C HIS A 1252 -22.80 23.39 6.34
N LEU A 1253 -22.11 22.98 7.41
CA LEU A 1253 -22.05 21.58 7.82
C LEU A 1253 -23.43 21.05 8.24
N LEU A 1254 -24.19 21.83 9.01
CA LEU A 1254 -25.54 21.45 9.43
C LEU A 1254 -26.50 21.30 8.24
N MET A 1255 -26.43 22.22 7.25
CA MET A 1255 -27.15 22.08 5.99
C MET A 1255 -26.69 20.87 5.18
N PHE A 1256 -25.39 20.58 5.10
CA PHE A 1256 -24.88 19.40 4.42
C PHE A 1256 -25.42 18.10 5.05
N PHE A 1257 -25.38 17.98 6.38
CA PHE A 1257 -25.95 16.82 7.07
C PHE A 1257 -27.48 16.76 6.96
N PHE A 1258 -28.19 17.89 6.92
CA PHE A 1258 -29.63 17.91 6.67
C PHE A 1258 -29.98 17.45 5.25
N TYR A 1259 -29.22 17.88 4.23
CA TYR A 1259 -29.39 17.38 2.86
C TYR A 1259 -29.02 15.90 2.72
N LEU A 1260 -27.95 15.46 3.38
CA LEU A 1260 -27.59 14.04 3.44
C LEU A 1260 -28.72 13.21 4.06
N TYR A 1261 -29.25 13.66 5.21
CA TYR A 1261 -30.37 13.03 5.89
C TYR A 1261 -31.65 13.05 5.04
N SER A 1262 -31.99 14.17 4.40
CA SER A 1262 -33.18 14.26 3.54
C SER A 1262 -33.05 13.44 2.26
N MET A 1263 -31.83 13.25 1.74
CA MET A 1263 -31.55 12.34 0.62
C MET A 1263 -31.69 10.88 1.05
N ILE A 1264 -31.16 10.53 2.23
CA ILE A 1264 -31.32 9.20 2.84
C ILE A 1264 -32.81 8.91 3.10
N VAL A 1265 -33.56 9.86 3.67
CA VAL A 1265 -35.01 9.70 3.93
C VAL A 1265 -35.83 9.65 2.63
N ALA A 1266 -35.45 10.38 1.58
CA ALA A 1266 -36.09 10.26 0.27
C ALA A 1266 -35.84 8.87 -0.34
N LEU A 1267 -34.60 8.38 -0.30
CA LEU A 1267 -34.24 7.03 -0.75
C LEU A 1267 -34.95 5.91 0.05
N ILE A 1268 -35.20 6.11 1.34
CA ILE A 1268 -35.97 5.19 2.19
C ILE A 1268 -37.48 5.28 1.87
N ARG A 1269 -37.98 6.45 1.45
CA ARG A 1269 -39.42 6.66 1.22
C ARG A 1269 -39.91 6.13 -0.14
N ASP A 1270 -39.02 6.03 -1.13
CA ASP A 1270 -39.33 5.41 -2.42
C ASP A 1270 -39.51 3.88 -2.35
N GLU A 1271 -39.24 3.23 -1.22
CA GLU A 1271 -39.65 1.82 -0.97
C GLU A 1271 -41.13 1.70 -0.52
N GLY A 1272 -41.89 2.79 -0.53
CA GLY A 1272 -43.29 2.86 -0.09
C GLY A 1272 -44.37 2.87 -1.18
N HIS A 1273 -44.02 2.76 -2.47
CA HIS A 1273 -44.96 2.81 -3.61
C HIS A 1273 -44.63 1.84 -4.74
#